data_AF-A0A5T1CRY1-F1
#
_entry.id   AF-A0A5T1CRY1-F1
#
_cell.length_a   1.000
_cell.length_b   1.000
_cell.length_c   1.000
_cell.angle_alpha   90.00
_cell.angle_beta   90.00
_cell.angle_gamma   90.00
#
_symmetry.space_group_name_H-M   'P 1'
#
loop_
_entity.id
_entity.type
_entity.pdbx_description
1 polymer ?
#
loop_
_entity_poly.entity_id
_entity_poly.type
_entity_poly.pdbx_seq_one_letter_code
_entity_poly.pdbx_strand_id
1 'polypeptide(L)'
;MITKDNLKQVLENLGFKNKNENYVKTINNYTLLIDYKNQSINYPKEIKIHDKTTSNFSHPENFVVFECVHRLLEKGYKAEHLELEPKWNLGRDKKGGKADILVKDNEKNPYLIIECKTTDSKNSEFIKEWNRMQEDGGQLFSYFQQEKGVKYLCLYTSDFSDKLEYKNYIIQAYDNEEYLKEKELQNSYKKSNNNIELFKTWKESYELQYFKQGIFEANVNAYKILEITPTFDNLKELKEEGKYHEFAKILRKHNISGKENAFDKLVNIFLCKIYDETFNKNNLKFGYFGVMADTYANMQDRLMWLYKEAMKEFLGEKITFVSNEDIEKDFKQLKIKTLKEVMQNYIKELKFYSNNDFAFLEVHNKELFLKNALVLKEIVELFANYKLTQNSTNQFLGNLFELFLQKGMKQDEGQFFTPIQICEFIMYSLPLQEMLSKSSKVLRVIDYACGAGHFLNTYANELKRYLTEDELKEYYKNIYGIEKEYRLSKVSKVSSAMYGQNEINILYADALASFELANTNNLEGEKAKPQIESNSFDLLIANPPYSVKGFLETLSDKSKNTYKLFNDDINIETNNSIECFFCERANQILNDNAKAAIILPSSILNKDSIYKNTREILFQNFDFIAIVELGNQTFGATGTNTIILFLRKKETFKQENHLISQDYSLIKERIEAENLKDNENFYQNYLSAYCDFRKFDKELYSNFLNGNLDSKLAELEAFKDYRNAFRQTSDYKKLKESKIYKESKDKQDLEDKAFLAYTQAIEKDKLLYFCLSLNQEVLIIKSPSDIKEQKKFLGYEWSNRKGDEGLKELHEPYLSPLFERGNPQNETKLNTLICKAFLKTLSDIPKDLQGYAGKARLIDMMDFEKVEFNKAISLNVKSRDELNPFKNSKYELVRLGEVCDLNKIRNQASATEIEKMNLNSGNVKLLPSSKNYEWWTDEKTAGQFINEGEVITLGVARYANIKKHKGKFVSANNHILSVKDKSKIIFDFLYILLEICGQKLYKQGQQYPQFDTNIFYSFKIPLPPLEIQKQIVAECEKVEEQYNTLSLSIKEYQNLIKAMLQKCGIIEDNQEYELNSILDKINNLCKINLDSEFLSSFNKTIKEYALSNPIFKLSIGKRVLNNELLENGQIPVYSANVLEVFGFVNKEILQDYDNDSVLWGIDGDWMVGFIPKNKKFYPTDHCGVLRVDDTKINAKYISFILNEAGKKQGFSRKLRASIDRIKALRVKLPSLEFQDQIADITDKIEKKINEYKIELDRLEKEKEKILQKYLFS
;
A
#
# COMPACT_ATOMS: atom_id res chain seq x y z
N MET A 1 -27.26 50.44 19.43
CA MET A 1 -27.44 51.69 18.67
C MET A 1 -26.70 52.84 19.36
N ILE A 2 -26.09 53.75 18.59
CA ILE A 2 -25.58 55.02 19.13
C ILE A 2 -26.75 55.95 19.43
N THR A 3 -26.85 56.43 20.66
CA THR A 3 -27.91 57.29 21.19
C THR A 3 -27.30 58.40 22.03
N LYS A 4 -28.10 59.36 22.45
CA LYS A 4 -27.66 60.43 23.36
C LYS A 4 -27.07 59.88 24.67
N ASP A 5 -27.53 58.73 25.13
CA ASP A 5 -27.14 58.16 26.43
C ASP A 5 -25.74 57.53 26.40
N ASN A 6 -25.34 56.90 25.28
CA ASN A 6 -24.02 56.28 25.13
C ASN A 6 -23.03 57.11 24.29
N LEU A 7 -23.44 58.24 23.71
CA LEU A 7 -22.57 59.08 22.89
C LEU A 7 -21.30 59.55 23.61
N LYS A 8 -21.34 59.79 24.93
CA LYS A 8 -20.14 60.17 25.71
C LYS A 8 -19.06 59.09 25.64
N GLN A 9 -19.45 57.83 25.82
CA GLN A 9 -18.56 56.67 25.76
C GLN A 9 -17.99 56.48 24.35
N VAL A 10 -18.83 56.69 23.32
CA VAL A 10 -18.39 56.68 21.91
C VAL A 10 -17.30 57.73 21.66
N LEU A 11 -17.51 58.96 22.12
CA LEU A 11 -16.55 60.06 21.92
C LEU A 11 -15.22 59.81 22.64
N GLU A 12 -15.27 59.24 23.84
CA GLU A 12 -14.07 58.84 24.58
C GLU A 12 -13.32 57.71 23.87
N ASN A 13 -14.04 56.70 23.34
CA ASN A 13 -13.46 55.62 22.53
C ASN A 13 -12.82 56.14 21.23
N LEU A 14 -13.43 57.15 20.62
CA LEU A 14 -12.88 57.88 19.47
C LEU A 14 -11.76 58.85 19.86
N GLY A 15 -11.35 58.97 21.13
CA GLY A 15 -10.24 59.82 21.56
C GLY A 15 -10.53 61.33 21.60
N PHE A 16 -11.80 61.72 21.72
CA PHE A 16 -12.17 63.13 21.98
C PHE A 16 -11.85 63.51 23.43
N LYS A 17 -11.38 64.74 23.63
CA LYS A 17 -11.11 65.28 24.97
C LYS A 17 -12.28 66.12 25.46
N ASN A 18 -12.79 65.82 26.65
CA ASN A 18 -13.80 66.64 27.30
C ASN A 18 -13.16 67.92 27.88
N LYS A 19 -13.71 69.08 27.52
CA LYS A 19 -13.40 70.39 28.09
C LYS A 19 -14.72 71.10 28.41
N ASN A 20 -15.14 71.08 29.67
CA ASN A 20 -16.35 71.76 30.15
C ASN A 20 -17.61 71.40 29.32
N GLU A 21 -17.94 70.11 29.24
CA GLU A 21 -19.09 69.57 28.49
C GLU A 21 -19.00 69.69 26.95
N ASN A 22 -17.89 70.20 26.42
CA ASN A 22 -17.56 70.13 25.00
C ASN A 22 -16.55 69.00 24.75
N TYR A 23 -16.88 68.07 23.86
CA TYR A 23 -15.95 67.03 23.42
C TYR A 23 -15.30 67.48 22.12
N VAL A 24 -13.97 67.60 22.13
CA VAL A 24 -13.20 68.16 21.01
C VAL A 24 -12.11 67.21 20.56
N LYS A 25 -11.98 67.04 19.24
CA LYS A 25 -10.87 66.33 18.59
C LYS A 25 -10.43 67.08 17.35
N THR A 26 -9.12 67.18 17.17
CA THR A 26 -8.51 67.78 15.97
C THR A 26 -7.84 66.68 15.15
N ILE A 27 -8.18 66.61 13.86
CA ILE A 27 -7.65 65.64 12.89
C ILE A 27 -7.18 66.42 11.67
N ASN A 28 -5.91 66.29 11.29
CA ASN A 28 -5.34 66.96 10.12
C ASN A 28 -5.63 68.48 10.07
N ASN A 29 -5.53 69.16 11.23
CA ASN A 29 -5.88 70.57 11.47
C ASN A 29 -7.38 70.94 11.44
N TYR A 30 -8.28 69.98 11.22
CA TYR A 30 -9.73 70.18 11.29
C TYR A 30 -10.26 69.83 12.68
N THR A 31 -11.12 70.67 13.25
CA THR A 31 -11.67 70.46 14.60
C THR A 31 -13.12 70.01 14.54
N LEU A 32 -13.40 68.83 15.11
CA LEU A 32 -14.74 68.32 15.38
C LEU A 32 -15.09 68.65 16.83
N LEU A 33 -16.29 69.17 17.06
CA LEU A 33 -16.76 69.55 18.39
C LEU A 33 -18.20 69.11 18.61
N ILE A 34 -18.44 68.37 19.69
CA ILE A 34 -19.77 68.05 20.19
C ILE A 34 -20.04 68.93 21.41
N ASP A 35 -21.06 69.78 21.32
CA ASP A 35 -21.49 70.66 22.40
C ASP A 35 -22.73 70.05 23.09
N TYR A 36 -22.52 69.43 24.25
CA TYR A 36 -23.62 68.84 25.01
C TYR A 36 -24.55 69.88 25.61
N LYS A 37 -24.05 71.08 25.90
CA LYS A 37 -24.83 72.16 26.53
C LYS A 37 -25.89 72.68 25.57
N ASN A 38 -25.51 72.91 24.32
CA ASN A 38 -26.41 73.35 23.26
C ASN A 38 -26.99 72.21 22.42
N GLN A 39 -26.64 70.95 22.73
CA GLN A 39 -27.05 69.75 22.00
C GLN A 39 -26.79 69.86 20.48
N SER A 40 -25.61 70.40 20.13
CA SER A 40 -25.20 70.68 18.75
C SER A 40 -23.95 69.90 18.36
N ILE A 41 -23.89 69.56 17.08
CA ILE A 41 -22.75 68.90 16.44
C ILE A 41 -22.09 69.94 15.54
N ASN A 42 -20.86 70.32 15.86
CA ASN A 42 -20.11 71.35 15.16
C ASN A 42 -18.99 70.70 14.35
N TYR A 43 -19.20 70.64 13.03
CA TYR A 43 -18.24 70.17 12.05
C TYR A 43 -17.20 71.26 11.71
N PRO A 44 -16.03 70.90 11.15
CA PRO A 44 -15.06 71.87 10.65
C PRO A 44 -15.69 72.86 9.66
N LYS A 45 -15.30 74.14 9.76
CA LYS A 45 -15.85 75.23 8.93
C LYS A 45 -15.64 75.03 7.42
N GLU A 46 -14.66 74.21 7.06
CA GLU A 46 -14.33 73.84 5.69
C GLU A 46 -15.33 72.85 5.08
N ILE A 47 -16.09 72.10 5.90
CA ILE A 47 -17.18 71.23 5.43
C ILE A 47 -18.37 72.10 5.03
N LYS A 48 -18.88 71.90 3.80
CA LYS A 48 -20.03 72.66 3.31
C LYS A 48 -21.33 72.04 3.82
N ILE A 49 -22.05 72.76 4.67
CA ILE A 49 -23.31 72.30 5.27
C ILE A 49 -24.47 73.04 4.61
N HIS A 50 -25.36 72.33 3.92
CA HIS A 50 -26.52 72.92 3.22
C HIS A 50 -27.77 73.04 4.10
N ASP A 51 -27.87 72.24 5.16
CA ASP A 51 -28.92 72.26 6.17
C ASP A 51 -28.35 71.84 7.53
N LYS A 52 -28.97 72.27 8.63
CA LYS A 52 -28.46 71.98 9.99
C LYS A 52 -29.15 70.77 10.64
N THR A 53 -29.89 69.98 9.87
CA THR A 53 -30.66 68.84 10.36
C THR A 53 -29.76 67.71 10.88
N THR A 54 -28.59 67.52 10.29
CA THR A 54 -27.52 66.58 10.73
C THR A 54 -26.58 67.14 11.81
N SER A 55 -26.77 68.40 12.24
CA SER A 55 -25.86 69.14 13.13
C SER A 55 -26.39 69.28 14.57
N ASN A 56 -27.28 68.39 15.00
CA ASN A 56 -27.96 68.46 16.31
C ASN A 56 -28.33 67.06 16.85
N PHE A 57 -28.84 66.99 18.07
CA PHE A 57 -29.12 65.71 18.76
C PHE A 57 -30.56 65.18 18.56
N SER A 58 -31.35 65.75 17.65
CA SER A 58 -32.78 65.40 17.51
C SER A 58 -33.03 63.98 16.98
N HIS A 59 -32.10 63.45 16.19
CA HIS A 59 -32.19 62.11 15.61
C HIS A 59 -30.93 61.29 15.90
N PRO A 60 -31.06 60.03 16.35
CA PRO A 60 -29.92 59.13 16.55
C PRO A 60 -29.06 58.93 15.29
N GLU A 61 -29.66 59.01 14.10
CA GLU A 61 -28.95 58.94 12.81
C GLU A 61 -27.87 60.04 12.67
N ASN A 62 -28.08 61.22 13.26
CA ASN A 62 -27.10 62.31 13.24
C ASN A 62 -25.78 61.92 13.92
N PHE A 63 -25.81 61.03 14.92
CA PHE A 63 -24.61 60.52 15.56
C PHE A 63 -23.84 59.54 14.66
N VAL A 64 -24.55 58.79 13.82
CA VAL A 64 -23.95 57.91 12.80
C VAL A 64 -23.31 58.76 11.70
N VAL A 65 -23.99 59.83 11.25
CA VAL A 65 -23.42 60.80 10.30
C VAL A 65 -22.15 61.44 10.85
N PHE A 66 -22.19 61.90 12.12
CA PHE A 66 -21.02 62.47 12.78
C PHE A 66 -19.83 61.50 12.84
N GLU A 67 -20.09 60.25 13.22
CA GLU A 67 -19.06 59.22 13.29
C GLU A 67 -18.52 58.87 11.90
N CYS A 68 -19.36 58.85 10.87
CA CYS A 68 -18.93 58.64 9.49
C CYS A 68 -18.00 59.79 9.01
N VAL A 69 -18.34 61.05 9.30
CA VAL A 69 -17.50 62.22 8.99
C VAL A 69 -16.18 62.17 9.74
N HIS A 70 -16.20 61.82 11.02
CA HIS A 70 -14.99 61.60 11.82
C HIS A 70 -14.06 60.58 11.15
N ARG A 71 -14.61 59.44 10.72
CA ARG A 71 -13.88 58.36 10.06
C ARG A 71 -13.31 58.77 8.69
N LEU A 72 -14.07 59.54 7.89
CA LEU A 72 -13.57 60.10 6.62
C LEU A 72 -12.36 61.03 6.85
N LEU A 73 -12.43 61.91 7.86
CA LEU A 73 -11.34 62.83 8.17
C LEU A 73 -10.09 62.09 8.69
N GLU A 74 -10.25 61.07 9.55
CA GLU A 74 -9.13 60.21 9.97
C GLU A 74 -8.49 59.48 8.81
N LYS A 75 -9.29 59.06 7.83
CA LYS A 75 -8.80 58.37 6.63
C LYS A 75 -7.96 59.26 5.73
N GLY A 76 -8.04 60.58 5.88
CA GLY A 76 -7.31 61.56 5.06
C GLY A 76 -8.16 62.23 3.98
N TYR A 77 -9.49 62.08 4.01
CA TYR A 77 -10.36 62.95 3.23
C TYR A 77 -10.26 64.38 3.76
N LYS A 78 -10.25 65.36 2.87
CA LYS A 78 -10.13 66.77 3.23
C LYS A 78 -11.51 67.31 3.55
N ALA A 79 -11.63 68.11 4.61
CA ALA A 79 -12.90 68.71 5.00
C ALA A 79 -13.53 69.54 3.85
N GLU A 80 -12.70 70.22 3.03
CA GLU A 80 -13.13 70.99 1.86
C GLU A 80 -13.79 70.16 0.73
N HIS A 81 -13.63 68.83 0.77
CA HIS A 81 -14.26 67.90 -0.18
C HIS A 81 -15.57 67.30 0.34
N LEU A 82 -15.95 67.58 1.60
CA LEU A 82 -17.17 67.04 2.20
C LEU A 82 -18.31 68.07 2.13
N GLU A 83 -19.47 67.63 1.64
CA GLU A 83 -20.72 68.37 1.71
C GLU A 83 -21.76 67.57 2.51
N LEU A 84 -22.39 68.20 3.50
CA LEU A 84 -23.47 67.60 4.29
C LEU A 84 -24.83 68.11 3.82
N GLU A 85 -25.77 67.18 3.68
CA GLU A 85 -27.14 67.43 3.23
C GLU A 85 -27.30 68.15 1.88
N PRO A 86 -26.49 67.83 0.84
CA PRO A 86 -26.68 68.40 -0.49
C PRO A 86 -28.11 68.24 -0.99
N LYS A 87 -28.65 69.33 -1.55
CA LYS A 87 -30.03 69.38 -2.07
C LYS A 87 -30.00 69.37 -3.58
N TRP A 88 -30.73 68.44 -4.19
CA TRP A 88 -30.99 68.42 -5.62
C TRP A 88 -32.47 68.75 -5.90
N ASN A 89 -32.72 69.59 -6.90
CA ASN A 89 -34.07 70.02 -7.25
C ASN A 89 -34.81 68.90 -8.00
N LEU A 90 -35.64 68.15 -7.28
CA LEU A 90 -36.68 67.33 -7.90
C LEU A 90 -37.74 68.29 -8.47
N GLY A 91 -38.14 68.08 -9.72
CA GLY A 91 -39.14 68.92 -10.41
C GLY A 91 -40.43 69.15 -9.61
N ARG A 92 -41.20 70.17 -10.01
CA ARG A 92 -42.21 70.96 -9.28
C ARG A 92 -43.17 70.30 -8.27
N ASP A 93 -43.25 68.97 -8.14
CA ASP A 93 -44.23 68.28 -7.28
C ASP A 93 -43.68 67.12 -6.40
N LYS A 94 -42.36 66.97 -6.21
CA LYS A 94 -41.80 65.98 -5.25
C LYS A 94 -40.86 66.64 -4.23
N LYS A 95 -41.06 66.35 -2.93
CA LYS A 95 -40.14 66.77 -1.84
C LYS A 95 -38.71 66.33 -2.19
N GLY A 96 -37.81 67.29 -2.39
CA GLY A 96 -36.39 67.07 -2.67
C GLY A 96 -35.75 66.15 -1.63
N GLY A 97 -35.13 65.06 -2.09
CA GLY A 97 -34.31 64.21 -1.23
C GLY A 97 -32.97 64.87 -0.92
N LYS A 98 -32.44 64.66 0.29
CA LYS A 98 -31.14 65.13 0.74
C LYS A 98 -30.31 63.91 1.11
N ALA A 99 -29.13 63.74 0.51
CA ALA A 99 -28.20 62.70 0.94
C ALA A 99 -27.47 63.18 2.20
N ASP A 100 -27.03 62.27 3.07
CA ASP A 100 -26.34 62.69 4.29
C ASP A 100 -24.97 63.31 4.02
N ILE A 101 -24.14 62.64 3.19
CA ILE A 101 -22.77 63.06 2.89
C ILE A 101 -22.48 62.90 1.40
N LEU A 102 -21.98 63.96 0.77
CA LEU A 102 -21.33 63.91 -0.55
C LEU A 102 -19.85 64.21 -0.39
N VAL A 103 -19.02 63.35 -0.98
CA VAL A 103 -17.56 63.48 -1.01
C VAL A 103 -17.14 63.79 -2.44
N LYS A 104 -16.29 64.79 -2.61
CA LYS A 104 -15.65 65.16 -3.87
C LYS A 104 -14.24 64.59 -3.99
N ASP A 105 -13.76 64.40 -5.21
CA ASP A 105 -12.37 63.99 -5.46
C ASP A 105 -11.38 65.19 -5.39
N ASN A 106 -10.10 64.93 -5.66
CA ASN A 106 -9.05 65.95 -5.67
C ASN A 106 -9.21 66.99 -6.79
N GLU A 107 -10.03 66.71 -7.80
CA GLU A 107 -10.39 67.62 -8.89
C GLU A 107 -11.71 68.38 -8.58
N LYS A 108 -12.29 68.16 -7.40
CA LYS A 108 -13.57 68.70 -6.91
C LYS A 108 -14.81 68.17 -7.63
N ASN A 109 -14.71 67.06 -8.36
CA ASN A 109 -15.84 66.40 -8.96
C ASN A 109 -16.58 65.53 -7.92
N PRO A 110 -17.91 65.36 -8.02
CA PRO A 110 -18.68 64.42 -7.20
C PRO A 110 -18.09 63.00 -7.31
N TYR A 111 -17.80 62.37 -6.16
CA TYR A 111 -17.02 61.13 -6.14
C TYR A 111 -17.69 60.00 -5.38
N LEU A 112 -18.18 60.24 -4.16
CA LEU A 112 -18.86 59.26 -3.31
C LEU A 112 -20.09 59.89 -2.64
N ILE A 113 -21.23 59.21 -2.66
CA ILE A 113 -22.41 59.56 -1.84
C ILE A 113 -22.55 58.53 -0.73
N ILE A 114 -22.73 58.99 0.51
CA ILE A 114 -22.97 58.14 1.67
C ILE A 114 -24.34 58.45 2.27
N GLU A 115 -25.14 57.40 2.45
CA GLU A 115 -26.39 57.42 3.21
C GLU A 115 -26.15 56.68 4.53
N CYS A 116 -26.34 57.37 5.66
CA CYS A 116 -26.20 56.81 6.99
C CYS A 116 -27.56 56.30 7.48
N LYS A 117 -27.56 55.16 8.18
CA LYS A 117 -28.76 54.61 8.82
C LYS A 117 -28.42 54.11 10.21
N THR A 118 -29.39 54.09 11.11
CA THR A 118 -29.19 53.49 12.44
C THR A 118 -29.21 51.96 12.39
N THR A 119 -28.64 51.33 13.41
CA THR A 119 -28.69 49.88 13.58
C THR A 119 -28.85 49.50 15.05
N ASP A 120 -29.66 48.46 15.29
CA ASP A 120 -29.85 47.83 16.59
C ASP A 120 -30.11 46.31 16.39
N SER A 121 -30.08 45.53 17.47
CA SER A 121 -30.22 44.06 17.42
C SER A 121 -31.63 43.54 17.13
N LYS A 122 -32.66 44.39 17.12
CA LYS A 122 -34.08 43.97 16.98
C LYS A 122 -34.79 44.54 15.75
N ASN A 123 -34.32 45.65 15.19
CA ASN A 123 -35.02 46.51 14.25
C ASN A 123 -34.05 47.42 13.44
N SER A 124 -32.96 46.87 12.91
CA SER A 124 -31.96 47.65 12.16
C SER A 124 -32.53 48.36 10.92
N GLU A 125 -32.50 49.70 10.91
CA GLU A 125 -32.85 50.52 9.75
C GLU A 125 -31.90 50.30 8.57
N PHE A 126 -30.60 50.13 8.85
CA PHE A 126 -29.60 49.76 7.85
C PHE A 126 -29.98 48.49 7.05
N ILE A 127 -30.41 47.41 7.72
CA ILE A 127 -30.84 46.17 7.05
C ILE A 127 -32.11 46.40 6.24
N LYS A 128 -33.08 47.17 6.78
CA LYS A 128 -34.32 47.49 6.06
C LYS A 128 -34.06 48.31 4.79
N GLU A 129 -33.23 49.35 4.88
CA GLU A 129 -32.89 50.17 3.71
C GLU A 129 -32.08 49.36 2.71
N TRP A 130 -31.19 48.47 3.16
CA TRP A 130 -30.49 47.55 2.25
C TRP A 130 -31.44 46.61 1.50
N ASN A 131 -32.40 45.99 2.21
CA ASN A 131 -33.41 45.14 1.56
C ASN A 131 -34.23 45.95 0.54
N ARG A 132 -34.64 47.17 0.91
CA ARG A 132 -35.32 48.09 0.00
C ARG A 132 -34.48 48.44 -1.23
N MET A 133 -33.20 48.74 -1.05
CA MET A 133 -32.28 48.98 -2.15
C MET A 133 -32.20 47.79 -3.11
N GLN A 134 -32.20 46.56 -2.62
CA GLN A 134 -32.21 45.36 -3.46
C GLN A 134 -33.54 45.14 -4.21
N GLU A 135 -34.64 45.73 -3.72
CA GLU A 135 -35.96 45.65 -4.33
C GLU A 135 -36.20 46.73 -5.39
N ASP A 136 -35.88 48.01 -5.09
CA ASP A 136 -36.22 49.18 -5.92
C ASP A 136 -35.11 50.24 -6.09
N GLY A 137 -33.91 50.01 -5.54
CA GLY A 137 -32.77 50.94 -5.57
C GLY A 137 -32.72 51.94 -4.42
N GLY A 138 -33.78 52.05 -3.61
CA GLY A 138 -33.81 52.87 -2.40
C GLY A 138 -33.45 54.34 -2.62
N GLN A 139 -32.97 55.01 -1.57
CA GLN A 139 -32.64 56.43 -1.63
C GLN A 139 -31.38 56.72 -2.47
N LEU A 140 -30.35 55.87 -2.37
CA LEU A 140 -29.06 56.07 -3.04
C LEU A 140 -29.17 56.14 -4.57
N PHE A 141 -30.01 55.31 -5.21
CA PHE A 141 -30.21 55.37 -6.67
C PHE A 141 -31.02 56.59 -7.11
N SER A 142 -31.85 57.14 -6.22
CA SER A 142 -32.53 58.40 -6.48
C SER A 142 -31.55 59.58 -6.49
N TYR A 143 -30.54 59.56 -5.63
CA TYR A 143 -29.45 60.55 -5.62
C TYR A 143 -28.50 60.37 -6.79
N PHE A 144 -28.18 59.12 -7.14
CA PHE A 144 -27.34 58.82 -8.30
C PHE A 144 -27.93 59.36 -9.62
N GLN A 145 -29.27 59.33 -9.77
CA GLN A 145 -29.92 59.96 -10.91
C GLN A 145 -29.64 61.46 -11.01
N GLN A 146 -29.59 62.17 -9.87
CA GLN A 146 -29.38 63.62 -9.82
C GLN A 146 -27.91 63.99 -10.01
N GLU A 147 -26.99 63.16 -9.53
CA GLU A 147 -25.55 63.39 -9.56
C GLU A 147 -24.83 62.23 -10.28
N LYS A 148 -25.01 62.15 -11.61
CA LYS A 148 -24.40 61.09 -12.44
C LYS A 148 -22.86 61.10 -12.47
N GLY A 149 -22.24 62.18 -11.96
CA GLY A 149 -20.77 62.28 -11.86
C GLY A 149 -20.17 61.37 -10.79
N VAL A 150 -20.97 60.95 -9.80
CA VAL A 150 -20.50 60.11 -8.69
C VAL A 150 -19.97 58.76 -9.19
N LYS A 151 -18.90 58.28 -8.54
CA LYS A 151 -18.30 56.97 -8.86
C LYS A 151 -18.75 55.86 -7.91
N TYR A 152 -19.14 56.23 -6.70
CA TYR A 152 -19.49 55.27 -5.65
C TYR A 152 -20.71 55.71 -4.84
N LEU A 153 -21.53 54.75 -4.46
CA LEU A 153 -22.63 54.91 -3.50
C LEU A 153 -22.32 54.05 -2.27
N CYS A 154 -22.60 54.55 -1.07
CA CYS A 154 -22.31 53.84 0.17
C CYS A 154 -23.50 53.93 1.13
N LEU A 155 -24.06 52.79 1.52
CA LEU A 155 -24.92 52.71 2.69
C LEU A 155 -24.03 52.47 3.91
N TYR A 156 -24.14 53.27 4.97
CA TYR A 156 -23.27 53.23 6.14
C TYR A 156 -24.05 53.14 7.44
N THR A 157 -23.50 52.42 8.42
CA THR A 157 -24.00 52.42 9.79
C THR A 157 -22.86 52.19 10.78
N SER A 158 -23.03 52.67 12.00
CA SER A 158 -22.16 52.38 13.13
C SER A 158 -22.95 52.15 14.41
N ASP A 159 -22.42 51.28 15.26
CA ASP A 159 -22.96 50.95 16.58
C ASP A 159 -21.85 50.86 17.64
N PHE A 160 -22.24 50.91 18.90
CA PHE A 160 -21.37 50.89 20.06
C PHE A 160 -21.90 49.93 21.12
N SER A 161 -21.10 48.89 21.41
CA SER A 161 -21.28 47.96 22.54
C SER A 161 -20.16 48.21 23.57
N ASP A 162 -19.04 47.50 23.42
CA ASP A 162 -17.79 47.71 24.19
C ASP A 162 -16.70 48.40 23.35
N LYS A 163 -16.85 48.33 22.03
CA LYS A 163 -16.03 48.98 21.02
C LYS A 163 -16.92 49.49 19.91
N LEU A 164 -16.46 50.50 19.18
CA LEU A 164 -17.16 51.01 18.01
C LEU A 164 -17.07 50.02 16.85
N GLU A 165 -18.22 49.61 16.32
CA GLU A 165 -18.32 48.72 15.16
C GLU A 165 -19.06 49.44 14.02
N TYR A 166 -18.57 49.34 12.79
CA TYR A 166 -19.22 49.91 11.62
C TYR A 166 -19.50 48.84 10.56
N LYS A 167 -20.49 49.09 9.71
CA LYS A 167 -20.79 48.30 8.52
C LYS A 167 -21.14 49.23 7.37
N ASN A 168 -20.72 48.86 6.16
CA ASN A 168 -21.11 49.58 4.96
C ASN A 168 -21.32 48.65 3.77
N TYR A 169 -22.10 49.13 2.80
CA TYR A 169 -22.29 48.50 1.50
C TYR A 169 -22.00 49.52 0.41
N ILE A 170 -20.97 49.25 -0.39
CA ILE A 170 -20.42 50.14 -1.42
C ILE A 170 -20.83 49.61 -2.79
N ILE A 171 -21.37 50.48 -3.64
CA ILE A 171 -21.80 50.17 -5.01
C ILE A 171 -20.99 51.03 -5.97
N GLN A 172 -20.43 50.40 -7.01
CA GLN A 172 -19.80 51.10 -8.13
C GLN A 172 -20.85 51.65 -9.08
N ALA A 173 -20.78 52.96 -9.31
CA ALA A 173 -21.75 53.74 -10.07
C ALA A 173 -21.21 54.16 -11.45
N TYR A 174 -20.42 53.28 -12.09
CA TYR A 174 -19.88 53.50 -13.43
C TYR A 174 -19.76 52.15 -14.18
N ASP A 175 -19.67 52.22 -15.51
CA ASP A 175 -19.72 51.02 -16.36
C ASP A 175 -18.37 50.28 -16.44
N ASN A 176 -18.41 48.95 -16.36
CA ASN A 176 -17.32 48.06 -16.79
C ASN A 176 -17.53 47.69 -18.28
N GLU A 177 -16.92 48.47 -19.17
CA GLU A 177 -17.08 48.31 -20.62
C GLU A 177 -16.62 46.94 -21.13
N GLU A 178 -15.58 46.35 -20.53
CA GLU A 178 -15.09 45.02 -20.93
C GLU A 178 -16.09 43.92 -20.57
N TYR A 179 -16.67 43.98 -19.37
CA TYR A 179 -17.66 43.01 -18.92
C TYR A 179 -18.96 43.09 -19.73
N LEU A 180 -19.46 44.30 -19.98
CA LEU A 180 -20.64 44.52 -20.82
C LEU A 180 -20.42 43.93 -22.22
N LYS A 181 -19.22 44.10 -22.80
CA LYS A 181 -18.86 43.53 -24.10
C LYS A 181 -18.73 42.00 -24.05
N GLU A 182 -18.11 41.44 -23.02
CA GLU A 182 -17.93 39.97 -22.86
C GLU A 182 -19.27 39.24 -22.79
N LYS A 183 -20.21 39.81 -22.02
CA LYS A 183 -21.57 39.28 -21.79
C LYS A 183 -22.61 39.75 -22.81
N GLU A 184 -22.22 40.58 -23.77
CA GLU A 184 -23.11 41.14 -24.81
C GLU A 184 -24.32 41.89 -24.22
N LEU A 185 -24.11 42.57 -23.08
CA LEU A 185 -25.15 43.30 -22.36
C LEU A 185 -25.37 44.69 -22.94
N GLN A 186 -26.64 45.00 -23.25
CA GLN A 186 -27.02 46.29 -23.84
C GLN A 186 -27.26 47.38 -22.80
N ASN A 187 -27.72 47.03 -21.59
CA ASN A 187 -28.07 47.94 -20.51
C ASN A 187 -26.82 48.37 -19.73
N SER A 188 -26.58 49.67 -19.61
CA SER A 188 -25.41 50.26 -18.93
C SER A 188 -25.80 51.55 -18.21
N TYR A 189 -25.04 51.97 -17.21
CA TYR A 189 -25.32 53.18 -16.44
C TYR A 189 -25.27 54.43 -17.32
N LYS A 190 -24.36 54.47 -18.30
CA LYS A 190 -24.29 55.56 -19.30
C LYS A 190 -25.57 55.69 -20.14
N LYS A 191 -26.28 54.59 -20.40
CA LYS A 191 -27.52 54.59 -21.20
C LYS A 191 -28.79 54.81 -20.37
N SER A 192 -28.71 54.65 -19.05
CA SER A 192 -29.85 54.83 -18.13
C SER A 192 -30.17 56.30 -17.86
N ASN A 193 -31.44 56.68 -17.99
CA ASN A 193 -31.91 58.06 -17.89
C ASN A 193 -32.64 58.39 -16.58
N ASN A 194 -33.18 57.39 -15.88
CA ASN A 194 -33.92 57.58 -14.62
C ASN A 194 -33.49 56.54 -13.56
N ASN A 195 -33.90 56.74 -12.30
CA ASN A 195 -33.56 55.84 -11.19
C ASN A 195 -34.01 54.39 -11.42
N ILE A 196 -35.16 54.17 -12.04
CA ILE A 196 -35.67 52.81 -12.35
C ILE A 196 -34.71 52.11 -13.32
N GLU A 197 -34.26 52.80 -14.36
CA GLU A 197 -33.29 52.28 -15.33
C GLU A 197 -31.89 52.10 -14.72
N LEU A 198 -31.46 52.99 -13.81
CA LEU A 198 -30.18 52.83 -13.12
C LEU A 198 -30.21 51.60 -12.20
N PHE A 199 -31.28 51.44 -11.42
CA PHE A 199 -31.49 50.25 -10.58
C PHE A 199 -31.59 48.97 -11.43
N LYS A 200 -32.34 49.02 -12.54
CA LYS A 200 -32.43 47.91 -13.49
C LYS A 200 -31.06 47.51 -14.02
N THR A 201 -30.21 48.48 -14.37
CA THR A 201 -28.82 48.21 -14.77
C THR A 201 -28.02 47.55 -13.65
N TRP A 202 -28.10 48.03 -12.41
CA TRP A 202 -27.42 47.40 -11.27
C TRP A 202 -27.90 45.96 -11.03
N LYS A 203 -29.21 45.72 -11.13
CA LYS A 203 -29.84 44.43 -10.89
C LYS A 203 -29.60 43.41 -12.01
N GLU A 204 -29.80 43.82 -13.25
CA GLU A 204 -29.77 42.92 -14.42
C GLU A 204 -28.38 42.82 -15.04
N SER A 205 -27.67 43.94 -15.23
CA SER A 205 -26.35 43.91 -15.86
C SER A 205 -25.25 43.55 -14.87
N TYR A 206 -25.37 43.99 -13.62
CA TYR A 206 -24.31 43.84 -12.61
C TYR A 206 -24.70 43.02 -11.38
N GLU A 207 -25.80 42.25 -11.48
CA GLU A 207 -26.18 41.21 -10.52
C GLU A 207 -26.25 41.69 -9.05
N LEU A 208 -26.69 42.93 -8.82
CA LEU A 208 -26.74 43.56 -7.50
C LEU A 208 -25.38 43.57 -6.77
N GLN A 209 -24.26 43.61 -7.50
CA GLN A 209 -22.92 43.57 -6.90
C GLN A 209 -22.69 44.76 -5.95
N TYR A 210 -22.13 44.46 -4.77
CA TYR A 210 -21.70 45.44 -3.78
C TYR A 210 -20.48 44.93 -3.01
N PHE A 211 -19.79 45.84 -2.33
CA PHE A 211 -18.60 45.56 -1.54
C PHE A 211 -18.83 45.95 -0.08
N LYS A 212 -18.31 45.14 0.85
CA LYS A 212 -18.41 45.39 2.30
C LYS A 212 -17.21 46.15 2.87
N GLN A 213 -16.20 46.37 2.05
CA GLN A 213 -14.94 47.00 2.38
C GLN A 213 -14.49 47.81 1.17
N GLY A 214 -13.76 48.90 1.38
CA GLY A 214 -13.13 49.69 0.31
C GLY A 214 -13.10 51.19 0.53
N ILE A 215 -13.39 51.67 1.74
CA ILE A 215 -13.38 53.10 2.05
C ILE A 215 -12.61 53.36 3.36
N PHE A 216 -12.97 52.63 4.42
CA PHE A 216 -12.57 52.96 5.78
C PHE A 216 -11.46 52.07 6.35
N GLU A 217 -11.12 50.98 5.66
CA GLU A 217 -10.12 50.01 6.07
C GLU A 217 -8.72 50.64 6.07
N ALA A 218 -7.85 50.25 7.00
CA ALA A 218 -6.52 50.86 7.17
C ALA A 218 -5.66 50.86 5.88
N ASN A 219 -5.76 49.80 5.08
CA ASN A 219 -5.00 49.57 3.84
C ASN A 219 -5.58 50.25 2.59
N VAL A 220 -6.74 50.91 2.69
CA VAL A 220 -7.31 51.71 1.59
C VAL A 220 -6.72 53.12 1.67
N ASN A 221 -6.46 53.80 0.56
CA ASN A 221 -6.05 55.21 0.61
C ASN A 221 -7.26 56.11 0.34
N ALA A 222 -7.30 57.32 0.93
CA ALA A 222 -8.33 58.30 0.61
C ALA A 222 -8.36 58.57 -0.92
N TYR A 223 -9.56 58.71 -1.49
CA TYR A 223 -9.80 58.87 -2.94
C TYR A 223 -9.37 57.70 -3.82
N LYS A 224 -9.12 56.53 -3.22
CA LYS A 224 -8.82 55.27 -3.92
C LYS A 224 -9.80 54.18 -3.49
N ILE A 225 -11.09 54.51 -3.58
CA ILE A 225 -12.18 53.63 -3.13
C ILE A 225 -12.16 52.34 -3.94
N LEU A 226 -12.32 51.20 -3.26
CA LEU A 226 -12.24 49.85 -3.82
C LEU A 226 -10.90 49.46 -4.47
N GLU A 227 -9.87 50.32 -4.45
CA GLU A 227 -8.47 49.91 -4.67
C GLU A 227 -7.93 49.17 -3.44
N ILE A 228 -8.71 48.23 -2.90
CA ILE A 228 -8.22 47.29 -1.91
C ILE A 228 -7.32 46.35 -2.67
N THR A 229 -6.03 46.50 -2.45
CA THR A 229 -5.10 45.49 -2.89
C THR A 229 -5.18 44.37 -1.85
N PRO A 230 -5.71 43.17 -2.18
CA PRO A 230 -5.71 42.07 -1.23
C PRO A 230 -4.27 41.81 -0.83
N THR A 231 -3.99 41.86 0.46
CA THR A 231 -2.65 41.56 1.00
C THR A 231 -2.70 40.27 1.79
N PHE A 232 -1.54 39.64 1.96
CA PHE A 232 -1.39 38.42 2.75
C PHE A 232 -1.95 38.59 4.18
N ASP A 233 -1.77 39.77 4.78
CA ASP A 233 -2.24 40.06 6.15
C ASP A 233 -3.77 40.13 6.27
N ASN A 234 -4.48 40.38 5.16
CA ASN A 234 -5.95 40.37 5.13
C ASN A 234 -6.56 38.96 5.08
N LEU A 235 -5.75 37.92 4.81
CA LEU A 235 -6.22 36.54 4.67
C LEU A 235 -6.45 35.88 6.04
N LYS A 236 -7.43 34.97 6.10
CA LYS A 236 -7.77 34.19 7.30
C LYS A 236 -6.94 32.90 7.39
N GLU A 237 -6.70 32.42 8.59
CA GLU A 237 -6.17 31.06 8.80
C GLU A 237 -7.24 30.01 8.48
N LEU A 238 -6.86 28.93 7.80
CA LEU A 238 -7.76 27.81 7.55
C LEU A 238 -7.70 26.81 8.70
N LYS A 239 -8.81 26.63 9.43
CA LYS A 239 -8.91 25.76 10.61
C LYS A 239 -10.07 24.74 10.53
N GLU A 240 -10.73 24.63 9.40
CA GLU A 240 -11.97 23.84 9.24
C GLU A 240 -11.83 22.76 8.16
N GLU A 241 -12.16 21.51 8.52
CA GLU A 241 -12.10 20.35 7.61
C GLU A 241 -13.19 20.38 6.50
N GLY A 242 -14.20 21.24 6.64
CA GLY A 242 -15.36 21.34 5.74
C GLY A 242 -15.03 21.69 4.29
N LYS A 243 -13.82 22.19 3.99
CA LYS A 243 -13.44 22.64 2.64
C LYS A 243 -13.42 21.55 1.59
N TYR A 244 -13.07 20.32 1.96
CA TYR A 244 -13.21 19.19 1.04
C TYR A 244 -14.68 18.96 0.64
N HIS A 245 -15.61 19.06 1.60
CA HIS A 245 -17.03 18.88 1.34
C HIS A 245 -17.63 20.00 0.49
N GLU A 246 -17.20 21.24 0.70
CA GLU A 246 -17.57 22.39 -0.14
C GLU A 246 -17.07 22.20 -1.58
N PHE A 247 -15.80 21.82 -1.77
CA PHE A 247 -15.24 21.48 -3.08
C PHE A 247 -16.04 20.37 -3.77
N ALA A 248 -16.31 19.26 -3.08
CA ALA A 248 -17.10 18.16 -3.60
C ALA A 248 -18.57 18.54 -3.90
N LYS A 249 -19.11 19.56 -3.21
CA LYS A 249 -20.45 20.11 -3.49
C LYS A 249 -20.43 20.92 -4.79
N ILE A 250 -19.39 21.72 -5.04
CA ILE A 250 -19.21 22.47 -6.30
C ILE A 250 -19.14 21.50 -7.49
N LEU A 251 -18.33 20.43 -7.39
CA LEU A 251 -18.22 19.43 -8.46
C LEU A 251 -19.57 18.77 -8.78
N ARG A 252 -20.36 18.42 -7.75
CA ARG A 252 -21.72 17.85 -7.93
C ARG A 252 -22.70 18.84 -8.53
N LYS A 253 -22.66 20.11 -8.12
CA LYS A 253 -23.51 21.18 -8.64
C LYS A 253 -23.34 21.36 -10.15
N HIS A 254 -22.11 21.18 -10.65
CA HIS A 254 -21.75 21.38 -12.06
C HIS A 254 -21.57 20.07 -12.85
N ASN A 255 -22.02 18.93 -12.32
CA ASN A 255 -21.93 17.60 -12.96
C ASN A 255 -20.51 17.18 -13.41
N ILE A 256 -19.48 17.54 -12.64
CA ILE A 256 -18.09 17.16 -12.93
C ILE A 256 -17.84 15.75 -12.37
N SER A 257 -17.74 14.76 -13.25
CA SER A 257 -17.57 13.34 -12.89
C SER A 257 -16.10 12.93 -12.70
N GLY A 258 -15.17 13.59 -13.39
CA GLY A 258 -13.73 13.29 -13.36
C GLY A 258 -13.03 13.85 -12.12
N LYS A 259 -13.05 13.08 -11.01
CA LYS A 259 -12.40 13.48 -9.76
C LYS A 259 -10.89 13.72 -9.89
N GLU A 260 -10.20 12.91 -10.69
CA GLU A 260 -8.76 13.04 -10.92
C GLU A 260 -8.41 14.33 -11.66
N ASN A 261 -9.10 14.62 -12.77
CA ASN A 261 -8.92 15.88 -13.48
C ASN A 261 -9.21 17.08 -12.55
N ALA A 262 -10.30 17.02 -11.77
CA ALA A 262 -10.64 18.09 -10.84
C ALA A 262 -9.57 18.30 -9.76
N PHE A 263 -8.97 17.22 -9.23
CA PHE A 263 -7.84 17.32 -8.30
C PHE A 263 -6.61 17.95 -8.98
N ASP A 264 -6.34 17.65 -10.24
CA ASP A 264 -5.18 18.23 -10.95
C ASP A 264 -5.30 19.73 -11.15
N LYS A 265 -6.50 20.18 -11.52
CA LYS A 265 -6.78 21.61 -11.61
C LYS A 265 -6.71 22.27 -10.23
N LEU A 266 -7.12 21.57 -9.17
CA LEU A 266 -6.97 22.06 -7.79
C LEU A 266 -5.50 22.20 -7.38
N VAL A 267 -4.63 21.24 -7.72
CA VAL A 267 -3.18 21.33 -7.47
C VAL A 267 -2.58 22.54 -8.19
N ASN A 268 -2.96 22.79 -9.45
CA ASN A 268 -2.53 23.98 -10.18
C ASN A 268 -2.98 25.28 -9.48
N ILE A 269 -4.23 25.33 -9.00
CA ILE A 269 -4.77 26.47 -8.26
C ILE A 269 -4.01 26.72 -6.95
N PHE A 270 -3.70 25.65 -6.20
CA PHE A 270 -2.88 25.76 -4.98
C PHE A 270 -1.47 26.24 -5.29
N LEU A 271 -0.84 25.75 -6.35
CA LEU A 271 0.47 26.22 -6.78
C LEU A 271 0.47 27.72 -7.09
N CYS A 272 -0.53 28.22 -7.82
CA CYS A 272 -0.72 29.65 -8.08
C CYS A 272 -0.84 30.46 -6.79
N LYS A 273 -1.65 29.98 -5.86
CA LYS A 273 -1.90 30.67 -4.59
C LYS A 273 -0.66 30.69 -3.70
N ILE A 274 0.07 29.57 -3.60
CA ILE A 274 1.32 29.47 -2.85
C ILE A 274 2.35 30.46 -3.41
N TYR A 275 2.48 30.54 -4.74
CA TYR A 275 3.36 31.52 -5.38
C TYR A 275 2.93 32.96 -5.06
N ASP A 276 1.64 33.26 -5.21
CA ASP A 276 1.08 34.59 -4.95
C ASP A 276 1.29 35.03 -3.49
N GLU A 277 1.05 34.14 -2.53
CA GLU A 277 1.30 34.38 -1.10
C GLU A 277 2.79 34.53 -0.77
N THR A 278 3.68 33.93 -1.56
CA THR A 278 5.12 34.00 -1.30
C THR A 278 5.73 35.28 -1.88
N PHE A 279 5.40 35.61 -3.13
CA PHE A 279 6.09 36.64 -3.91
C PHE A 279 5.28 37.92 -4.11
N ASN A 280 3.94 37.88 -3.99
CA ASN A 280 3.05 39.02 -4.21
C ASN A 280 2.31 39.46 -2.92
N LYS A 281 2.93 39.29 -1.74
CA LYS A 281 2.30 39.52 -0.41
C LYS A 281 1.55 40.84 -0.25
N ASN A 282 2.05 41.91 -0.86
CA ASN A 282 1.47 43.25 -0.75
C ASN A 282 0.43 43.54 -1.85
N ASN A 283 0.31 42.66 -2.84
CA ASN A 283 -0.61 42.81 -3.97
C ASN A 283 -0.99 41.45 -4.57
N LEU A 284 -1.79 40.69 -3.82
CA LEU A 284 -2.23 39.38 -4.23
C LEU A 284 -3.03 39.47 -5.53
N LYS A 285 -2.69 38.60 -6.48
CA LYS A 285 -3.35 38.48 -7.78
C LYS A 285 -4.36 37.35 -7.83
N PHE A 286 -4.28 36.42 -6.87
CA PHE A 286 -5.14 35.25 -6.77
C PHE A 286 -6.55 35.63 -6.30
N GLY A 287 -7.53 35.55 -7.20
CA GLY A 287 -8.93 35.82 -6.86
C GLY A 287 -9.76 36.26 -8.06
N TYR A 288 -11.08 36.25 -7.87
CA TYR A 288 -12.05 36.93 -8.73
C TYR A 288 -12.51 38.22 -8.03
N PHE A 289 -12.37 39.37 -8.70
CA PHE A 289 -12.64 40.68 -8.08
C PHE A 289 -14.05 41.23 -8.36
N GLY A 290 -14.90 40.40 -8.98
CA GLY A 290 -16.31 40.70 -9.24
C GLY A 290 -16.57 41.41 -10.57
N VAL A 291 -17.82 41.41 -11.03
CA VAL A 291 -18.21 41.80 -12.40
C VAL A 291 -17.91 43.26 -12.75
N MET A 292 -17.82 44.14 -11.74
CA MET A 292 -17.48 45.55 -11.92
C MET A 292 -15.98 45.82 -12.09
N ALA A 293 -15.11 44.92 -11.61
CA ALA A 293 -13.66 45.09 -11.63
C ALA A 293 -12.94 44.05 -12.50
N ASP A 294 -13.64 43.01 -12.93
CA ASP A 294 -13.05 41.81 -13.48
C ASP A 294 -13.93 41.15 -14.54
N THR A 295 -13.31 40.35 -15.39
CA THR A 295 -13.98 39.47 -16.36
C THR A 295 -13.54 38.03 -16.13
N TYR A 296 -14.27 37.06 -16.66
CA TYR A 296 -13.83 35.67 -16.55
C TYR A 296 -12.50 35.44 -17.28
N ALA A 297 -12.31 36.12 -18.42
CA ALA A 297 -11.05 36.11 -19.14
C ALA A 297 -9.89 36.70 -18.33
N ASN A 298 -10.10 37.85 -17.67
CA ASN A 298 -9.04 38.51 -16.87
C ASN A 298 -8.63 37.68 -15.65
N MET A 299 -9.61 37.05 -14.97
CA MET A 299 -9.31 36.11 -13.89
C MET A 299 -8.46 34.94 -14.37
N GLN A 300 -8.86 34.30 -15.47
CA GLN A 300 -8.13 33.16 -16.01
C GLN A 300 -6.71 33.56 -16.46
N ASP A 301 -6.54 34.74 -17.07
CA ASP A 301 -5.23 35.26 -17.46
C ASP A 301 -4.30 35.48 -16.28
N ARG A 302 -4.80 36.04 -15.18
CA ARG A 302 -4.00 36.21 -13.95
C ARG A 302 -3.59 34.86 -13.37
N LEU A 303 -4.50 33.88 -13.36
CA LEU A 303 -4.19 32.53 -12.86
C LEU A 303 -3.17 31.82 -13.75
N MET A 304 -3.25 31.98 -15.08
CA MET A 304 -2.26 31.43 -16.01
C MET A 304 -0.89 32.09 -15.86
N TRP A 305 -0.85 33.41 -15.62
CA TRP A 305 0.39 34.11 -15.31
C TRP A 305 1.00 33.60 -13.99
N LEU A 306 0.21 33.51 -12.92
CA LEU A 306 0.66 32.94 -11.63
C LEU A 306 1.18 31.51 -11.81
N TYR A 307 0.49 30.69 -12.59
CA TYR A 307 0.90 29.30 -12.87
C TYR A 307 2.24 29.25 -13.60
N LYS A 308 2.41 30.05 -14.65
CA LYS A 308 3.65 30.17 -15.41
C LYS A 308 4.82 30.51 -14.49
N GLU A 309 4.66 31.54 -13.67
CA GLU A 309 5.72 31.98 -12.77
C GLU A 309 5.98 30.95 -11.66
N ALA A 310 4.93 30.33 -11.10
CA ALA A 310 5.09 29.29 -10.09
C ALA A 310 5.81 28.05 -10.62
N MET A 311 5.51 27.62 -11.85
CA MET A 311 6.14 26.48 -12.52
C MET A 311 7.62 26.74 -12.82
N LYS A 312 7.93 27.97 -13.27
CA LYS A 312 9.31 28.42 -13.47
C LYS A 312 10.07 28.46 -12.14
N GLU A 313 9.47 29.02 -11.10
CA GLU A 313 10.14 29.26 -9.83
C GLU A 313 10.36 27.98 -9.01
N PHE A 314 9.33 27.12 -8.94
CA PHE A 314 9.35 25.94 -8.07
C PHE A 314 9.82 24.66 -8.75
N LEU A 315 9.65 24.51 -10.06
CA LEU A 315 10.00 23.30 -10.82
C LEU A 315 11.03 23.56 -11.93
N GLY A 316 11.41 24.82 -12.18
CA GLY A 316 12.33 25.17 -13.27
C GLY A 316 11.74 24.91 -14.66
N GLU A 317 10.42 24.88 -14.79
CA GLU A 317 9.72 24.54 -16.02
C GLU A 317 9.21 25.80 -16.74
N LYS A 318 9.43 25.88 -18.05
CA LYS A 318 8.99 27.01 -18.87
C LYS A 318 7.66 26.70 -19.52
N ILE A 319 6.62 27.44 -19.12
CA ILE A 319 5.30 27.36 -19.74
C ILE A 319 5.18 28.40 -20.85
N THR A 320 4.79 27.93 -22.03
CA THR A 320 4.47 28.80 -23.17
C THR A 320 3.15 29.49 -22.93
N PHE A 321 3.21 30.69 -22.35
CA PHE A 321 2.06 31.57 -22.17
C PHE A 321 2.42 32.99 -22.61
N VAL A 322 1.56 33.56 -23.46
CA VAL A 322 1.64 34.93 -23.97
C VAL A 322 0.60 35.77 -23.23
N SER A 323 1.05 36.78 -22.48
CA SER A 323 0.15 37.69 -21.77
C SER A 323 -0.50 38.67 -22.74
N ASN A 324 -1.60 39.32 -22.32
CA ASN A 324 -2.21 40.37 -23.15
C ASN A 324 -1.26 41.56 -23.32
N GLU A 325 -0.40 41.84 -22.33
CA GLU A 325 0.62 42.89 -22.42
C GLU A 325 1.68 42.57 -23.48
N ASP A 326 2.11 41.30 -23.58
CA ASP A 326 3.06 40.85 -24.61
C ASP A 326 2.47 41.04 -26.02
N ILE A 327 1.20 40.63 -26.19
CA ILE A 327 0.45 40.85 -27.44
C ILE A 327 0.39 42.36 -27.73
N GLU A 328 -0.01 43.20 -26.77
CA GLU A 328 -0.12 44.64 -27.02
C GLU A 328 1.22 45.29 -27.38
N LYS A 329 2.33 44.85 -26.76
CA LYS A 329 3.68 45.34 -27.02
C LYS A 329 4.13 45.01 -28.44
N ASP A 330 3.92 43.78 -28.90
CA ASP A 330 4.31 43.36 -30.26
C ASP A 330 3.40 44.01 -31.33
N PHE A 331 2.12 44.21 -31.01
CA PHE A 331 1.17 44.88 -31.89
C PHE A 331 1.22 46.42 -31.84
N LYS A 332 2.12 47.05 -31.05
CA LYS A 332 2.38 48.50 -31.15
C LYS A 332 3.06 48.89 -32.47
N GLN A 333 3.67 47.94 -33.18
CA GLN A 333 4.37 48.18 -34.44
C GLN A 333 3.48 48.09 -35.70
N LEU A 334 2.23 47.61 -35.57
CA LEU A 334 1.30 47.44 -36.68
C LEU A 334 0.46 48.72 -36.91
N LYS A 335 0.54 49.28 -38.13
CA LYS A 335 -0.13 50.55 -38.51
C LYS A 335 -1.62 50.40 -38.88
N ILE A 336 -2.15 49.18 -39.00
CA ILE A 336 -3.52 48.92 -39.48
C ILE A 336 -4.43 48.47 -38.32
N LYS A 337 -5.37 49.34 -37.93
CA LYS A 337 -6.25 49.17 -36.76
C LYS A 337 -7.17 47.95 -36.86
N THR A 338 -7.73 47.67 -38.04
CA THR A 338 -8.66 46.56 -38.28
C THR A 338 -7.99 45.18 -38.28
N LEU A 339 -6.82 45.03 -38.91
CA LEU A 339 -6.08 43.75 -38.87
C LEU A 339 -5.61 43.42 -37.45
N LYS A 340 -5.20 44.44 -36.69
CA LYS A 340 -4.84 44.32 -35.28
C LYS A 340 -6.00 43.79 -34.46
N GLU A 341 -7.21 44.34 -34.59
CA GLU A 341 -8.40 43.89 -33.86
C GLU A 341 -8.80 42.45 -34.22
N VAL A 342 -8.74 42.09 -35.51
CA VAL A 342 -9.08 40.72 -35.97
C VAL A 342 -8.06 39.69 -35.47
N MET A 343 -6.76 39.99 -35.56
CA MET A 343 -5.71 39.09 -35.04
C MET A 343 -5.75 38.96 -33.52
N GLN A 344 -6.01 40.06 -32.80
CA GLN A 344 -6.20 40.02 -31.35
C GLN A 344 -7.39 39.15 -30.96
N ASN A 345 -8.49 39.19 -31.72
CA ASN A 345 -9.63 38.29 -31.49
C ASN A 345 -9.28 36.83 -31.75
N TYR A 346 -8.63 36.47 -32.86
CA TYR A 346 -8.22 35.07 -33.11
C TYR A 346 -7.25 34.53 -32.05
N ILE A 347 -6.29 35.35 -31.59
CA ILE A 347 -5.39 34.97 -30.50
C ILE A 347 -6.17 34.77 -29.20
N LYS A 348 -7.15 35.64 -28.92
CA LYS A 348 -8.04 35.52 -27.75
C LYS A 348 -8.88 34.24 -27.81
N GLU A 349 -9.42 33.89 -28.97
CA GLU A 349 -10.17 32.64 -29.18
C GLU A 349 -9.28 31.41 -28.98
N LEU A 350 -8.10 31.37 -29.59
CA LEU A 350 -7.15 30.26 -29.40
C LEU A 350 -6.69 30.12 -27.94
N LYS A 351 -6.55 31.25 -27.23
CA LYS A 351 -6.09 31.31 -25.84
C LYS A 351 -7.13 30.85 -24.83
N PHE A 352 -8.39 31.26 -24.98
CA PHE A 352 -9.44 30.99 -23.99
C PHE A 352 -10.39 29.85 -24.37
N TYR A 353 -10.58 29.59 -25.67
CA TYR A 353 -11.52 28.59 -26.17
C TYR A 353 -10.84 27.26 -26.52
N SER A 354 -9.60 27.06 -26.09
CA SER A 354 -8.91 25.77 -26.08
C SER A 354 -8.77 25.25 -24.64
N ASN A 355 -8.61 23.93 -24.49
CA ASN A 355 -8.52 23.29 -23.19
C ASN A 355 -7.26 23.78 -22.43
N ASN A 356 -7.43 24.41 -21.27
CA ASN A 356 -6.35 25.06 -20.52
C ASN A 356 -6.05 24.39 -19.17
N ASP A 357 -4.99 24.83 -18.48
CA ASP A 357 -4.54 24.27 -17.19
C ASP A 357 -5.54 24.42 -16.03
N PHE A 358 -6.66 25.12 -16.24
CA PHE A 358 -7.75 25.34 -15.27
C PHE A 358 -9.13 24.90 -15.81
N ALA A 359 -9.14 24.06 -16.84
CA ALA A 359 -10.37 23.53 -17.42
C ALA A 359 -10.87 22.28 -16.65
N PHE A 360 -11.89 22.48 -15.82
CA PHE A 360 -12.65 21.42 -15.15
C PHE A 360 -13.66 20.74 -16.10
N LEU A 361 -14.10 21.47 -17.12
CA LEU A 361 -14.92 20.98 -18.24
C LEU A 361 -14.11 21.08 -19.54
N GLU A 362 -14.38 20.22 -20.53
CA GLU A 362 -13.75 20.36 -21.84
C GLU A 362 -14.20 21.66 -22.52
N VAL A 363 -13.25 22.57 -22.78
CA VAL A 363 -13.51 23.87 -23.42
C VAL A 363 -13.04 23.84 -24.87
N HIS A 364 -13.97 24.06 -25.80
CA HIS A 364 -13.69 24.20 -27.24
C HIS A 364 -14.50 25.33 -27.90
N ASN A 365 -15.27 26.10 -27.13
CA ASN A 365 -16.06 27.23 -27.59
C ASN A 365 -16.37 28.23 -26.44
N LYS A 366 -16.93 29.39 -26.78
CA LYS A 366 -17.28 30.46 -25.82
C LYS A 366 -18.27 30.00 -24.74
N GLU A 367 -19.27 29.19 -25.07
CA GLU A 367 -20.29 28.74 -24.11
C GLU A 367 -19.67 27.85 -23.02
N LEU A 368 -18.85 26.88 -23.43
CA LEU A 368 -18.15 25.97 -22.53
C LEU A 368 -17.09 26.70 -21.70
N PHE A 369 -16.41 27.70 -22.27
CA PHE A 369 -15.52 28.60 -21.53
C PHE A 369 -16.27 29.28 -20.38
N LEU A 370 -17.45 29.86 -20.63
CA LEU A 370 -18.24 30.50 -19.59
C LEU A 370 -18.71 29.51 -18.52
N LYS A 371 -19.14 28.30 -18.90
CA LYS A 371 -19.48 27.23 -17.94
C LYS A 371 -18.29 26.84 -17.08
N ASN A 372 -17.12 26.65 -17.68
CA ASN A 372 -15.89 26.34 -16.96
C ASN A 372 -15.47 27.49 -16.03
N ALA A 373 -15.56 28.74 -16.49
CA ALA A 373 -15.18 29.91 -15.71
C ALA A 373 -16.03 30.07 -14.44
N LEU A 374 -17.32 29.71 -14.48
CA LEU A 374 -18.17 29.67 -13.29
C LEU A 374 -17.68 28.65 -12.26
N VAL A 375 -17.31 27.44 -12.70
CA VAL A 375 -16.72 26.41 -11.83
C VAL A 375 -15.40 26.92 -11.22
N LEU A 376 -14.51 27.44 -12.07
CA LEU A 376 -13.21 27.96 -11.66
C LEU A 376 -13.36 29.10 -10.66
N LYS A 377 -14.28 30.04 -10.89
CA LYS A 377 -14.61 31.13 -9.94
C LYS A 377 -15.01 30.58 -8.58
N GLU A 378 -15.98 29.65 -8.51
CA GLU A 378 -16.45 29.09 -7.24
C GLU A 378 -15.32 28.39 -6.46
N ILE A 379 -14.40 27.69 -7.16
CA ILE A 379 -13.24 27.02 -6.54
C ILE A 379 -12.18 28.03 -6.10
N VAL A 380 -11.91 29.07 -6.89
CA VAL A 380 -10.95 30.13 -6.51
C VAL A 380 -11.48 30.90 -5.28
N GLU A 381 -12.75 31.28 -5.27
CA GLU A 381 -13.39 31.96 -4.14
C GLU A 381 -13.39 31.10 -2.85
N LEU A 382 -13.44 29.77 -2.99
CA LEU A 382 -13.37 28.83 -1.86
C LEU A 382 -12.07 29.00 -1.05
N PHE A 383 -10.94 29.28 -1.73
CA PHE A 383 -9.62 29.37 -1.10
C PHE A 383 -9.06 30.79 -1.05
N ALA A 384 -9.55 31.75 -1.84
CA ALA A 384 -8.98 33.09 -1.98
C ALA A 384 -8.74 33.80 -0.65
N ASN A 385 -9.69 33.69 0.29
CA ASN A 385 -9.65 34.37 1.59
C ASN A 385 -8.84 33.64 2.68
N TYR A 386 -8.22 32.49 2.39
CA TYR A 386 -7.47 31.70 3.35
C TYR A 386 -5.97 31.70 3.05
N LYS A 387 -5.12 31.52 4.06
CA LYS A 387 -3.67 31.35 3.89
C LYS A 387 -3.33 29.87 3.66
N LEU A 388 -2.42 29.58 2.72
CA LEU A 388 -1.87 28.24 2.47
C LEU A 388 -0.41 28.08 2.91
N THR A 389 0.29 29.16 3.27
CA THR A 389 1.74 29.17 3.52
C THR A 389 2.16 29.62 4.93
N GLN A 390 1.25 29.61 5.93
CA GLN A 390 1.53 30.12 7.29
C GLN A 390 1.84 29.03 8.34
N ASN A 391 2.92 29.22 9.09
CA ASN A 391 3.45 28.30 10.11
C ASN A 391 2.46 27.75 11.17
N SER A 392 1.50 28.55 11.63
CA SER A 392 0.57 28.17 12.71
C SER A 392 -0.41 27.04 12.34
N THR A 393 -0.69 26.84 11.04
CA THR A 393 -1.70 25.87 10.57
C THR A 393 -1.16 24.82 9.59
N ASN A 394 0.17 24.75 9.38
CA ASN A 394 0.76 23.89 8.36
C ASN A 394 0.46 22.40 8.53
N GLN A 395 0.43 21.88 9.76
CA GLN A 395 0.06 20.49 9.98
C GLN A 395 -1.38 20.21 9.53
N PHE A 396 -2.30 21.13 9.82
CA PHE A 396 -3.69 21.02 9.40
C PHE A 396 -3.82 21.10 7.88
N LEU A 397 -3.12 22.04 7.23
CA LEU A 397 -3.10 22.19 5.78
C LEU A 397 -2.52 20.96 5.08
N GLY A 398 -1.40 20.42 5.59
CA GLY A 398 -0.83 19.17 5.12
C GLY A 398 -1.79 18.00 5.22
N ASN A 399 -2.44 17.81 6.38
CA ASN A 399 -3.45 16.76 6.57
C ASN A 399 -4.66 16.94 5.61
N LEU A 400 -5.12 18.17 5.41
CA LEU A 400 -6.19 18.47 4.46
C LEU A 400 -5.77 18.12 3.02
N PHE A 401 -4.53 18.41 2.63
CA PHE A 401 -4.00 18.04 1.32
C PHE A 401 -3.90 16.54 1.13
N GLU A 402 -3.46 15.79 2.15
CA GLU A 402 -3.47 14.32 2.12
C GLU A 402 -4.88 13.76 1.89
N LEU A 403 -5.91 14.38 2.49
CA LEU A 403 -7.31 14.01 2.23
C LEU A 403 -7.72 14.25 0.77
N PHE A 404 -7.29 15.37 0.17
CA PHE A 404 -7.53 15.62 -1.24
C PHE A 404 -6.79 14.62 -2.13
N LEU A 405 -5.54 14.27 -1.80
CA LEU A 405 -4.74 13.30 -2.53
C LEU A 405 -5.37 11.91 -2.51
N GLN A 406 -5.73 11.40 -1.32
CA GLN A 406 -6.33 10.07 -1.14
C GLN A 406 -7.66 9.91 -1.88
N LYS A 407 -8.48 10.96 -1.95
CA LYS A 407 -9.79 10.92 -2.62
C LYS A 407 -9.77 11.37 -4.08
N GLY A 408 -8.72 12.09 -4.47
CA GLY A 408 -8.55 12.72 -5.78
C GLY A 408 -7.74 11.88 -6.76
N MET A 409 -6.84 11.01 -6.28
CA MET A 409 -6.05 10.11 -7.12
C MET A 409 -6.46 8.65 -6.92
N LYS A 410 -6.75 7.94 -8.02
CA LYS A 410 -6.79 6.47 -7.99
C LYS A 410 -5.37 5.93 -8.06
N GLN A 411 -5.09 4.92 -7.25
CA GLN A 411 -3.86 4.14 -7.34
C GLN A 411 -4.08 3.02 -8.36
N ASP A 412 -3.59 3.21 -9.59
CA ASP A 412 -3.52 2.14 -10.58
C ASP A 412 -2.38 1.16 -10.24
N GLU A 413 -2.39 -0.04 -10.84
CA GLU A 413 -1.36 -1.06 -10.62
C GLU A 413 0.05 -0.48 -10.86
N GLY A 414 0.84 -0.34 -9.78
CA GLY A 414 2.22 0.16 -9.82
C GLY A 414 2.43 1.57 -9.25
N GLN A 415 1.38 2.31 -8.89
CA GLN A 415 1.47 3.64 -8.26
C GLN A 415 0.91 3.59 -6.82
N PHE A 416 1.78 3.30 -5.85
CA PHE A 416 1.37 3.17 -4.45
C PHE A 416 2.10 4.19 -3.58
N PHE A 417 1.35 4.98 -2.83
CA PHE A 417 1.93 5.87 -1.84
C PHE A 417 2.42 5.08 -0.63
N THR A 418 3.61 5.44 -0.14
CA THR A 418 4.14 4.89 1.10
C THR A 418 3.33 5.43 2.28
N PRO A 419 2.74 4.57 3.13
CA PRO A 419 2.03 5.03 4.32
C PRO A 419 2.91 5.91 5.21
N ILE A 420 2.36 7.01 5.74
CA ILE A 420 3.08 7.94 6.61
C ILE A 420 3.71 7.21 7.81
N GLN A 421 3.04 6.19 8.34
CA GLN A 421 3.54 5.38 9.45
C GLN A 421 4.82 4.62 9.08
N ILE A 422 4.95 4.16 7.82
CA ILE A 422 6.19 3.54 7.34
C ILE A 422 7.29 4.59 7.13
N CYS A 423 6.93 5.78 6.65
CA CYS A 423 7.86 6.91 6.56
C CYS A 423 8.41 7.31 7.94
N GLU A 424 7.55 7.41 8.95
CA GLU A 424 7.91 7.71 10.33
C GLU A 424 8.76 6.60 10.94
N PHE A 425 8.39 5.32 10.75
CA PHE A 425 9.19 4.19 11.20
C PHE A 425 10.62 4.25 10.66
N ILE A 426 10.79 4.52 9.36
CA ILE A 426 12.11 4.67 8.75
C ILE A 426 12.85 5.88 9.34
N MET A 427 12.20 7.04 9.46
CA MET A 427 12.82 8.23 10.04
C MET A 427 13.29 8.02 11.48
N TYR A 428 12.45 7.44 12.32
CA TYR A 428 12.77 7.17 13.72
C TYR A 428 13.78 6.03 13.91
N SER A 429 14.06 5.27 12.85
CA SER A 429 15.09 4.23 12.84
C SER A 429 16.48 4.78 12.51
N LEU A 430 16.56 5.98 11.92
CA LEU A 430 17.83 6.61 11.56
C LEU A 430 18.45 7.34 12.77
N PRO A 431 19.78 7.33 12.93
CA PRO A 431 20.47 8.00 14.02
C PRO A 431 20.62 9.51 13.75
N LEU A 432 19.51 10.23 13.49
CA LEU A 432 19.53 11.63 13.04
C LEU A 432 20.27 12.56 14.01
N GLN A 433 20.11 12.36 15.32
CA GLN A 433 20.84 13.15 16.33
C GLN A 433 22.36 13.04 16.18
N GLU A 434 22.88 11.83 15.89
CA GLU A 434 24.31 11.61 15.65
C GLU A 434 24.77 12.24 14.34
N MET A 435 23.97 12.09 13.29
CA MET A 435 24.26 12.68 11.98
C MET A 435 24.33 14.20 12.03
N LEU A 436 23.37 14.84 12.70
CA LEU A 436 23.29 16.30 12.83
C LEU A 436 24.40 16.85 13.73
N SER A 437 24.76 16.16 14.81
CA SER A 437 25.77 16.64 15.77
C SER A 437 27.22 16.49 15.28
N LYS A 438 27.53 15.43 14.50
CA LYS A 438 28.88 15.23 13.97
C LYS A 438 29.16 16.00 12.68
N SER A 439 28.12 16.39 11.96
CA SER A 439 28.30 17.08 10.69
C SER A 439 28.67 18.54 10.91
N SER A 440 29.81 18.97 10.38
CA SER A 440 30.18 20.39 10.31
C SER A 440 29.43 21.15 9.22
N LYS A 441 28.62 20.44 8.41
CA LYS A 441 27.85 20.97 7.27
C LYS A 441 26.40 20.51 7.35
N VAL A 442 25.52 21.21 6.66
CA VAL A 442 24.11 20.81 6.54
C VAL A 442 24.03 19.49 5.78
N LEU A 443 23.25 18.53 6.31
CA LEU A 443 23.05 17.23 5.70
C LEU A 443 22.30 17.36 4.38
N ARG A 444 22.84 16.76 3.31
CA ARG A 444 22.14 16.66 2.02
C ARG A 444 21.35 15.37 1.97
N VAL A 445 20.03 15.48 1.79
CA VAL A 445 19.09 14.37 1.84
C VAL A 445 18.34 14.25 0.53
N ILE A 446 18.17 13.02 0.04
CA ILE A 446 17.47 12.77 -1.21
C ILE A 446 16.45 11.64 -1.10
N ASP A 447 15.31 11.83 -1.77
CA ASP A 447 14.42 10.77 -2.24
C ASP A 447 14.38 10.82 -3.76
N TYR A 448 15.00 9.84 -4.42
CA TYR A 448 15.08 9.78 -5.87
C TYR A 448 13.83 9.24 -6.57
N ALA A 449 12.75 8.97 -5.82
CA ALA A 449 11.48 8.46 -6.32
C ALA A 449 10.35 8.96 -5.39
N CYS A 450 10.27 10.27 -5.23
CA CYS A 450 9.60 10.89 -4.09
C CYS A 450 8.06 10.85 -4.12
N GLY A 451 7.43 10.58 -5.27
CA GLY A 451 5.98 10.53 -5.39
C GLY A 451 5.32 11.83 -4.92
N ALA A 452 4.42 11.73 -3.92
CA ALA A 452 3.77 12.86 -3.29
C ALA A 452 4.61 13.58 -2.21
N GLY A 453 5.87 13.18 -2.00
CA GLY A 453 6.81 13.82 -1.08
C GLY A 453 6.72 13.35 0.38
N HIS A 454 6.08 12.22 0.68
CA HIS A 454 5.85 11.76 2.07
C HIS A 454 7.13 11.60 2.88
N PHE A 455 8.18 11.00 2.31
CA PHE A 455 9.47 10.86 3.00
C PHE A 455 10.13 12.21 3.28
N LEU A 456 10.13 13.11 2.29
CA LEU A 456 10.71 14.44 2.40
C LEU A 456 10.02 15.25 3.50
N ASN A 457 8.69 15.25 3.49
CA ASN A 457 7.88 15.96 4.48
C ASN A 457 8.05 15.38 5.89
N THR A 458 8.14 14.04 6.00
CA THR A 458 8.35 13.36 7.28
C THR A 458 9.73 13.69 7.85
N TYR A 459 10.78 13.65 7.03
CA TYR A 459 12.13 14.05 7.44
C TYR A 459 12.17 15.52 7.89
N ALA A 460 11.63 16.43 7.07
CA ALA A 460 11.61 17.86 7.36
C ALA A 460 10.78 18.21 8.62
N ASN A 461 9.72 17.47 8.92
CA ASN A 461 8.98 17.60 10.16
C ASN A 461 9.76 17.05 11.37
N GLU A 462 10.47 15.94 11.21
CA GLU A 462 11.26 15.35 12.28
C GLU A 462 12.47 16.23 12.66
N LEU A 463 13.04 16.98 11.71
CA LEU A 463 14.08 17.97 11.98
C LEU A 463 13.68 19.04 13.01
N LYS A 464 12.38 19.35 13.14
CA LYS A 464 11.85 20.32 14.12
C LYS A 464 12.14 19.91 15.57
N ARG A 465 12.44 18.63 15.83
CA ARG A 465 12.83 18.14 17.16
C ARG A 465 14.28 18.46 17.53
N TYR A 466 15.14 18.71 16.53
CA TYR A 466 16.58 18.82 16.72
C TYR A 466 17.12 20.23 16.44
N LEU A 467 16.39 21.03 15.67
CA LEU A 467 16.86 22.31 15.12
C LEU A 467 15.91 23.48 15.46
N THR A 468 16.46 24.69 15.50
CA THR A 468 15.71 25.94 15.66
C THR A 468 15.03 26.36 14.35
N GLU A 469 14.04 27.27 14.40
CA GLU A 469 13.33 27.74 13.19
C GLU A 469 14.24 28.36 12.11
N ASP A 470 15.30 29.07 12.51
CA ASP A 470 16.24 29.68 11.57
C ASP A 470 17.13 28.64 10.86
N GLU A 471 17.54 27.59 11.57
CA GLU A 471 18.32 26.48 11.02
C GLU A 471 17.50 25.62 10.05
N LEU A 472 16.22 25.40 10.36
CA LEU A 472 15.33 24.55 9.56
C LEU A 472 15.29 24.96 8.09
N LYS A 473 15.21 26.27 7.81
CA LYS A 473 15.17 26.78 6.43
C LYS A 473 16.40 26.38 5.63
N GLU A 474 17.58 26.41 6.26
CA GLU A 474 18.82 26.04 5.58
C GLU A 474 18.90 24.52 5.35
N TYR A 475 18.41 23.72 6.29
CA TYR A 475 18.26 22.27 6.09
C TYR A 475 17.25 21.94 5.00
N TYR A 476 16.11 22.63 4.92
CA TYR A 476 15.09 22.39 3.91
C TYR A 476 15.60 22.62 2.48
N LYS A 477 16.46 23.63 2.26
CA LYS A 477 17.14 23.85 0.98
C LYS A 477 18.07 22.70 0.55
N ASN A 478 18.45 21.83 1.48
CA ASN A 478 19.32 20.69 1.23
C ASN A 478 18.57 19.35 1.19
N ILE A 479 17.24 19.40 1.09
CA ILE A 479 16.36 18.26 0.84
C ILE A 479 15.98 18.24 -0.65
N TYR A 480 16.10 17.07 -1.28
CA TYR A 480 15.89 16.88 -2.71
C TYR A 480 14.94 15.72 -2.99
N GLY A 481 13.97 15.94 -3.87
CA GLY A 481 13.05 14.95 -4.40
C GLY A 481 13.18 14.85 -5.91
N ILE A 482 13.20 13.64 -6.47
CA ILE A 482 13.08 13.41 -7.91
C ILE A 482 11.79 12.64 -8.18
N GLU A 483 11.00 13.10 -9.15
CA GLU A 483 9.76 12.45 -9.59
C GLU A 483 9.65 12.48 -11.12
N LYS A 484 9.40 11.32 -11.73
CA LYS A 484 9.34 11.14 -13.19
C LYS A 484 7.96 11.49 -13.76
N GLU A 485 6.91 11.45 -12.94
CA GLU A 485 5.55 11.82 -13.36
C GLU A 485 5.27 13.30 -13.04
N TYR A 486 4.83 14.04 -14.06
CA TYR A 486 4.71 15.49 -14.00
C TYR A 486 3.70 15.97 -12.97
N ARG A 487 2.54 15.33 -12.87
CA ARG A 487 1.49 15.68 -11.90
C ARG A 487 1.96 15.43 -10.46
N LEU A 488 2.60 14.32 -10.15
CA LEU A 488 3.11 13.96 -8.83
C LEU A 488 4.23 14.91 -8.38
N SER A 489 5.09 15.38 -9.30
CA SER A 489 6.08 16.40 -8.98
C SER A 489 5.44 17.70 -8.46
N LYS A 490 4.32 18.13 -9.05
CA LYS A 490 3.54 19.28 -8.58
C LYS A 490 2.87 19.00 -7.24
N VAL A 491 2.30 17.80 -7.06
CA VAL A 491 1.70 17.36 -5.79
C VAL A 491 2.72 17.43 -4.65
N SER A 492 3.93 16.90 -4.86
CA SER A 492 5.02 16.93 -3.88
C SER A 492 5.42 18.36 -3.50
N LYS A 493 5.50 19.26 -4.49
CA LYS A 493 5.81 20.68 -4.23
C LYS A 493 4.69 21.41 -3.47
N VAL A 494 3.43 21.18 -3.82
CA VAL A 494 2.29 21.77 -3.09
C VAL A 494 2.23 21.22 -1.67
N SER A 495 2.45 19.91 -1.51
CA SER A 495 2.48 19.23 -0.20
C SER A 495 3.53 19.85 0.72
N SER A 496 4.80 19.91 0.29
CA SER A 496 5.89 20.52 1.07
C SER A 496 5.60 21.97 1.46
N ALA A 497 5.06 22.79 0.56
CA ALA A 497 4.68 24.17 0.87
C ALA A 497 3.57 24.25 1.93
N MET A 498 2.56 23.38 1.88
CA MET A 498 1.49 23.32 2.89
C MET A 498 1.99 22.85 4.26
N TYR A 499 3.07 22.05 4.32
CA TYR A 499 3.76 21.73 5.57
C TYR A 499 4.72 22.84 6.05
N GLY A 500 4.86 23.95 5.31
CA GLY A 500 5.77 25.06 5.62
C GLY A 500 7.22 24.83 5.23
N GLN A 501 7.45 23.96 4.26
CA GLN A 501 8.76 23.46 3.86
C GLN A 501 9.03 23.84 2.39
N ASN A 502 8.71 25.09 2.03
CA ASN A 502 8.72 25.55 0.63
C ASN A 502 10.12 25.54 0.00
N GLU A 503 11.18 25.45 0.80
CA GLU A 503 12.57 25.40 0.36
C GLU A 503 13.00 24.02 -0.17
N ILE A 504 12.21 22.96 0.05
CA ILE A 504 12.51 21.61 -0.48
C ILE A 504 12.58 21.65 -2.01
N ASN A 505 13.63 21.07 -2.57
CA ASN A 505 13.86 21.00 -4.02
C ASN A 505 13.16 19.78 -4.61
N ILE A 506 12.14 19.99 -5.45
CA ILE A 506 11.48 18.92 -6.20
C ILE A 506 11.85 19.04 -7.68
N LEU A 507 12.36 17.96 -8.25
CA LEU A 507 12.80 17.90 -9.65
C LEU A 507 11.88 16.97 -10.42
N TYR A 508 11.24 17.51 -11.46
CA TYR A 508 10.60 16.71 -12.49
C TYR A 508 11.67 16.15 -13.44
N ALA A 509 12.06 14.89 -13.24
CA ALA A 509 13.10 14.23 -14.01
C ALA A 509 13.05 12.70 -13.83
N ASP A 510 13.71 11.97 -14.74
CA ASP A 510 13.98 10.55 -14.54
C ASP A 510 15.23 10.39 -13.66
N ALA A 511 15.08 9.80 -12.47
CA ALA A 511 16.16 9.58 -11.52
C ALA A 511 17.29 8.68 -12.05
N LEU A 512 17.00 7.84 -13.06
CA LEU A 512 17.98 6.97 -13.71
C LEU A 512 18.71 7.66 -14.87
N ALA A 513 18.28 8.85 -15.30
CA ALA A 513 18.91 9.66 -16.33
C ALA A 513 20.13 10.43 -15.79
N SER A 514 21.14 9.67 -15.35
CA SER A 514 22.33 10.15 -14.63
C SER A 514 23.04 11.31 -15.31
N PHE A 515 23.19 11.25 -16.64
CA PHE A 515 23.89 12.26 -17.42
C PHE A 515 23.09 13.58 -17.50
N GLU A 516 21.78 13.48 -17.70
CA GLU A 516 20.87 14.62 -17.77
C GLU A 516 20.78 15.34 -16.42
N LEU A 517 20.78 14.60 -15.31
CA LEU A 517 20.71 15.14 -13.95
C LEU A 517 21.99 15.84 -13.47
N ALA A 518 23.14 15.51 -14.06
CA ALA A 518 24.41 16.20 -13.79
C ALA A 518 24.46 17.60 -14.45
N ASN A 519 23.61 17.84 -15.44
CA ASN A 519 23.23 19.13 -16.02
C ASN A 519 24.38 20.12 -16.29
N THR A 520 25.24 19.83 -17.28
CA THR A 520 26.45 20.62 -17.61
C THR A 520 26.20 21.89 -18.44
N ASN A 521 24.96 22.12 -18.92
CA ASN A 521 24.65 23.23 -19.84
C ASN A 521 23.50 24.08 -19.26
N ASN A 522 23.83 25.16 -18.57
CA ASN A 522 22.85 26.21 -18.24
C ASN A 522 22.66 27.10 -19.47
N LEU A 523 21.45 27.16 -20.03
CA LEU A 523 21.10 28.16 -21.03
C LEU A 523 21.08 29.55 -20.36
N GLU A 524 21.73 30.54 -20.98
CA GLU A 524 21.79 31.91 -20.45
C GLU A 524 20.37 32.47 -20.24
N GLY A 525 20.07 32.91 -19.02
CA GLY A 525 18.80 33.54 -18.65
C GLY A 525 17.74 32.63 -18.01
N GLU A 526 18.02 31.34 -17.81
CA GLU A 526 17.13 30.39 -17.12
C GLU A 526 17.55 30.14 -15.67
N LYS A 527 16.58 29.92 -14.76
CA LYS A 527 16.86 29.52 -13.38
C LYS A 527 17.42 28.10 -13.42
N ALA A 528 18.66 27.93 -12.98
CA ALA A 528 19.32 26.62 -13.01
C ALA A 528 18.52 25.59 -12.20
N LYS A 529 18.15 24.47 -12.83
CA LYS A 529 17.58 23.32 -12.12
C LYS A 529 18.64 22.77 -11.14
N PRO A 530 18.24 22.29 -9.95
CA PRO A 530 19.21 21.72 -9.01
C PRO A 530 19.99 20.56 -9.67
N GLN A 531 21.30 20.54 -9.48
CA GLN A 531 22.16 19.48 -10.02
C GLN A 531 22.23 18.31 -9.03
N ILE A 532 22.08 17.09 -9.54
CA ILE A 532 22.24 15.86 -8.76
C ILE A 532 23.63 15.31 -9.05
N GLU A 533 24.59 15.77 -8.27
CA GLU A 533 25.99 15.37 -8.36
C GLU A 533 26.20 13.97 -7.78
N SER A 534 27.12 13.21 -8.37
CA SER A 534 27.53 11.91 -7.84
C SER A 534 28.30 12.10 -6.53
N ASN A 535 28.05 11.24 -5.53
CA ASN A 535 28.67 11.28 -4.21
C ASN A 535 28.54 12.66 -3.58
N SER A 536 27.29 13.04 -3.30
CA SER A 536 27.00 14.36 -2.76
C SER A 536 25.90 14.35 -1.71
N PHE A 537 25.32 13.19 -1.40
CA PHE A 537 24.22 13.02 -0.44
C PHE A 537 24.62 12.18 0.77
N ASP A 538 24.20 12.61 1.96
CA ASP A 538 24.53 11.98 3.24
C ASP A 538 23.42 11.01 3.72
N LEU A 539 22.21 11.17 3.17
CA LEU A 539 21.05 10.33 3.45
C LEU A 539 20.21 10.09 2.19
N LEU A 540 19.91 8.82 1.91
CA LEU A 540 18.92 8.42 0.90
C LEU A 540 17.76 7.71 1.58
N ILE A 541 16.54 8.21 1.37
CA ILE A 541 15.30 7.56 1.80
C ILE A 541 14.37 7.46 0.61
N ALA A 542 13.96 6.25 0.23
CA ALA A 542 13.18 6.08 -0.98
C ALA A 542 12.35 4.80 -1.00
N ASN A 543 11.26 4.87 -1.77
CA ASN A 543 10.50 3.71 -2.22
C ASN A 543 10.44 3.72 -3.76
N PRO A 544 11.50 3.26 -4.45
CA PRO A 544 11.55 3.26 -5.91
C PRO A 544 10.47 2.34 -6.53
N PRO A 545 10.10 2.55 -7.81
CA PRO A 545 9.15 1.68 -8.50
C PRO A 545 9.70 0.26 -8.70
N TYR A 546 8.81 -0.72 -8.88
CA TYR A 546 9.16 -2.14 -9.05
C TYR A 546 8.69 -2.68 -10.41
N SER A 547 9.48 -3.56 -11.03
CA SER A 547 9.02 -4.37 -12.17
C SER A 547 8.48 -3.59 -13.39
N VAL A 548 9.01 -2.38 -13.66
CA VAL A 548 8.59 -1.52 -14.79
C VAL A 548 9.23 -2.00 -16.09
N LYS A 549 8.42 -2.55 -17.01
CA LYS A 549 8.90 -3.02 -18.32
C LYS A 549 9.35 -1.86 -19.22
N GLY A 550 10.40 -2.07 -20.00
CA GLY A 550 10.85 -1.15 -21.05
C GLY A 550 11.44 0.17 -20.54
N PHE A 551 11.71 0.31 -19.23
CA PHE A 551 12.19 1.58 -18.66
C PHE A 551 13.54 2.05 -19.26
N LEU A 552 14.37 1.11 -19.73
CA LEU A 552 15.65 1.40 -20.38
C LEU A 552 15.45 2.10 -21.74
N GLU A 553 14.32 1.92 -22.43
CA GLU A 553 14.02 2.61 -23.69
C GLU A 553 13.90 4.13 -23.50
N THR A 554 13.53 4.57 -22.28
CA THR A 554 13.37 5.99 -21.96
C THR A 554 14.68 6.69 -21.62
N LEU A 555 15.80 5.96 -21.49
CA LEU A 555 17.10 6.50 -21.14
C LEU A 555 17.96 6.74 -22.40
N SER A 556 18.77 7.81 -22.39
CA SER A 556 19.79 8.01 -23.41
C SER A 556 20.92 6.98 -23.28
N ASP A 557 21.63 6.69 -24.38
CA ASP A 557 22.74 5.74 -24.35
C ASP A 557 23.87 6.19 -23.41
N LYS A 558 24.07 7.50 -23.28
CA LYS A 558 25.01 8.07 -22.30
C LYS A 558 24.61 7.68 -20.87
N SER A 559 23.32 7.79 -20.52
CA SER A 559 22.83 7.43 -19.19
C SER A 559 22.85 5.93 -18.94
N LYS A 560 22.46 5.10 -19.93
CA LYS A 560 22.57 3.63 -19.83
C LYS A 560 23.99 3.18 -19.52
N ASN A 561 24.98 3.75 -20.22
CA ASN A 561 26.40 3.41 -20.07
C ASN A 561 27.00 3.87 -18.72
N THR A 562 26.26 4.60 -17.88
CA THR A 562 26.70 4.90 -16.50
C THR A 562 26.46 3.73 -15.52
N TYR A 563 25.64 2.75 -15.90
CA TYR A 563 25.29 1.61 -15.06
C TYR A 563 26.10 0.37 -15.44
N LYS A 564 26.82 -0.20 -14.48
CA LYS A 564 27.48 -1.51 -14.59
C LYS A 564 26.47 -2.62 -14.83
N LEU A 565 25.24 -2.47 -14.31
CA LEU A 565 24.18 -3.44 -14.59
C LEU A 565 23.80 -3.47 -16.07
N PHE A 566 23.97 -2.38 -16.83
CA PHE A 566 23.73 -2.36 -18.26
C PHE A 566 24.87 -3.04 -19.03
N ASN A 567 24.59 -4.19 -19.65
CA ASN A 567 25.57 -4.98 -20.40
C ASN A 567 24.92 -5.64 -21.64
N ASP A 568 25.75 -6.29 -22.47
CA ASP A 568 25.34 -6.89 -23.75
C ASP A 568 24.28 -8.00 -23.61
N ASP A 569 24.14 -8.61 -22.43
CA ASP A 569 23.16 -9.68 -22.17
C ASP A 569 21.76 -9.14 -21.82
N ILE A 570 21.61 -7.83 -21.63
CA ILE A 570 20.33 -7.21 -21.29
C ILE A 570 19.50 -6.91 -22.53
N ASN A 571 18.32 -7.50 -22.59
CA ASN A 571 17.29 -7.13 -23.55
C ASN A 571 16.53 -5.89 -23.06
N ILE A 572 16.67 -4.77 -23.79
CA ILE A 572 16.12 -3.45 -23.43
C ILE A 572 14.58 -3.48 -23.33
N GLU A 573 13.90 -4.14 -24.27
CA GLU A 573 12.42 -4.15 -24.38
C GLU A 573 11.76 -4.95 -23.25
N THR A 574 12.37 -6.07 -22.87
CA THR A 574 11.77 -7.04 -21.93
C THR A 574 12.26 -6.88 -20.49
N ASN A 575 13.35 -6.14 -20.26
CA ASN A 575 13.86 -5.91 -18.91
C ASN A 575 12.85 -5.09 -18.09
N ASN A 576 12.50 -5.64 -16.94
CA ASN A 576 11.59 -5.02 -15.98
C ASN A 576 12.23 -4.73 -14.62
N SER A 577 13.51 -5.05 -14.41
CA SER A 577 14.17 -4.99 -13.11
C SER A 577 14.65 -3.58 -12.74
N ILE A 578 13.79 -2.58 -12.87
CA ILE A 578 14.10 -1.17 -12.61
C ILE A 578 14.64 -0.95 -11.19
N GLU A 579 14.13 -1.71 -10.20
CA GLU A 579 14.56 -1.64 -8.81
C GLU A 579 16.06 -1.93 -8.62
N CYS A 580 16.64 -2.75 -9.52
CA CYS A 580 18.07 -3.07 -9.51
C CYS A 580 18.92 -1.85 -9.89
N PHE A 581 18.47 -1.08 -10.88
CA PHE A 581 19.15 0.15 -11.33
C PHE A 581 19.06 1.26 -10.28
N PHE A 582 17.96 1.33 -9.52
CA PHE A 582 17.86 2.25 -8.37
C PHE A 582 18.81 1.87 -7.22
N CYS A 583 19.09 0.57 -7.00
CA CYS A 583 20.11 0.13 -6.05
C CYS A 583 21.53 0.56 -6.50
N GLU A 584 21.83 0.43 -7.80
CA GLU A 584 23.09 0.94 -8.35
C GLU A 584 23.14 2.48 -8.29
N ARG A 585 22.03 3.17 -8.58
CA ARG A 585 21.94 4.63 -8.49
C ARG A 585 22.23 5.14 -7.08
N ALA A 586 21.74 4.42 -6.05
CA ALA A 586 22.08 4.72 -4.66
C ALA A 586 23.59 4.70 -4.42
N ASN A 587 24.32 3.74 -5.00
CA ASN A 587 25.78 3.69 -4.93
C ASN A 587 26.47 4.89 -5.58
N GLN A 588 25.90 5.42 -6.68
CA GLN A 588 26.49 6.53 -7.44
C GLN A 588 26.32 7.90 -6.77
N ILE A 589 25.23 8.12 -6.03
CA ILE A 589 24.88 9.45 -5.50
C ILE A 589 25.27 9.66 -4.04
N LEU A 590 25.45 8.58 -3.27
CA LEU A 590 25.72 8.64 -1.84
C LEU A 590 27.20 8.91 -1.53
N ASN A 591 27.45 9.79 -0.56
CA ASN A 591 28.77 10.01 0.04
C ASN A 591 29.25 8.78 0.82
N ASP A 592 30.55 8.71 1.08
CA ASP A 592 31.12 7.76 2.04
C ASP A 592 30.46 7.91 3.41
N ASN A 593 30.23 6.80 4.10
CA ASN A 593 29.53 6.73 5.39
C ASN A 593 28.08 7.26 5.39
N ALA A 594 27.53 7.62 4.24
CA ALA A 594 26.13 7.99 4.09
C ALA A 594 25.21 6.82 4.46
N LYS A 595 24.04 7.15 4.97
CA LYS A 595 23.04 6.15 5.41
C LYS A 595 21.95 6.06 4.35
N ALA A 596 21.38 4.88 4.17
CA ALA A 596 20.28 4.68 3.25
C ALA A 596 19.20 3.79 3.86
N ALA A 597 17.94 4.12 3.56
CA ALA A 597 16.78 3.28 3.84
C ALA A 597 15.94 3.18 2.56
N ILE A 598 15.94 2.00 1.93
CA ILE A 598 15.31 1.79 0.63
C ILE A 598 14.29 0.67 0.74
N ILE A 599 13.05 0.93 0.33
CA ILE A 599 12.00 -0.09 0.25
C ILE A 599 12.11 -0.80 -1.11
N LEU A 600 12.22 -2.13 -1.10
CA LEU A 600 12.46 -2.96 -2.29
C LEU A 600 11.59 -4.22 -2.26
N PRO A 601 11.35 -4.88 -3.40
CA PRO A 601 10.73 -6.21 -3.40
C PRO A 601 11.68 -7.23 -2.77
N SER A 602 11.15 -8.22 -2.05
CA SER A 602 11.95 -9.26 -1.39
C SER A 602 12.81 -10.10 -2.36
N SER A 603 12.47 -10.09 -3.66
CA SER A 603 13.24 -10.73 -4.74
C SER A 603 14.69 -10.25 -4.83
N ILE A 604 15.00 -9.03 -4.37
CA ILE A 604 16.37 -8.50 -4.38
C ILE A 604 17.34 -9.38 -3.58
N LEU A 605 16.82 -10.09 -2.56
CA LEU A 605 17.61 -10.94 -1.68
C LEU A 605 18.00 -12.27 -2.33
N ASN A 606 17.19 -12.84 -3.23
CA ASN A 606 17.35 -14.25 -3.62
C ASN A 606 17.25 -14.57 -5.11
N LYS A 607 16.66 -13.70 -5.94
CA LYS A 607 16.47 -13.95 -7.38
C LYS A 607 17.82 -13.92 -8.11
N ASP A 608 17.96 -14.73 -9.16
CA ASP A 608 19.19 -14.82 -9.97
C ASP A 608 19.22 -13.77 -11.11
N SER A 609 20.15 -13.91 -12.06
CA SER A 609 20.38 -12.96 -13.18
C SER A 609 20.80 -11.57 -12.68
N ILE A 610 20.20 -10.49 -13.17
CA ILE A 610 20.56 -9.11 -12.82
C ILE A 610 20.48 -8.81 -11.31
N TYR A 611 19.63 -9.54 -10.58
CA TYR A 611 19.50 -9.43 -9.13
C TYR A 611 20.76 -9.93 -8.40
N LYS A 612 21.46 -10.94 -8.94
CA LYS A 612 22.78 -11.35 -8.44
C LYS A 612 23.78 -10.22 -8.57
N ASN A 613 23.89 -9.61 -9.76
CA ASN A 613 24.80 -8.49 -10.01
C ASN A 613 24.46 -7.27 -9.12
N THR A 614 23.18 -7.07 -8.82
CA THR A 614 22.73 -6.03 -7.89
C THR A 614 23.21 -6.30 -6.46
N ARG A 615 23.08 -7.55 -5.98
CA ARG A 615 23.65 -7.94 -4.68
C ARG A 615 25.16 -7.75 -4.64
N GLU A 616 25.87 -8.06 -5.74
CA GLU A 616 27.30 -7.79 -5.83
C GLU A 616 27.62 -6.31 -5.59
N ILE A 617 26.89 -5.38 -6.22
CA ILE A 617 27.03 -3.94 -5.97
C ILE A 617 26.78 -3.61 -4.50
N LEU A 618 25.72 -4.17 -3.89
CA LEU A 618 25.40 -3.94 -2.48
C LEU A 618 26.50 -4.43 -1.53
N PHE A 619 26.95 -5.68 -1.66
CA PHE A 619 28.03 -6.24 -0.83
C PHE A 619 29.36 -5.49 -0.97
N GLN A 620 29.68 -5.09 -2.20
CA GLN A 620 30.90 -4.35 -2.50
C GLN A 620 30.89 -2.99 -1.81
N ASN A 621 29.75 -2.30 -1.80
CA ASN A 621 29.71 -0.87 -1.52
C ASN A 621 28.99 -0.48 -0.23
N PHE A 622 28.27 -1.39 0.42
CA PHE A 622 27.46 -1.10 1.59
C PHE A 622 27.66 -2.11 2.72
N ASP A 623 27.55 -1.62 3.95
CA ASP A 623 27.29 -2.43 5.13
C ASP A 623 25.78 -2.64 5.27
N PHE A 624 25.36 -3.88 5.56
CA PHE A 624 23.98 -4.22 5.88
C PHE A 624 23.75 -4.00 7.37
N ILE A 625 22.90 -3.03 7.73
CA ILE A 625 22.61 -2.68 9.13
C ILE A 625 21.39 -3.44 9.62
N ALA A 626 20.29 -3.36 8.86
CA ALA A 626 19.07 -4.08 9.16
C ALA A 626 18.29 -4.42 7.89
N ILE A 627 17.55 -5.52 7.92
CA ILE A 627 16.60 -5.93 6.90
C ILE A 627 15.25 -6.18 7.55
N VAL A 628 14.24 -5.39 7.16
CA VAL A 628 12.86 -5.49 7.67
C VAL A 628 11.98 -6.13 6.61
N GLU A 629 11.43 -7.31 6.85
CA GLU A 629 10.48 -8.00 5.97
C GLU A 629 9.04 -7.60 6.30
N LEU A 630 8.41 -6.89 5.36
CA LEU A 630 7.06 -6.37 5.47
C LEU A 630 6.04 -7.32 4.83
N GLY A 631 4.91 -7.49 5.51
CA GLY A 631 3.84 -8.37 5.07
C GLY A 631 2.97 -7.73 4.00
N ASN A 632 2.15 -8.54 3.33
CA ASN A 632 1.30 -8.10 2.22
C ASN A 632 0.19 -7.11 2.61
N GLN A 633 -0.03 -6.84 3.91
CA GLN A 633 -0.97 -5.81 4.37
C GLN A 633 -0.36 -4.40 4.43
N THR A 634 0.95 -4.26 4.22
CA THR A 634 1.66 -2.98 4.41
C THR A 634 1.22 -1.94 3.39
N PHE A 635 1.21 -2.31 2.11
CA PHE A 635 0.80 -1.48 0.98
C PHE A 635 -0.53 -2.02 0.47
N GLY A 636 -1.65 -1.39 0.85
CA GLY A 636 -3.01 -1.97 0.80
C GLY A 636 -3.54 -2.45 -0.55
N ALA A 637 -2.82 -2.19 -1.64
CA ALA A 637 -3.21 -2.54 -3.00
C ALA A 637 -2.26 -3.53 -3.71
N THR A 638 -1.18 -4.00 -3.08
CA THR A 638 -0.29 -5.04 -3.66
C THR A 638 -0.12 -6.24 -2.75
N GLY A 639 -0.10 -7.44 -3.34
CA GLY A 639 0.23 -8.68 -2.63
C GLY A 639 1.73 -8.97 -2.52
N THR A 640 2.60 -8.07 -3.02
CA THR A 640 4.05 -8.27 -3.08
C THR A 640 4.66 -8.06 -1.71
N ASN A 641 5.36 -9.08 -1.18
CA ASN A 641 6.16 -8.91 0.01
C ASN A 641 7.35 -7.98 -0.28
N THR A 642 7.52 -6.98 0.57
CA THR A 642 8.56 -5.96 0.43
C THR A 642 9.53 -6.06 1.60
N ILE A 643 10.71 -5.47 1.42
CA ILE A 643 11.70 -5.31 2.48
C ILE A 643 12.09 -3.84 2.59
N ILE A 644 12.55 -3.45 3.77
CA ILE A 644 13.31 -2.20 3.96
C ILE A 644 14.76 -2.60 4.19
N LEU A 645 15.65 -2.14 3.31
CA LEU A 645 17.10 -2.27 3.49
C LEU A 645 17.62 -1.02 4.18
N PHE A 646 18.16 -1.17 5.40
CA PHE A 646 18.95 -0.15 6.06
C PHE A 646 20.43 -0.42 5.82
N LEU A 647 21.08 0.51 5.13
CA LEU A 647 22.44 0.38 4.63
C LEU A 647 23.31 1.55 5.07
N ARG A 648 24.61 1.32 5.12
CA ARG A 648 25.62 2.38 5.24
C ARG A 648 26.64 2.25 4.11
N LYS A 649 26.85 3.33 3.36
CA LYS A 649 27.84 3.37 2.27
C LYS A 649 29.24 3.21 2.85
N LYS A 650 30.01 2.26 2.33
CA LYS A 650 31.42 2.04 2.66
C LYS A 650 32.29 3.15 2.07
N GLU A 651 33.44 3.39 2.69
CA GLU A 651 34.44 4.32 2.20
C GLU A 651 34.98 3.90 0.83
N THR A 652 35.18 4.88 -0.05
CA THR A 652 35.55 4.65 -1.45
C THR A 652 36.80 5.45 -1.84
N PHE A 653 37.52 4.97 -2.86
CA PHE A 653 38.57 5.76 -3.52
C PHE A 653 38.32 5.82 -5.03
N LYS A 654 38.86 6.87 -5.67
CA LYS A 654 38.79 7.02 -7.13
C LYS A 654 39.85 6.15 -7.79
N GLN A 655 39.42 5.18 -8.59
CA GLN A 655 40.27 4.35 -9.45
C GLN A 655 39.85 4.54 -10.90
N GLU A 656 40.74 5.07 -11.75
CA GLU A 656 40.53 5.20 -13.22
C GLU A 656 39.12 5.73 -13.62
N ASN A 657 38.64 6.78 -12.92
CA ASN A 657 37.34 7.45 -13.08
C ASN A 657 36.11 6.77 -12.45
N HIS A 658 36.27 5.65 -11.74
CA HIS A 658 35.18 5.00 -10.98
C HIS A 658 35.46 5.01 -9.48
N LEU A 659 34.40 5.12 -8.68
CA LEU A 659 34.50 4.95 -7.23
C LEU A 659 34.26 3.50 -6.87
N ILE A 660 35.20 2.96 -6.11
CA ILE A 660 35.18 1.58 -5.64
C ILE A 660 35.39 1.58 -4.13
N SER A 661 34.70 0.68 -3.42
CA SER A 661 34.94 0.51 -1.99
C SER A 661 36.39 0.11 -1.75
N GLN A 662 37.01 0.79 -0.77
CA GLN A 662 38.40 0.54 -0.40
C GLN A 662 38.60 -0.89 0.08
N ASP A 663 37.72 -1.37 0.97
CA ASP A 663 37.75 -2.74 1.48
C ASP A 663 37.64 -3.77 0.35
N TYR A 664 36.67 -3.58 -0.56
CA TYR A 664 36.48 -4.51 -1.67
C TYR A 664 37.70 -4.58 -2.58
N SER A 665 38.24 -3.43 -2.98
CA SER A 665 39.39 -3.39 -3.89
C SER A 665 40.62 -4.03 -3.25
N LEU A 666 40.93 -3.69 -1.99
CA LEU A 666 42.05 -4.26 -1.24
C LEU A 666 41.91 -5.77 -1.04
N ILE A 667 40.73 -6.26 -0.66
CA ILE A 667 40.51 -7.70 -0.45
C ILE A 667 40.61 -8.44 -1.78
N LYS A 668 40.01 -7.89 -2.85
CA LYS A 668 40.02 -8.50 -4.18
C LYS A 668 41.44 -8.59 -4.74
N GLU A 669 42.20 -7.49 -4.73
CA GLU A 669 43.59 -7.45 -5.19
C GLU A 669 44.44 -8.49 -4.43
N ARG A 670 44.27 -8.58 -3.11
CA ARG A 670 44.98 -9.57 -2.28
C ARG A 670 44.61 -11.02 -2.60
N ILE A 671 43.35 -11.32 -2.94
CA ILE A 671 42.91 -12.67 -3.34
C ILE A 671 43.39 -13.03 -4.77
N GLU A 672 43.51 -12.03 -5.63
CA GLU A 672 43.92 -12.19 -7.03
C GLU A 672 45.44 -12.26 -7.22
N ALA A 673 46.24 -11.66 -6.32
CA ALA A 673 47.69 -11.70 -6.36
C ALA A 673 48.26 -13.13 -6.37
N GLU A 674 49.15 -13.42 -7.32
CA GLU A 674 49.92 -14.67 -7.39
C GLU A 674 50.98 -14.68 -6.27
N ASN A 675 51.03 -15.74 -5.44
CA ASN A 675 51.81 -15.89 -4.19
C ASN A 675 51.18 -15.32 -2.90
N LEU A 676 50.06 -15.93 -2.48
CA LEU A 676 49.37 -15.64 -1.21
C LEU A 676 50.19 -15.95 0.07
N LYS A 677 51.43 -16.45 -0.06
CA LYS A 677 52.32 -16.79 1.06
C LYS A 677 53.06 -15.59 1.64
N ASP A 678 53.24 -14.51 0.88
CA ASP A 678 54.03 -13.34 1.30
C ASP A 678 53.21 -12.12 1.77
N ASN A 679 51.88 -12.17 1.67
CA ASN A 679 51.00 -11.04 2.02
C ASN A 679 50.48 -11.13 3.47
N GLU A 680 50.89 -10.14 4.29
CA GLU A 680 50.40 -9.65 5.60
C GLU A 680 49.46 -10.50 6.48
N ASN A 681 49.64 -10.39 7.81
CA ASN A 681 48.77 -10.96 8.88
C ASN A 681 47.26 -10.80 8.65
N PHE A 682 46.81 -9.74 7.97
CA PHE A 682 45.38 -9.49 7.69
C PHE A 682 44.73 -10.55 6.78
N TYR A 683 45.41 -10.95 5.69
CA TYR A 683 44.88 -11.98 4.77
C TYR A 683 44.83 -13.35 5.44
N GLN A 684 45.86 -13.65 6.25
CA GLN A 684 45.96 -14.91 6.99
C GLN A 684 44.80 -15.12 7.97
N ASN A 685 44.25 -14.05 8.55
CA ASN A 685 43.09 -14.13 9.45
C ASN A 685 41.80 -14.49 8.71
N TYR A 686 41.52 -13.84 7.57
CA TYR A 686 40.34 -14.16 6.76
C TYR A 686 40.40 -15.56 6.17
N LEU A 687 41.56 -15.95 5.63
CA LEU A 687 41.77 -17.28 5.08
C LEU A 687 41.56 -18.35 6.16
N SER A 688 42.11 -18.14 7.37
CA SER A 688 41.90 -19.05 8.50
C SER A 688 40.43 -19.15 8.86
N ALA A 689 39.74 -18.02 9.04
CA ALA A 689 38.32 -17.99 9.39
C ALA A 689 37.45 -18.68 8.34
N TYR A 690 37.77 -18.52 7.05
CA TYR A 690 37.06 -19.18 5.96
C TYR A 690 37.33 -20.70 5.94
N CYS A 691 38.59 -21.11 6.12
CA CYS A 691 38.95 -22.52 6.21
C CYS A 691 38.24 -23.19 7.39
N ASP A 692 38.20 -22.56 8.56
CA ASP A 692 37.47 -23.05 9.73
C ASP A 692 35.97 -23.15 9.44
N PHE A 693 35.40 -22.12 8.81
CA PHE A 693 33.99 -22.07 8.44
C PHE A 693 33.57 -23.11 7.39
N ARG A 694 34.46 -23.43 6.43
CA ARG A 694 34.25 -24.46 5.40
C ARG A 694 34.78 -25.83 5.80
N LYS A 695 35.46 -25.93 6.96
CA LYS A 695 36.18 -27.13 7.44
C LYS A 695 37.23 -27.63 6.45
N PHE A 696 37.98 -26.71 5.85
CA PHE A 696 39.10 -27.02 4.97
C PHE A 696 40.43 -26.96 5.73
N ASP A 697 41.37 -27.83 5.37
CA ASP A 697 42.75 -27.71 5.85
C ASP A 697 43.38 -26.44 5.27
N LYS A 698 43.88 -25.58 6.15
CA LYS A 698 44.39 -24.24 5.79
C LYS A 698 45.56 -24.32 4.81
N GLU A 699 46.50 -25.25 5.03
CA GLU A 699 47.70 -25.35 4.21
C GLU A 699 47.35 -25.91 2.82
N LEU A 700 46.53 -26.96 2.76
CA LEU A 700 46.06 -27.54 1.50
C LEU A 700 45.23 -26.54 0.69
N TYR A 701 44.32 -25.81 1.34
CA TYR A 701 43.48 -24.82 0.68
C TYR A 701 44.29 -23.61 0.19
N SER A 702 45.27 -23.14 0.96
CA SER A 702 46.19 -22.08 0.54
C SER A 702 47.02 -22.49 -0.68
N ASN A 703 47.54 -23.71 -0.70
CA ASN A 703 48.26 -24.26 -1.85
C ASN A 703 47.33 -24.37 -3.09
N PHE A 704 46.07 -24.78 -2.88
CA PHE A 704 45.05 -24.80 -3.93
C PHE A 704 44.79 -23.42 -4.53
N LEU A 705 44.64 -22.37 -3.73
CA LEU A 705 44.46 -21.01 -4.26
C LEU A 705 45.67 -20.50 -5.07
N ASN A 706 46.87 -21.04 -4.81
CA ASN A 706 48.11 -20.74 -5.54
C ASN A 706 48.37 -21.69 -6.74
N GLY A 707 47.38 -22.50 -7.15
CA GLY A 707 47.49 -23.32 -8.36
C GLY A 707 47.91 -24.77 -8.14
N ASN A 708 47.95 -25.25 -6.90
CA ASN A 708 48.29 -26.65 -6.60
C ASN A 708 47.14 -27.41 -5.92
N LEU A 709 46.47 -28.28 -6.66
CA LEU A 709 45.39 -29.13 -6.12
C LEU A 709 45.96 -30.41 -5.49
N ASP A 710 45.95 -30.48 -4.16
CA ASP A 710 46.30 -31.69 -3.42
C ASP A 710 45.20 -32.77 -3.55
N SER A 711 45.62 -34.03 -3.66
CA SER A 711 44.74 -35.21 -3.69
C SER A 711 43.74 -35.27 -2.52
N LYS A 712 44.15 -34.92 -1.30
CA LYS A 712 43.28 -34.91 -0.12
C LYS A 712 42.18 -33.85 -0.22
N LEU A 713 42.51 -32.69 -0.80
CA LEU A 713 41.54 -31.63 -1.03
C LEU A 713 40.55 -32.01 -2.13
N ALA A 714 41.04 -32.65 -3.21
CA ALA A 714 40.21 -33.16 -4.29
C ALA A 714 39.23 -34.28 -3.84
N GLU A 715 39.56 -35.01 -2.77
CA GLU A 715 38.70 -36.04 -2.19
C GLU A 715 37.57 -35.47 -1.29
N LEU A 716 37.64 -34.20 -0.90
CA LEU A 716 36.58 -33.54 -0.13
C LEU A 716 35.28 -33.49 -0.95
N GLU A 717 34.15 -33.62 -0.25
CA GLU A 717 32.82 -33.63 -0.87
C GLU A 717 32.56 -32.38 -1.73
N ALA A 718 32.94 -31.20 -1.23
CA ALA A 718 32.79 -29.95 -1.98
C ALA A 718 33.54 -29.97 -3.32
N PHE A 719 34.75 -30.55 -3.38
CA PHE A 719 35.55 -30.64 -4.59
C PHE A 719 35.05 -31.70 -5.57
N LYS A 720 34.45 -32.78 -5.07
CA LYS A 720 33.72 -33.75 -5.89
C LYS A 720 32.50 -33.11 -6.56
N ASP A 721 31.76 -32.28 -5.82
CA ASP A 721 30.61 -31.55 -6.36
C ASP A 721 31.04 -30.54 -7.43
N TYR A 722 32.13 -29.79 -7.20
CA TYR A 722 32.72 -28.94 -8.23
C TYR A 722 33.10 -29.73 -9.47
N ARG A 723 33.71 -30.91 -9.32
CA ARG A 723 34.15 -31.74 -10.45
C ARG A 723 32.99 -32.28 -11.26
N ASN A 724 31.89 -32.64 -10.59
CA ASN A 724 30.66 -33.06 -11.26
C ASN A 724 30.01 -31.91 -12.03
N ALA A 725 29.95 -30.70 -11.45
CA ALA A 725 29.42 -29.52 -12.12
C ALA A 725 30.29 -29.10 -13.31
N PHE A 726 31.61 -29.09 -13.15
CA PHE A 726 32.58 -28.76 -14.21
C PHE A 726 32.37 -29.64 -15.46
N ARG A 727 32.17 -30.96 -15.27
CA ARG A 727 31.92 -31.90 -16.37
C ARG A 727 30.66 -31.63 -17.17
N GLN A 728 29.72 -30.85 -16.63
CA GLN A 728 28.48 -30.47 -17.31
C GLN A 728 28.61 -29.15 -18.07
N THR A 729 29.68 -28.38 -17.85
CA THR A 729 29.90 -27.07 -18.48
C THR A 729 30.16 -27.18 -19.98
N SER A 730 29.84 -26.09 -20.70
CA SER A 730 30.19 -25.94 -22.12
C SER A 730 31.70 -25.88 -22.33
N ASP A 731 32.46 -25.31 -21.40
CA ASP A 731 33.92 -25.19 -21.48
C ASP A 731 34.61 -26.56 -21.40
N TYR A 732 34.13 -27.47 -20.55
CA TYR A 732 34.62 -28.86 -20.53
C TYR A 732 34.34 -29.59 -21.85
N LYS A 733 33.17 -29.38 -22.45
CA LYS A 733 32.84 -29.94 -23.78
C LYS A 733 33.77 -29.38 -24.86
N LYS A 734 33.96 -28.06 -24.90
CA LYS A 734 34.90 -27.39 -25.82
C LYS A 734 36.34 -27.88 -25.63
N LEU A 735 36.78 -28.08 -24.38
CA LEU A 735 38.10 -28.64 -24.07
C LEU A 735 38.26 -30.02 -24.71
N LYS A 736 37.30 -30.93 -24.49
CA LYS A 736 37.29 -32.29 -25.08
C LYS A 736 37.30 -32.29 -26.60
N GLU A 737 36.64 -31.30 -27.21
CA GLU A 737 36.57 -31.14 -28.66
C GLU A 737 37.80 -30.47 -29.28
N SER A 738 38.59 -29.75 -28.47
CA SER A 738 39.76 -28.99 -28.92
C SER A 738 40.85 -29.88 -29.52
N LYS A 739 41.57 -29.33 -30.50
CA LYS A 739 42.70 -30.01 -31.16
C LYS A 739 43.80 -30.37 -30.17
N ILE A 740 44.13 -29.44 -29.27
CA ILE A 740 45.15 -29.59 -28.21
C ILE A 740 44.84 -30.79 -27.31
N TYR A 741 43.57 -30.95 -26.90
CA TYR A 741 43.16 -32.06 -26.05
C TYR A 741 43.18 -33.41 -26.80
N LYS A 742 42.73 -33.45 -28.05
CA LYS A 742 42.71 -34.68 -28.86
C LYS A 742 44.11 -35.22 -29.15
N GLU A 743 45.09 -34.33 -29.37
CA GLU A 743 46.47 -34.65 -29.72
C GLU A 743 47.40 -34.84 -28.50
N SER A 744 46.96 -34.46 -27.28
CA SER A 744 47.76 -34.62 -26.06
C SER A 744 47.94 -36.09 -25.64
N LYS A 745 49.16 -36.42 -25.20
CA LYS A 745 49.48 -37.72 -24.56
C LYS A 745 49.04 -37.78 -23.09
N ASP A 746 48.86 -36.62 -22.46
CA ASP A 746 48.39 -36.49 -21.09
C ASP A 746 47.10 -35.67 -21.06
N LYS A 747 45.98 -36.36 -21.25
CA LYS A 747 44.64 -35.77 -21.28
C LYS A 747 44.13 -35.44 -19.87
N GLN A 748 44.62 -36.18 -18.87
CA GLN A 748 44.21 -36.02 -17.49
C GLN A 748 44.77 -34.72 -16.91
N ASP A 749 46.04 -34.38 -17.19
CA ASP A 749 46.64 -33.10 -16.80
C ASP A 749 45.86 -31.88 -17.36
N LEU A 750 45.44 -31.93 -18.63
CA LEU A 750 44.64 -30.85 -19.24
C LEU A 750 43.27 -30.70 -18.57
N GLU A 751 42.61 -31.79 -18.20
CA GLU A 751 41.35 -31.77 -17.45
C GLU A 751 41.53 -31.26 -16.02
N ASP A 752 42.62 -31.65 -15.36
CA ASP A 752 42.93 -31.24 -14.00
C ASP A 752 43.28 -29.75 -13.94
N LYS A 753 44.04 -29.22 -14.90
CA LYS A 753 44.30 -27.78 -15.03
C LYS A 753 43.05 -26.96 -15.29
N ALA A 754 42.18 -27.40 -16.20
CA ALA A 754 40.93 -26.71 -16.48
C ALA A 754 39.95 -26.76 -15.30
N PHE A 755 39.88 -27.90 -14.61
CA PHE A 755 39.09 -28.06 -13.39
C PHE A 755 39.61 -27.18 -12.24
N LEU A 756 40.93 -27.11 -12.07
CA LEU A 756 41.58 -26.26 -11.09
C LEU A 756 41.19 -24.80 -11.33
N ALA A 757 41.35 -24.29 -12.55
CA ALA A 757 40.98 -22.91 -12.88
C ALA A 757 39.48 -22.63 -12.62
N TYR A 758 38.60 -23.54 -13.03
CA TYR A 758 37.15 -23.44 -12.78
C TYR A 758 36.83 -23.35 -11.28
N THR A 759 37.42 -24.26 -10.49
CA THR A 759 37.14 -24.35 -9.05
C THR A 759 37.75 -23.20 -8.28
N GLN A 760 38.96 -22.76 -8.66
CA GLN A 760 39.63 -21.59 -8.08
C GLN A 760 38.81 -20.32 -8.28
N ALA A 761 38.25 -20.10 -9.46
CA ALA A 761 37.43 -18.91 -9.72
C ALA A 761 36.22 -18.84 -8.77
N ILE A 762 35.52 -19.97 -8.58
CA ILE A 762 34.36 -20.05 -7.67
C ILE A 762 34.79 -19.86 -6.20
N GLU A 763 35.85 -20.53 -5.76
CA GLU A 763 36.29 -20.45 -4.37
C GLU A 763 36.92 -19.09 -4.03
N LYS A 764 37.63 -18.44 -4.96
CA LYS A 764 38.10 -17.06 -4.80
C LYS A 764 36.93 -16.09 -4.68
N ASP A 765 35.87 -16.25 -5.50
CA ASP A 765 34.64 -15.46 -5.39
C ASP A 765 33.95 -15.69 -4.02
N LYS A 766 33.80 -16.95 -3.59
CA LYS A 766 33.26 -17.25 -2.25
C LYS A 766 34.08 -16.64 -1.12
N LEU A 767 35.41 -16.77 -1.17
CA LEU A 767 36.30 -16.18 -0.17
C LEU A 767 36.15 -14.65 -0.13
N LEU A 768 36.10 -13.98 -1.28
CA LEU A 768 35.93 -12.54 -1.37
C LEU A 768 34.65 -12.05 -0.66
N TYR A 769 33.50 -12.65 -0.97
CA TYR A 769 32.24 -12.24 -0.34
C TYR A 769 32.11 -12.73 1.12
N PHE A 770 32.82 -13.80 1.50
CA PHE A 770 32.97 -14.16 2.90
C PHE A 770 33.73 -13.08 3.67
N CYS A 771 34.87 -12.61 3.16
CA CYS A 771 35.66 -11.54 3.78
C CYS A 771 34.84 -10.25 3.94
N LEU A 772 34.10 -9.85 2.90
CA LEU A 772 33.22 -8.67 2.94
C LEU A 772 32.11 -8.77 3.99
N SER A 773 31.70 -9.99 4.35
CA SER A 773 30.55 -10.28 5.21
C SER A 773 30.94 -10.71 6.62
N LEU A 774 32.19 -11.12 6.85
CA LEU A 774 32.65 -11.76 8.10
C LEU A 774 32.37 -10.92 9.35
N ASN A 775 32.60 -9.61 9.25
CA ASN A 775 32.49 -8.68 10.37
C ASN A 775 31.13 -7.94 10.41
N GLN A 776 30.13 -8.41 9.65
CA GLN A 776 28.81 -7.79 9.61
C GLN A 776 27.79 -8.63 10.41
N GLU A 777 27.19 -8.01 11.42
CA GLU A 777 25.99 -8.51 12.11
C GLU A 777 24.79 -7.68 11.65
N VAL A 778 23.75 -8.36 11.15
CA VAL A 778 22.56 -7.75 10.57
C VAL A 778 21.37 -7.98 11.50
N LEU A 779 20.64 -6.90 11.80
CA LEU A 779 19.35 -6.98 12.48
C LEU A 779 18.26 -7.40 11.49
N ILE A 780 17.59 -8.51 11.76
CA ILE A 780 16.47 -9.03 10.95
C ILE A 780 15.18 -8.76 11.69
N ILE A 781 14.24 -8.07 11.05
CA ILE A 781 12.89 -7.86 11.58
C ILE A 781 11.89 -8.47 10.61
N LYS A 782 10.92 -9.24 11.11
CA LYS A 782 9.88 -9.88 10.30
C LYS A 782 8.50 -9.53 10.82
N SER A 783 7.66 -9.12 9.89
CA SER A 783 6.22 -9.05 10.12
C SER A 783 5.63 -10.45 10.35
N PRO A 784 4.56 -10.57 11.16
CA PRO A 784 3.81 -11.80 11.32
C PRO A 784 3.24 -12.32 10.00
N SER A 785 3.04 -13.63 9.90
CA SER A 785 2.34 -14.23 8.75
C SER A 785 0.81 -14.05 8.81
N ASP A 786 0.23 -14.01 10.01
CA ASP A 786 -1.20 -13.79 10.23
C ASP A 786 -1.63 -12.34 9.95
N ILE A 787 -2.76 -12.15 9.26
CA ILE A 787 -3.25 -10.83 8.83
C ILE A 787 -3.66 -9.95 10.03
N LYS A 788 -4.28 -10.51 11.08
CA LYS A 788 -4.68 -9.73 12.26
C LYS A 788 -3.44 -9.26 13.01
N GLU A 789 -2.45 -10.15 13.18
CA GLU A 789 -1.18 -9.79 13.81
C GLU A 789 -0.35 -8.83 12.95
N GLN A 790 -0.43 -8.88 11.62
CA GLN A 790 0.18 -7.88 10.74
C GLN A 790 -0.43 -6.48 10.97
N LYS A 791 -1.76 -6.37 11.06
CA LYS A 791 -2.41 -5.08 11.34
C LYS A 791 -1.97 -4.50 12.69
N LYS A 792 -1.87 -5.36 13.72
CA LYS A 792 -1.36 -4.96 15.03
C LYS A 792 0.12 -4.57 14.99
N PHE A 793 0.94 -5.31 14.23
CA PHE A 793 2.35 -4.99 13.99
C PHE A 793 2.52 -3.64 13.31
N LEU A 794 1.69 -3.34 12.31
CA LEU A 794 1.69 -2.08 11.56
C LEU A 794 1.01 -0.93 12.30
N GLY A 795 0.10 -1.20 13.25
CA GLY A 795 -0.68 -0.17 13.94
C GLY A 795 -1.73 0.52 13.09
N TYR A 796 -2.02 0.02 11.88
CA TYR A 796 -3.05 0.56 10.99
C TYR A 796 -3.72 -0.54 10.14
N GLU A 797 -4.85 -0.22 9.53
CA GLU A 797 -5.52 -1.06 8.55
C GLU A 797 -6.09 -0.25 7.37
N TRP A 798 -6.32 -0.92 6.25
CA TRP A 798 -6.98 -0.35 5.08
C TRP A 798 -8.47 -0.64 5.11
N SER A 799 -9.28 0.41 5.07
CA SER A 799 -10.74 0.32 4.99
C SER A 799 -11.22 0.63 3.57
N ASN A 800 -12.07 -0.25 3.04
CA ASN A 800 -12.80 -0.05 1.78
C ASN A 800 -14.28 0.29 2.04
N ARG A 801 -14.65 0.61 3.29
CA ARG A 801 -16.03 0.91 3.66
C ARG A 801 -16.43 2.25 3.08
N LYS A 802 -17.56 2.29 2.37
CA LYS A 802 -18.06 3.51 1.72
C LYS A 802 -18.29 4.64 2.74
N GLY A 803 -17.63 5.79 2.56
CA GLY A 803 -17.65 6.93 3.48
C GLY A 803 -16.60 6.88 4.59
N ASP A 804 -15.83 5.80 4.67
CA ASP A 804 -14.75 5.56 5.63
C ASP A 804 -13.55 4.88 4.94
N GLU A 805 -13.34 5.19 3.66
CA GLU A 805 -12.27 4.62 2.83
C GLU A 805 -10.89 5.17 3.23
N GLY A 806 -9.85 4.34 3.06
CA GLY A 806 -8.45 4.72 3.23
C GLY A 806 -7.75 4.03 4.40
N LEU A 807 -6.55 4.50 4.73
CA LEU A 807 -5.75 3.99 5.84
C LEU A 807 -6.28 4.53 7.18
N LYS A 808 -6.43 3.64 8.17
CA LYS A 808 -6.92 3.95 9.52
C LYS A 808 -5.91 3.48 10.56
N GLU A 809 -5.45 4.41 11.40
CA GLU A 809 -4.66 4.06 12.57
C GLU A 809 -5.53 3.31 13.58
N LEU A 810 -4.98 2.28 14.21
CA LEU A 810 -5.70 1.49 15.22
C LEU A 810 -5.70 2.18 16.60
N HIS A 811 -4.80 3.14 16.79
CA HIS A 811 -4.59 3.84 18.05
C HIS A 811 -4.35 5.33 17.78
N GLU A 812 -4.96 6.20 18.61
CA GLU A 812 -4.67 7.63 18.66
C GLU A 812 -4.31 8.01 20.11
N PRO A 813 -3.06 8.43 20.41
CA PRO A 813 -1.93 8.58 19.49
C PRO A 813 -1.41 7.25 18.94
N TYR A 814 -0.77 7.29 17.77
CA TYR A 814 -0.25 6.10 17.09
C TYR A 814 0.75 5.33 17.96
N LEU A 815 0.50 4.01 18.08
CA LEU A 815 1.30 3.07 18.83
C LEU A 815 1.32 1.72 18.12
N SER A 816 2.51 1.16 17.89
CA SER A 816 2.68 -0.20 17.37
C SER A 816 3.97 -0.82 17.90
N PRO A 817 4.27 -2.10 17.60
CA PRO A 817 5.61 -2.67 17.81
C PRO A 817 6.71 -1.94 17.02
N LEU A 818 6.38 -1.32 15.87
CA LEU A 818 7.34 -0.61 15.03
C LEU A 818 7.92 0.63 15.75
N PHE A 819 7.05 1.51 16.25
CA PHE A 819 7.43 2.74 16.94
C PHE A 819 6.26 3.33 17.76
N GLU A 820 6.56 4.39 18.51
CA GLU A 820 5.59 5.21 19.22
C GLU A 820 5.78 6.69 18.82
N ARG A 821 4.76 7.33 18.25
CA ARG A 821 4.89 8.70 17.69
C ARG A 821 5.20 9.75 18.77
N GLY A 822 4.62 9.57 19.96
CA GLY A 822 4.84 10.44 21.12
C GLY A 822 6.24 10.32 21.72
N ASN A 823 6.88 9.15 21.57
CA ASN A 823 8.23 8.89 22.07
C ASN A 823 9.04 8.06 21.06
N PRO A 824 9.61 8.68 20.01
CA PRO A 824 10.40 7.98 19.00
C PRO A 824 11.63 7.23 19.54
N GLN A 825 12.10 7.59 20.74
CA GLN A 825 13.26 6.99 21.40
C GLN A 825 12.88 5.87 22.39
N ASN A 826 11.64 5.36 22.33
CA ASN A 826 11.20 4.28 23.21
C ASN A 826 11.97 2.98 22.92
N GLU A 827 12.84 2.57 23.86
CA GLU A 827 13.71 1.40 23.74
C GLU A 827 12.98 0.06 23.60
N THR A 828 11.66 0.03 23.85
CA THR A 828 10.80 -1.14 23.67
C THR A 828 10.27 -1.29 22.25
N LYS A 829 10.72 -0.46 21.29
CA LYS A 829 10.24 -0.42 19.91
C LYS A 829 11.30 -0.78 18.88
N LEU A 830 10.87 -1.36 17.77
CA LEU A 830 11.77 -1.89 16.73
C LEU A 830 12.63 -0.82 16.06
N ASN A 831 12.12 0.41 15.90
CA ASN A 831 12.88 1.51 15.30
C ASN A 831 14.16 1.82 16.11
N THR A 832 14.08 1.74 17.44
CA THR A 832 15.23 2.00 18.31
C THR A 832 16.31 0.92 18.22
N LEU A 833 15.93 -0.33 17.94
CA LEU A 833 16.90 -1.39 17.67
C LEU A 833 17.72 -1.11 16.40
N ILE A 834 17.07 -0.62 15.34
CA ILE A 834 17.74 -0.25 14.09
C ILE A 834 18.67 0.95 14.32
N CYS A 835 18.21 1.97 15.06
CA CYS A 835 19.04 3.11 15.43
C CYS A 835 20.30 2.68 16.21
N LYS A 836 20.14 1.80 17.21
CA LYS A 836 21.25 1.22 17.97
C LYS A 836 22.18 0.36 17.10
N ALA A 837 21.64 -0.33 16.08
CA ALA A 837 22.45 -1.08 15.12
C ALA A 837 23.34 -0.15 14.26
N PHE A 838 22.80 0.98 13.77
CA PHE A 838 23.62 1.99 13.08
C PHE A 838 24.75 2.53 13.97
N LEU A 839 24.44 2.78 15.25
CA LEU A 839 25.40 3.29 16.24
C LEU A 839 26.37 2.22 16.76
N LYS A 840 26.21 0.94 16.35
CA LYS A 840 26.97 -0.21 16.87
C LYS A 840 26.91 -0.35 18.40
N THR A 841 25.76 0.00 18.99
CA THR A 841 25.50 -0.09 20.44
C THR A 841 24.44 -1.14 20.80
N LEU A 842 23.87 -1.83 19.79
CA LEU A 842 22.88 -2.88 19.99
C LEU A 842 23.52 -4.15 20.59
N SER A 843 23.28 -4.40 21.88
CA SER A 843 23.68 -5.64 22.56
C SER A 843 22.61 -6.74 22.37
N ASP A 844 21.54 -6.70 23.17
CA ASP A 844 20.50 -7.72 23.23
C ASP A 844 19.15 -7.21 22.70
N ILE A 845 18.36 -8.12 22.14
CA ILE A 845 16.97 -7.84 21.72
C ILE A 845 16.04 -8.06 22.93
N PRO A 846 15.25 -7.04 23.34
CA PRO A 846 14.26 -7.17 24.42
C PRO A 846 13.32 -8.35 24.20
N LYS A 847 12.97 -9.07 25.28
CA LYS A 847 12.13 -10.30 25.21
C LYS A 847 10.83 -10.09 24.42
N ASP A 848 10.17 -8.96 24.61
CA ASP A 848 8.89 -8.65 23.95
C ASP A 848 9.03 -8.43 22.44
N LEU A 849 10.25 -8.14 21.95
CA LEU A 849 10.56 -7.93 20.55
C LEU A 849 11.16 -9.17 19.86
N GLN A 850 11.54 -10.21 20.60
CA GLN A 850 12.14 -11.43 20.04
C GLN A 850 11.20 -12.20 19.10
N GLY A 851 9.88 -11.99 19.24
CA GLY A 851 8.89 -12.53 18.29
C GLY A 851 8.96 -11.89 16.89
N TYR A 852 9.52 -10.69 16.78
CA TYR A 852 9.62 -9.93 15.54
C TYR A 852 11.06 -9.75 15.05
N ALA A 853 12.04 -9.70 15.96
CA ALA A 853 13.41 -9.33 15.68
C ALA A 853 14.42 -10.41 16.10
N GLY A 854 15.46 -10.61 15.28
CA GLY A 854 16.61 -11.46 15.53
C GLY A 854 17.89 -10.83 14.99
N LYS A 855 19.05 -11.29 15.43
CA LYS A 855 20.35 -10.91 14.85
C LYS A 855 20.99 -12.11 14.17
N ALA A 856 21.70 -11.87 13.08
CA ALA A 856 22.50 -12.90 12.44
C ALA A 856 23.77 -12.31 11.84
N ARG A 857 24.85 -13.10 11.81
CA ARG A 857 26.03 -12.74 11.03
C ARG A 857 25.70 -12.88 9.55
N LEU A 858 26.13 -11.93 8.73
CA LEU A 858 25.82 -11.94 7.30
C LEU A 858 26.35 -13.20 6.60
N ILE A 859 27.48 -13.76 7.06
CA ILE A 859 28.02 -15.05 6.58
C ILE A 859 27.08 -16.25 6.84
N ASP A 860 26.23 -16.21 7.87
CA ASP A 860 25.27 -17.26 8.18
C ASP A 860 23.96 -17.08 7.39
N MET A 861 23.76 -15.90 6.79
CA MET A 861 22.62 -15.60 5.92
C MET A 861 22.88 -16.02 4.46
N MET A 862 24.10 -16.43 4.12
CA MET A 862 24.52 -16.80 2.76
C MET A 862 24.90 -18.29 2.66
N ASP A 863 24.69 -18.88 1.49
CA ASP A 863 25.00 -20.28 1.22
C ASP A 863 26.35 -20.43 0.49
N PHE A 864 27.41 -20.68 1.25
CA PHE A 864 28.75 -20.93 0.73
C PHE A 864 29.00 -22.39 0.32
N GLU A 865 28.05 -23.31 0.54
CA GLU A 865 28.24 -24.74 0.26
C GLU A 865 27.85 -25.10 -1.17
N LYS A 866 26.82 -24.47 -1.73
CA LYS A 866 26.40 -24.67 -3.13
C LYS A 866 27.51 -24.41 -4.13
N VAL A 867 27.62 -25.24 -5.16
CA VAL A 867 28.58 -25.03 -6.26
C VAL A 867 28.34 -23.68 -6.93
N GLU A 868 27.09 -23.39 -7.28
CA GLU A 868 26.69 -22.08 -7.81
C GLU A 868 26.53 -21.08 -6.68
N PHE A 869 27.40 -20.06 -6.66
CA PHE A 869 27.39 -19.02 -5.65
C PHE A 869 26.68 -17.75 -6.18
N ASN A 870 25.38 -17.66 -5.91
CA ASN A 870 24.53 -16.55 -6.35
C ASN A 870 24.40 -15.40 -5.33
N LYS A 871 25.13 -15.50 -4.20
CA LYS A 871 25.19 -14.48 -3.14
C LYS A 871 23.81 -14.13 -2.57
N ALA A 872 22.87 -15.07 -2.62
CA ALA A 872 21.54 -14.89 -2.06
C ALA A 872 21.60 -14.73 -0.54
N ILE A 873 20.72 -13.88 -0.01
CA ILE A 873 20.57 -13.59 1.42
C ILE A 873 19.28 -14.27 1.91
N SER A 874 19.41 -15.16 2.88
CA SER A 874 18.29 -15.79 3.57
C SER A 874 18.03 -15.09 4.89
N LEU A 875 16.80 -14.59 5.09
CA LEU A 875 16.36 -14.07 6.38
C LEU A 875 16.01 -15.18 7.38
N ASN A 876 15.83 -16.42 6.90
CA ASN A 876 15.62 -17.60 7.74
C ASN A 876 16.98 -18.26 8.01
N VAL A 877 17.72 -17.69 8.95
CA VAL A 877 19.01 -18.23 9.40
C VAL A 877 18.73 -19.44 10.27
N LYS A 878 18.59 -20.59 9.62
CA LYS A 878 18.61 -21.89 10.29
C LYS A 878 20.07 -22.26 10.46
N SER A 879 20.49 -22.74 11.64
CA SER A 879 21.85 -23.28 11.77
C SER A 879 22.06 -24.33 10.67
N ARG A 880 23.26 -24.39 10.05
CA ARG A 880 23.57 -25.26 8.88
C ARG A 880 23.11 -26.71 9.03
N ASP A 881 22.92 -27.16 10.25
CA ASP A 881 22.52 -28.52 10.55
C ASP A 881 21.00 -28.71 10.83
N GLU A 882 20.19 -27.66 10.98
CA GLU A 882 18.79 -27.74 11.49
C GLU A 882 17.76 -28.37 10.54
N LEU A 883 18.09 -28.56 9.26
CA LEU A 883 17.14 -29.15 8.29
C LEU A 883 17.17 -30.69 8.27
N ASN A 884 18.27 -31.29 8.74
CA ASN A 884 18.37 -32.74 8.84
C ASN A 884 17.64 -33.22 10.12
N PRO A 885 16.56 -34.01 10.00
CA PRO A 885 15.81 -34.48 11.18
C PRO A 885 16.65 -35.37 12.10
N PHE A 886 17.82 -35.83 11.65
CA PHE A 886 18.74 -36.69 12.37
C PHE A 886 19.99 -35.96 12.88
N LYS A 887 20.08 -34.62 12.80
CA LYS A 887 21.25 -33.83 13.27
C LYS A 887 21.76 -34.26 14.64
N ASN A 888 20.85 -34.49 15.58
CA ASN A 888 21.16 -34.81 16.97
C ASN A 888 21.21 -36.33 17.23
N SER A 889 21.36 -37.13 16.18
CA SER A 889 21.53 -38.57 16.29
C SER A 889 22.79 -38.88 17.12
N LYS A 890 22.71 -39.85 18.02
CA LYS A 890 23.87 -40.36 18.77
C LYS A 890 24.79 -41.27 17.94
N TYR A 891 24.40 -41.55 16.69
CA TYR A 891 25.18 -42.31 15.71
C TYR A 891 25.56 -41.45 14.51
N GLU A 892 26.67 -41.81 13.85
CA GLU A 892 27.19 -41.13 12.66
C GLU A 892 26.13 -40.98 11.56
N LEU A 893 26.15 -39.82 10.90
CA LEU A 893 25.29 -39.51 9.76
C LEU A 893 26.06 -39.72 8.46
N VAL A 894 25.60 -40.65 7.63
CA VAL A 894 26.17 -40.98 6.31
C VAL A 894 25.27 -40.43 5.21
N ARG A 895 25.82 -40.13 4.02
CA ARG A 895 24.99 -39.67 2.90
C ARG A 895 24.15 -40.83 2.38
N LEU A 896 22.88 -40.58 2.08
CA LEU A 896 21.96 -41.58 1.53
C LEU A 896 22.51 -42.20 0.23
N GLY A 897 23.18 -41.38 -0.59
CA GLY A 897 23.88 -41.82 -1.80
C GLY A 897 25.10 -42.73 -1.59
N GLU A 898 25.67 -42.81 -0.39
CA GLU A 898 26.78 -43.73 -0.09
C GLU A 898 26.29 -45.15 0.15
N VAL A 899 25.08 -45.29 0.69
CA VAL A 899 24.49 -46.58 1.10
C VAL A 899 23.38 -47.07 0.16
N CYS A 900 22.88 -46.21 -0.74
CA CYS A 900 21.81 -46.52 -1.69
C CYS A 900 22.18 -46.18 -3.15
N ASP A 901 21.74 -47.03 -4.08
CA ASP A 901 21.75 -46.81 -5.53
C ASP A 901 20.41 -46.20 -5.96
N LEU A 902 20.42 -45.22 -6.87
CA LEU A 902 19.23 -44.61 -7.46
C LEU A 902 19.11 -45.01 -8.94
N ASN A 903 17.96 -45.56 -9.33
CA ASN A 903 17.58 -45.94 -10.70
C ASN A 903 18.57 -46.88 -11.41
N LYS A 904 19.17 -47.81 -10.66
CA LYS A 904 19.96 -48.91 -11.24
C LYS A 904 19.10 -49.78 -12.15
N ILE A 905 17.84 -49.99 -11.75
CA ILE A 905 16.80 -50.64 -12.54
C ILE A 905 16.09 -49.56 -13.36
N ARG A 906 16.15 -49.67 -14.70
CA ARG A 906 15.66 -48.62 -15.62
C ARG A 906 14.42 -49.00 -16.40
N ASN A 907 14.08 -50.29 -16.43
CA ASN A 907 13.01 -50.81 -17.24
C ASN A 907 11.67 -50.59 -16.53
N GLN A 908 10.86 -49.65 -17.02
CA GLN A 908 9.64 -49.20 -16.36
C GLN A 908 8.52 -49.02 -17.40
N ALA A 909 7.28 -49.16 -16.95
CA ALA A 909 6.09 -48.91 -17.76
C ALA A 909 5.49 -47.54 -17.40
N SER A 910 4.65 -46.97 -18.26
CA SER A 910 3.87 -45.79 -17.91
C SER A 910 2.78 -46.13 -16.88
N ALA A 911 2.28 -45.12 -16.17
CA ALA A 911 1.20 -45.33 -15.19
C ALA A 911 -0.08 -45.93 -15.81
N THR A 912 -0.40 -45.56 -17.05
CA THR A 912 -1.55 -46.08 -17.80
C THR A 912 -1.34 -47.51 -18.29
N GLU A 913 -0.10 -47.92 -18.58
CA GLU A 913 0.23 -49.30 -18.92
C GLU A 913 0.15 -50.22 -17.70
N ILE A 914 0.68 -49.78 -16.56
CA ILE A 914 0.54 -50.53 -15.29
C ILE A 914 -0.92 -50.76 -14.92
N GLU A 915 -1.77 -49.73 -15.06
CA GLU A 915 -3.21 -49.86 -14.77
C GLU A 915 -3.89 -50.91 -15.67
N LYS A 916 -3.50 -50.99 -16.95
CA LYS A 916 -4.01 -52.00 -17.89
C LYS A 916 -3.49 -53.41 -17.65
N MET A 917 -2.29 -53.55 -17.08
CA MET A 917 -1.67 -54.84 -16.77
C MET A 917 -2.21 -55.47 -15.49
N ASN A 918 -2.96 -54.73 -14.68
CA ASN A 918 -3.43 -55.23 -13.39
C ASN A 918 -4.50 -56.33 -13.56
N LEU A 919 -4.16 -57.55 -13.12
CA LEU A 919 -5.06 -58.70 -13.06
C LEU A 919 -5.57 -58.96 -11.65
N ASN A 920 -5.16 -58.16 -10.66
CA ASN A 920 -5.36 -58.38 -9.21
C ASN A 920 -4.95 -59.80 -8.75
N SER A 921 -4.09 -60.46 -9.51
CA SER A 921 -3.66 -61.85 -9.33
C SER A 921 -2.33 -62.08 -10.07
N GLY A 922 -1.58 -63.11 -9.68
CA GLY A 922 -0.27 -63.44 -10.25
C GLY A 922 0.90 -63.18 -9.29
N ASN A 923 2.12 -63.32 -9.78
CA ASN A 923 3.36 -63.31 -8.99
C ASN A 923 4.27 -62.09 -9.24
N VAL A 924 3.83 -61.13 -10.07
CA VAL A 924 4.56 -59.89 -10.37
C VAL A 924 3.83 -58.70 -9.74
N LYS A 925 4.50 -57.97 -8.85
CA LYS A 925 3.93 -56.79 -8.19
C LYS A 925 3.92 -55.57 -9.12
N LEU A 926 2.81 -54.84 -9.15
CA LEU A 926 2.72 -53.58 -9.87
C LEU A 926 2.90 -52.40 -8.91
N LEU A 927 3.86 -51.52 -9.18
CA LEU A 927 4.22 -50.36 -8.36
C LEU A 927 3.85 -49.05 -9.08
N PRO A 928 2.58 -48.58 -8.96
CA PRO A 928 2.13 -47.33 -9.58
C PRO A 928 2.82 -46.09 -8.98
N SER A 929 2.68 -44.89 -9.55
CA SER A 929 3.33 -43.67 -9.03
C SER A 929 2.44 -42.80 -8.13
N SER A 930 1.12 -42.99 -8.18
CA SER A 930 0.14 -42.08 -7.57
C SER A 930 -0.40 -42.54 -6.21
N LYS A 931 -0.85 -43.79 -6.08
CA LYS A 931 -1.38 -44.38 -4.84
C LYS A 931 -0.74 -45.73 -4.54
N ASN A 932 -0.83 -46.19 -3.30
CA ASN A 932 -0.33 -47.51 -2.87
C ASN A 932 -1.37 -48.59 -3.17
N TYR A 933 -1.58 -48.90 -4.45
CA TYR A 933 -2.49 -49.98 -4.86
C TYR A 933 -1.83 -51.35 -4.69
N GLU A 934 -2.60 -52.31 -4.19
CA GLU A 934 -2.25 -53.73 -4.11
C GLU A 934 -2.49 -54.42 -5.45
N TRP A 935 -1.73 -54.03 -6.48
CA TRP A 935 -1.89 -54.55 -7.84
C TRP A 935 -0.86 -55.63 -8.15
N TRP A 936 -1.34 -56.65 -8.87
CA TRP A 936 -0.59 -57.84 -9.23
C TRP A 936 -0.92 -58.26 -10.64
N THR A 937 0.06 -58.87 -11.30
CA THR A 937 -0.08 -59.43 -12.64
C THR A 937 0.73 -60.71 -12.78
N ASP A 938 0.57 -61.41 -13.90
CA ASP A 938 1.41 -62.55 -14.25
C ASP A 938 2.59 -62.14 -15.14
N GLU A 939 3.61 -63.01 -15.22
CA GLU A 939 4.82 -62.74 -16.01
C GLU A 939 4.52 -62.56 -17.51
N LYS A 940 3.49 -63.23 -18.02
CA LYS A 940 3.10 -63.13 -19.43
C LYS A 940 2.60 -61.73 -19.78
N THR A 941 1.80 -61.14 -18.89
CA THR A 941 1.18 -59.81 -19.03
C THR A 941 2.17 -58.69 -18.73
N ALA A 942 3.05 -58.87 -17.74
CA ALA A 942 4.13 -57.94 -17.45
C ALA A 942 5.19 -57.88 -18.58
N GLY A 943 5.43 -59.01 -19.25
CA GLY A 943 6.26 -59.11 -20.45
C GLY A 943 7.64 -58.50 -20.27
N GLN A 944 8.02 -57.59 -21.18
CA GLN A 944 9.35 -56.99 -21.16
C GLN A 944 9.62 -56.10 -19.96
N PHE A 945 8.61 -55.65 -19.20
CA PHE A 945 8.77 -54.67 -18.11
C PHE A 945 9.09 -55.29 -16.74
N ILE A 946 9.26 -56.61 -16.68
CA ILE A 946 9.59 -57.32 -15.44
C ILE A 946 10.97 -56.92 -14.94
N ASN A 947 11.03 -56.59 -13.66
CA ASN A 947 12.25 -56.42 -12.89
C ASN A 947 12.21 -57.36 -11.69
N GLU A 948 13.37 -57.68 -11.11
CA GLU A 948 13.46 -58.50 -9.90
C GLU A 948 14.49 -57.92 -8.95
N GLY A 949 14.13 -57.80 -7.67
CA GLY A 949 15.05 -57.32 -6.65
C GLY A 949 14.35 -56.91 -5.36
N GLU A 950 15.15 -56.36 -4.43
CA GLU A 950 14.68 -55.70 -3.22
C GLU A 950 14.77 -54.19 -3.44
N VAL A 951 13.62 -53.54 -3.59
CA VAL A 951 13.55 -52.15 -4.04
C VAL A 951 12.64 -51.31 -3.19
N ILE A 952 13.00 -50.04 -3.04
CA ILE A 952 12.14 -48.98 -2.51
C ILE A 952 11.82 -48.03 -3.65
N THR A 953 10.55 -47.70 -3.89
CA THR A 953 10.16 -46.74 -4.94
C THR A 953 9.66 -45.43 -4.37
N LEU A 954 10.07 -44.31 -4.96
CA LEU A 954 9.65 -42.95 -4.65
C LEU A 954 8.97 -42.31 -5.87
N GLY A 955 7.86 -41.60 -5.66
CA GLY A 955 7.12 -40.91 -6.71
C GLY A 955 7.92 -39.77 -7.37
N VAL A 956 7.57 -39.38 -8.59
CA VAL A 956 8.34 -38.35 -9.32
C VAL A 956 8.01 -36.92 -8.84
N ALA A 957 6.73 -36.67 -8.51
CA ALA A 957 6.24 -35.34 -8.18
C ALA A 957 5.08 -35.40 -7.16
N ARG A 958 4.80 -34.24 -6.54
CA ARG A 958 3.78 -34.00 -5.50
C ARG A 958 4.12 -34.63 -4.15
N TYR A 959 4.22 -35.95 -4.09
CA TYR A 959 4.42 -36.70 -2.85
C TYR A 959 5.41 -37.85 -3.04
N ALA A 960 6.14 -38.18 -1.98
CA ALA A 960 7.15 -39.24 -2.00
C ALA A 960 6.59 -40.64 -2.26
N ASN A 961 5.35 -40.94 -1.81
CA ASN A 961 4.63 -42.19 -2.10
C ASN A 961 5.50 -43.46 -2.02
N ILE A 962 6.12 -43.64 -0.86
CA ILE A 962 7.19 -44.62 -0.65
C ILE A 962 6.61 -46.02 -0.59
N LYS A 963 7.23 -46.96 -1.30
CA LYS A 963 6.83 -48.37 -1.33
C LYS A 963 8.05 -49.25 -1.25
N LYS A 964 7.94 -50.42 -0.62
CA LYS A 964 8.96 -51.48 -0.69
C LYS A 964 8.41 -52.74 -1.35
N HIS A 965 9.26 -53.46 -2.06
CA HIS A 965 8.95 -54.79 -2.59
C HIS A 965 10.19 -55.68 -2.63
N LYS A 966 9.99 -56.98 -2.42
CA LYS A 966 11.01 -58.03 -2.57
C LYS A 966 10.48 -59.07 -3.56
N GLY A 967 11.14 -59.23 -4.71
CA GLY A 967 10.75 -60.19 -5.77
C GLY A 967 10.48 -59.52 -7.12
N LYS A 968 9.68 -60.17 -7.98
CA LYS A 968 9.37 -59.66 -9.33
C LYS A 968 8.39 -58.48 -9.27
N PHE A 969 8.66 -57.41 -10.02
CA PHE A 969 7.83 -56.20 -10.07
C PHE A 969 7.90 -55.44 -11.41
N VAL A 970 6.90 -54.58 -11.64
CA VAL A 970 6.89 -53.53 -12.68
C VAL A 970 6.62 -52.19 -12.01
N SER A 971 7.39 -51.15 -12.32
CA SER A 971 7.27 -49.82 -11.71
C SER A 971 6.83 -48.75 -12.72
N ALA A 972 5.98 -47.81 -12.28
CA ALA A 972 5.39 -46.76 -13.10
C ALA A 972 6.22 -45.47 -13.09
N ASN A 973 7.37 -45.46 -13.76
CA ASN A 973 8.29 -44.32 -13.82
C ASN A 973 8.68 -43.73 -12.44
N ASN A 974 8.68 -44.53 -11.38
CA ASN A 974 9.14 -44.10 -10.07
C ASN A 974 10.67 -44.00 -10.03
N HIS A 975 11.18 -43.28 -9.04
CA HIS A 975 12.57 -43.40 -8.62
C HIS A 975 12.75 -44.70 -7.83
N ILE A 976 13.63 -45.59 -8.29
CA ILE A 976 13.86 -46.92 -7.71
C ILE A 976 15.17 -46.91 -6.93
N LEU A 977 15.11 -47.23 -5.64
CA LEU A 977 16.23 -47.28 -4.72
C LEU A 977 16.56 -48.75 -4.39
N SER A 978 17.84 -49.09 -4.35
CA SER A 978 18.32 -50.37 -3.82
C SER A 978 19.52 -50.18 -2.90
N VAL A 979 19.67 -51.03 -1.89
CA VAL A 979 20.81 -50.97 -0.95
C VAL A 979 22.10 -51.34 -1.69
N LYS A 980 23.14 -50.51 -1.57
CA LYS A 980 24.49 -50.75 -2.13
C LYS A 980 25.25 -51.80 -1.34
N ASP A 981 25.25 -51.66 -0.02
CA ASP A 981 26.04 -52.48 0.90
C ASP A 981 25.19 -52.98 2.07
N LYS A 982 24.74 -54.24 1.95
CA LYS A 982 23.92 -54.91 2.97
C LYS A 982 24.69 -55.19 4.26
N SER A 983 26.02 -55.08 4.27
CA SER A 983 26.82 -55.19 5.50
C SER A 983 26.77 -53.93 6.36
N LYS A 984 26.29 -52.80 5.81
CA LYS A 984 26.20 -51.51 6.51
C LYS A 984 24.77 -51.13 6.88
N ILE A 985 23.81 -51.36 5.97
CA ILE A 985 22.42 -50.94 6.18
C ILE A 985 21.43 -52.05 5.86
N ILE A 986 20.47 -52.24 6.74
CA ILE A 986 19.35 -53.18 6.57
C ILE A 986 18.29 -52.52 5.69
N PHE A 987 17.82 -53.24 4.67
CA PHE A 987 16.81 -52.77 3.71
C PHE A 987 15.55 -52.22 4.40
N ASP A 988 15.02 -52.95 5.39
CA ASP A 988 13.81 -52.55 6.10
C ASP A 988 14.05 -51.36 7.04
N PHE A 989 15.26 -51.19 7.58
CA PHE A 989 15.64 -50.00 8.35
C PHE A 989 15.71 -48.75 7.46
N LEU A 990 16.30 -48.87 6.27
CA LEU A 990 16.34 -47.81 5.28
C LEU A 990 14.92 -47.37 4.87
N TYR A 991 14.02 -48.33 4.65
CA TYR A 991 12.62 -48.05 4.35
C TYR A 991 11.95 -47.22 5.46
N ILE A 992 12.12 -47.62 6.73
CA ILE A 992 11.56 -46.89 7.88
C ILE A 992 12.05 -45.44 7.95
N LEU A 993 13.35 -45.19 7.72
CA LEU A 993 13.87 -43.83 7.69
C LEU A 993 13.25 -43.00 6.56
N LEU A 994 13.12 -43.59 5.37
CA LEU A 994 12.55 -42.93 4.21
C LEU A 994 11.07 -42.64 4.40
N GLU A 995 10.27 -43.51 5.03
CA GLU A 995 8.85 -43.23 5.33
C GLU A 995 8.66 -41.88 6.04
N ILE A 996 9.63 -41.46 6.86
CA ILE A 996 9.57 -40.22 7.63
C ILE A 996 10.21 -39.06 6.86
N CYS A 997 11.38 -39.26 6.26
CA CYS A 997 12.17 -38.17 5.69
C CYS A 997 12.11 -38.08 4.16
N GLY A 998 11.49 -39.02 3.47
CA GLY A 998 11.52 -39.14 2.01
C GLY A 998 10.91 -37.92 1.30
N GLN A 999 9.95 -37.24 1.91
CA GLN A 999 9.41 -35.98 1.38
C GLN A 999 10.43 -34.84 1.37
N LYS A 1000 11.45 -34.88 2.25
CA LYS A 1000 12.55 -33.89 2.27
C LYS A 1000 13.47 -34.00 1.06
N LEU A 1001 13.35 -35.07 0.27
CA LEU A 1001 14.09 -35.26 -0.98
C LEU A 1001 13.49 -34.47 -2.16
N TYR A 1002 12.44 -33.68 -1.93
CA TYR A 1002 11.71 -32.94 -2.95
C TYR A 1002 11.91 -31.42 -2.78
N LYS A 1003 12.18 -30.71 -3.88
CA LYS A 1003 12.34 -29.25 -3.91
C LYS A 1003 10.98 -28.56 -3.82
N GLN A 1004 10.85 -27.62 -2.89
CA GLN A 1004 9.64 -26.80 -2.66
C GLN A 1004 9.74 -25.48 -3.45
N GLY A 1005 8.61 -24.94 -3.94
CA GLY A 1005 8.56 -23.62 -4.62
C GLY A 1005 8.09 -23.60 -6.09
N GLN A 1006 7.65 -24.74 -6.64
CA GLN A 1006 6.92 -24.81 -7.92
C GLN A 1006 5.45 -25.19 -7.66
N GLN A 1007 4.61 -25.19 -8.72
CA GLN A 1007 3.18 -25.59 -8.60
C GLN A 1007 2.99 -26.97 -7.93
N TYR A 1008 3.98 -27.87 -8.05
CA TYR A 1008 4.06 -29.13 -7.30
C TYR A 1008 5.52 -29.46 -6.90
N PRO A 1009 5.79 -30.01 -5.70
CA PRO A 1009 7.11 -30.48 -5.31
C PRO A 1009 7.66 -31.55 -6.28
N GLN A 1010 8.96 -31.51 -6.60
CA GLN A 1010 9.61 -32.49 -7.48
C GLN A 1010 10.84 -33.09 -6.80
N PHE A 1011 11.09 -34.39 -7.04
CA PHE A 1011 12.26 -35.08 -6.49
C PHE A 1011 13.55 -34.42 -7.00
N ASP A 1012 14.49 -34.16 -6.10
CA ASP A 1012 15.76 -33.53 -6.44
C ASP A 1012 16.91 -34.51 -6.18
N THR A 1013 17.56 -34.92 -7.27
CA THR A 1013 18.68 -35.86 -7.25
C THR A 1013 19.87 -35.35 -6.44
N ASN A 1014 20.12 -34.03 -6.42
CA ASN A 1014 21.22 -33.45 -5.63
C ASN A 1014 20.90 -33.48 -4.14
N ILE A 1015 19.63 -33.22 -3.77
CA ILE A 1015 19.17 -33.41 -2.41
C ILE A 1015 19.32 -34.89 -2.00
N PHE A 1016 18.92 -35.84 -2.85
CA PHE A 1016 19.10 -37.27 -2.56
C PHE A 1016 20.56 -37.65 -2.26
N TYR A 1017 21.52 -37.25 -3.10
CA TYR A 1017 22.92 -37.62 -2.90
C TYR A 1017 23.58 -36.92 -1.70
N SER A 1018 23.05 -35.78 -1.25
CA SER A 1018 23.59 -35.00 -0.13
C SER A 1018 22.86 -35.23 1.20
N PHE A 1019 21.63 -35.76 1.18
CA PHE A 1019 20.83 -35.98 2.39
C PHE A 1019 21.51 -37.01 3.30
N LYS A 1020 21.70 -36.67 4.58
CA LYS A 1020 22.37 -37.57 5.54
C LYS A 1020 21.36 -38.33 6.40
N ILE A 1021 21.63 -39.60 6.65
CA ILE A 1021 20.84 -40.50 7.48
C ILE A 1021 21.72 -41.16 8.56
N PRO A 1022 21.17 -41.54 9.72
CA PRO A 1022 21.94 -42.17 10.78
C PRO A 1022 22.27 -43.62 10.43
N LEU A 1023 23.50 -44.04 10.75
CA LEU A 1023 24.00 -45.40 10.53
C LEU A 1023 24.39 -46.07 11.86
N PRO A 1024 23.40 -46.46 12.69
CA PRO A 1024 23.68 -47.23 13.91
C PRO A 1024 24.19 -48.64 13.58
N PRO A 1025 24.81 -49.36 14.54
CA PRO A 1025 25.21 -50.75 14.36
C PRO A 1025 24.05 -51.65 13.90
N LEU A 1026 24.34 -52.69 13.10
CA LEU A 1026 23.32 -53.59 12.55
C LEU A 1026 22.37 -54.18 13.61
N GLU A 1027 22.86 -54.48 14.81
CA GLU A 1027 22.03 -54.99 15.90
C GLU A 1027 20.96 -53.97 16.35
N ILE A 1028 21.30 -52.69 16.39
CA ILE A 1028 20.34 -51.62 16.70
C ILE A 1028 19.36 -51.44 15.53
N GLN A 1029 19.84 -51.53 14.29
CA GLN A 1029 18.95 -51.50 13.10
C GLN A 1029 17.92 -52.64 13.16
N LYS A 1030 18.33 -53.87 13.54
CA LYS A 1030 17.44 -55.02 13.73
C LYS A 1030 16.40 -54.78 14.83
N GLN A 1031 16.81 -54.18 15.96
CA GLN A 1031 15.89 -53.85 17.07
C GLN A 1031 14.83 -52.83 16.64
N ILE A 1032 15.24 -51.78 15.91
CA ILE A 1032 14.33 -50.77 15.37
C ILE A 1032 13.34 -51.43 14.39
N VAL A 1033 13.83 -52.26 13.46
CA VAL A 1033 12.99 -52.99 12.51
C VAL A 1033 11.97 -53.86 13.25
N ALA A 1034 12.41 -54.66 14.23
CA ALA A 1034 11.54 -55.56 14.97
C ALA A 1034 10.46 -54.83 15.81
N GLU A 1035 10.76 -53.68 16.42
CA GLU A 1035 9.75 -52.89 17.13
C GLU A 1035 8.77 -52.22 16.15
N CYS A 1036 9.26 -51.66 15.04
CA CYS A 1036 8.41 -51.06 14.01
C CYS A 1036 7.52 -52.10 13.30
N GLU A 1037 8.00 -53.33 13.09
CA GLU A 1037 7.21 -54.43 12.50
C GLU A 1037 6.03 -54.81 13.40
N LYS A 1038 6.20 -54.82 14.73
CA LYS A 1038 5.08 -55.06 15.67
C LYS A 1038 4.01 -53.98 15.58
N VAL A 1039 4.42 -52.71 15.48
CA VAL A 1039 3.50 -51.57 15.30
C VAL A 1039 2.76 -51.70 13.96
N GLU A 1040 3.47 -52.07 12.90
CA GLU A 1040 2.91 -52.28 11.56
C GLU A 1040 1.91 -53.46 11.54
N GLU A 1041 2.20 -54.55 12.24
CA GLU A 1041 1.31 -55.72 12.35
C GLU A 1041 0.00 -55.37 13.09
N GLN A 1042 0.11 -54.57 14.17
CA GLN A 1042 -1.05 -54.03 14.87
C GLN A 1042 -1.87 -53.09 13.98
N TYR A 1043 -1.20 -52.17 13.27
CA TYR A 1043 -1.83 -51.24 12.35
C TYR A 1043 -2.62 -51.99 11.26
N ASN A 1044 -2.00 -52.99 10.64
CA ASN A 1044 -2.64 -53.81 9.61
C ASN A 1044 -3.82 -54.62 10.16
N THR A 1045 -3.70 -55.18 11.36
CA THR A 1045 -4.79 -55.91 12.02
C THR A 1045 -5.99 -55.01 12.29
N LEU A 1046 -5.77 -53.80 12.81
CA LEU A 1046 -6.84 -52.82 13.08
C LEU A 1046 -7.47 -52.30 11.79
N SER A 1047 -6.66 -52.00 10.77
CA SER A 1047 -7.13 -51.56 9.45
C SER A 1047 -7.99 -52.62 8.76
N LEU A 1048 -7.56 -53.90 8.78
CA LEU A 1048 -8.36 -55.03 8.30
C LEU A 1048 -9.66 -55.18 9.11
N SER A 1049 -9.59 -55.04 10.44
CA SER A 1049 -10.77 -55.15 11.29
C SER A 1049 -11.81 -54.07 10.99
N ILE A 1050 -11.39 -52.82 10.76
CA ILE A 1050 -12.29 -51.74 10.31
C ILE A 1050 -12.99 -52.12 9.00
N LYS A 1051 -12.25 -52.68 8.03
CA LYS A 1051 -12.80 -53.12 6.75
C LYS A 1051 -13.83 -54.23 6.93
N GLU A 1052 -13.56 -55.22 7.79
CA GLU A 1052 -14.51 -56.30 8.07
C GLU A 1052 -15.76 -55.81 8.81
N TYR A 1053 -15.65 -54.87 9.76
CA TYR A 1053 -16.81 -54.24 10.38
C TYR A 1053 -17.69 -53.49 9.37
N GLN A 1054 -17.07 -52.80 8.41
CA GLN A 1054 -17.82 -52.16 7.32
C GLN A 1054 -18.51 -53.19 6.42
N ASN A 1055 -17.86 -54.32 6.12
CA ASN A 1055 -18.46 -55.42 5.37
C ASN A 1055 -19.61 -56.08 6.13
N LEU A 1056 -19.52 -56.20 7.46
CA LEU A 1056 -20.59 -56.76 8.30
C LEU A 1056 -21.86 -55.92 8.19
N ILE A 1057 -21.75 -54.59 8.30
CA ILE A 1057 -22.89 -53.68 8.14
C ILE A 1057 -23.55 -53.94 6.79
N LYS A 1058 -22.78 -53.98 5.69
CA LYS A 1058 -23.31 -54.26 4.34
C LYS A 1058 -23.96 -55.63 4.22
N ALA A 1059 -23.35 -56.67 4.77
CA ALA A 1059 -23.87 -58.04 4.74
C ALA A 1059 -25.21 -58.15 5.46
N MET A 1060 -25.35 -57.51 6.62
CA MET A 1060 -26.60 -57.44 7.37
C MET A 1060 -27.70 -56.80 6.52
N LEU A 1061 -27.42 -55.64 5.92
CA LEU A 1061 -28.40 -54.89 5.13
C LEU A 1061 -28.81 -55.62 3.85
N GLN A 1062 -27.88 -56.34 3.22
CA GLN A 1062 -28.17 -57.16 2.04
C GLN A 1062 -29.07 -58.35 2.41
N LYS A 1063 -28.77 -59.05 3.51
CA LYS A 1063 -29.60 -60.16 4.03
C LYS A 1063 -31.00 -59.70 4.45
N CYS A 1064 -31.10 -58.48 4.95
CA CYS A 1064 -32.38 -57.84 5.25
C CYS A 1064 -33.14 -57.38 3.99
N GLY A 1065 -32.58 -57.51 2.78
CA GLY A 1065 -33.21 -57.08 1.53
C GLY A 1065 -33.29 -55.56 1.35
N ILE A 1066 -32.54 -54.81 2.16
CA ILE A 1066 -32.59 -53.35 2.23
C ILE A 1066 -31.69 -52.73 1.15
N ILE A 1067 -30.50 -53.30 0.92
CA ILE A 1067 -29.61 -52.95 -0.18
C ILE A 1067 -29.53 -54.08 -1.20
N GLU A 1068 -29.44 -53.72 -2.47
CA GLU A 1068 -29.14 -54.62 -3.58
C GLU A 1068 -27.76 -54.23 -4.12
N ASP A 1069 -26.74 -54.96 -3.67
CA ASP A 1069 -25.35 -54.89 -4.11
C ASP A 1069 -25.03 -56.14 -4.96
N ASN A 1070 -24.17 -56.00 -5.97
CA ASN A 1070 -23.76 -57.08 -6.88
C ASN A 1070 -22.73 -58.03 -6.23
N GLN A 1071 -22.13 -57.65 -5.10
CA GLN A 1071 -21.28 -58.51 -4.28
C GLN A 1071 -22.11 -59.30 -3.28
N GLU A 1072 -21.99 -60.63 -3.28
CA GLU A 1072 -22.64 -61.49 -2.29
C GLU A 1072 -21.78 -61.54 -1.02
N TYR A 1073 -22.27 -60.96 0.07
CA TYR A 1073 -21.55 -60.98 1.35
C TYR A 1073 -21.98 -62.22 2.16
N GLU A 1074 -21.07 -63.17 2.34
CA GLU A 1074 -21.31 -64.34 3.19
C GLU A 1074 -21.29 -63.94 4.68
N LEU A 1075 -22.45 -63.61 5.22
CA LEU A 1075 -22.64 -63.14 6.60
C LEU A 1075 -21.94 -64.02 7.65
N ASN A 1076 -22.03 -65.34 7.54
CA ASN A 1076 -21.40 -66.27 8.48
C ASN A 1076 -19.85 -66.23 8.38
N SER A 1077 -19.31 -66.10 7.17
CA SER A 1077 -17.86 -65.97 6.93
C SER A 1077 -17.30 -64.66 7.50
N ILE A 1078 -18.06 -63.56 7.40
CA ILE A 1078 -17.68 -62.27 7.98
C ILE A 1078 -17.77 -62.30 9.50
N LEU A 1079 -18.80 -62.92 10.07
CA LEU A 1079 -18.94 -63.11 11.51
C LEU A 1079 -17.80 -63.97 12.08
N ASP A 1080 -17.44 -65.07 11.42
CA ASP A 1080 -16.30 -65.91 11.81
C ASP A 1080 -14.97 -65.15 11.75
N LYS A 1081 -14.77 -64.31 10.73
CA LYS A 1081 -13.58 -63.43 10.62
C LYS A 1081 -13.54 -62.39 11.75
N ILE A 1082 -14.66 -61.75 12.07
CA ILE A 1082 -14.75 -60.78 13.16
C ILE A 1082 -14.56 -61.45 14.52
N ASN A 1083 -15.10 -62.65 14.72
CA ASN A 1083 -14.91 -63.43 15.94
C ASN A 1083 -13.44 -63.83 16.14
N ASN A 1084 -12.77 -64.25 15.05
CA ASN A 1084 -11.35 -64.59 15.06
C ASN A 1084 -10.43 -63.38 15.21
N LEU A 1085 -10.78 -62.22 14.64
CA LEU A 1085 -9.96 -61.00 14.66
C LEU A 1085 -10.21 -60.12 15.91
N CYS A 1086 -11.41 -60.12 16.50
CA CYS A 1086 -11.85 -59.11 17.47
C CYS A 1086 -12.61 -59.63 18.71
N LYS A 1087 -12.89 -60.94 18.86
CA LYS A 1087 -13.57 -61.53 20.03
C LYS A 1087 -14.84 -60.77 20.50
N ILE A 1088 -15.83 -60.56 19.63
CA ILE A 1088 -17.12 -59.96 20.00
C ILE A 1088 -18.24 -61.00 19.86
N ASN A 1089 -18.99 -61.26 20.93
CA ASN A 1089 -20.22 -62.06 20.86
C ASN A 1089 -21.34 -61.25 20.19
N LEU A 1090 -21.53 -61.43 18.89
CA LEU A 1090 -22.75 -61.05 18.18
C LEU A 1090 -23.68 -62.26 18.15
N ASP A 1091 -24.90 -62.10 18.67
CA ASP A 1091 -25.86 -63.20 18.86
C ASP A 1091 -26.40 -63.69 17.50
N SER A 1092 -26.05 -64.91 17.10
CA SER A 1092 -26.35 -65.46 15.77
C SER A 1092 -27.85 -65.75 15.53
N GLU A 1093 -28.66 -65.86 16.59
CA GLU A 1093 -30.12 -66.07 16.48
C GLU A 1093 -30.84 -64.88 15.82
N PHE A 1094 -30.33 -63.65 16.01
CA PHE A 1094 -30.93 -62.41 15.51
C PHE A 1094 -31.03 -62.32 13.98
N LEU A 1095 -30.07 -62.89 13.25
CA LEU A 1095 -30.02 -62.79 11.78
C LEU A 1095 -30.99 -63.76 11.09
N SER A 1096 -31.51 -64.73 11.84
CA SER A 1096 -32.45 -65.75 11.34
C SER A 1096 -33.92 -65.34 11.42
N SER A 1097 -34.27 -64.30 12.18
CA SER A 1097 -35.66 -63.87 12.44
C SER A 1097 -36.21 -62.78 11.49
N PHE A 1098 -35.48 -62.42 10.43
CA PHE A 1098 -35.92 -61.40 9.47
C PHE A 1098 -37.09 -61.89 8.62
N ASN A 1099 -38.31 -61.51 9.00
CA ASN A 1099 -39.52 -61.80 8.23
C ASN A 1099 -39.86 -60.66 7.25
N LYS A 1100 -40.11 -61.00 5.98
CA LYS A 1100 -40.13 -60.10 4.81
C LYS A 1100 -41.41 -59.25 4.71
N THR A 1101 -41.54 -58.18 5.49
CA THR A 1101 -42.50 -57.11 5.13
C THR A 1101 -41.78 -55.78 5.03
N ILE A 1102 -41.18 -55.55 3.87
CA ILE A 1102 -40.46 -54.32 3.52
C ILE A 1102 -41.32 -53.54 2.55
N LYS A 1103 -41.58 -52.27 2.85
CA LYS A 1103 -42.27 -51.36 1.95
C LYS A 1103 -41.28 -50.37 1.37
N GLU A 1104 -41.35 -50.16 0.05
CA GLU A 1104 -40.54 -49.15 -0.62
C GLU A 1104 -41.26 -47.81 -0.61
N TYR A 1105 -40.55 -46.76 -0.20
CA TYR A 1105 -41.05 -45.39 -0.19
C TYR A 1105 -40.12 -44.50 -1.00
N ALA A 1106 -40.69 -43.66 -1.86
CA ALA A 1106 -39.95 -42.53 -2.40
C ALA A 1106 -39.72 -41.47 -1.30
N LEU A 1107 -38.55 -40.82 -1.30
CA LEU A 1107 -38.28 -39.74 -0.34
C LEU A 1107 -39.13 -38.48 -0.59
N SER A 1108 -39.89 -38.44 -1.68
CA SER A 1108 -40.95 -37.45 -1.91
C SER A 1108 -42.24 -37.72 -1.11
N ASN A 1109 -42.37 -38.89 -0.46
CA ASN A 1109 -43.54 -39.22 0.36
C ASN A 1109 -43.66 -38.28 1.58
N PRO A 1110 -44.86 -37.80 1.95
CA PRO A 1110 -45.05 -36.87 3.08
C PRO A 1110 -44.55 -37.33 4.45
N ILE A 1111 -44.29 -38.64 4.64
CA ILE A 1111 -43.62 -39.15 5.85
C ILE A 1111 -42.17 -38.67 5.99
N PHE A 1112 -41.58 -38.16 4.91
CA PHE A 1112 -40.28 -37.48 4.87
C PHE A 1112 -40.48 -35.98 4.67
N LYS A 1113 -39.84 -35.16 5.51
CA LYS A 1113 -39.79 -33.70 5.37
C LYS A 1113 -38.37 -33.30 4.98
N LEU A 1114 -38.21 -32.86 3.74
CA LEU A 1114 -36.94 -32.42 3.17
C LEU A 1114 -36.87 -30.90 3.05
N SER A 1115 -35.75 -30.31 3.47
CA SER A 1115 -35.47 -28.88 3.32
C SER A 1115 -33.99 -28.62 3.02
N ILE A 1116 -33.68 -27.46 2.45
CA ILE A 1116 -32.31 -26.96 2.29
C ILE A 1116 -32.08 -25.87 3.34
N GLY A 1117 -30.87 -25.79 3.89
CA GLY A 1117 -30.47 -24.73 4.80
C GLY A 1117 -30.39 -23.36 4.15
N LYS A 1118 -29.89 -22.38 4.90
CA LYS A 1118 -29.81 -20.97 4.45
C LYS A 1118 -28.37 -20.52 4.35
N ARG A 1119 -28.08 -19.69 3.36
CA ARG A 1119 -26.74 -19.11 3.19
C ARG A 1119 -26.25 -18.44 4.47
N VAL A 1120 -25.00 -18.74 4.84
CA VAL A 1120 -24.28 -18.12 5.96
C VAL A 1120 -23.06 -17.41 5.39
N LEU A 1121 -22.91 -16.12 5.71
CA LEU A 1121 -21.77 -15.33 5.28
C LEU A 1121 -20.62 -15.44 6.31
N ASN A 1122 -19.36 -15.30 5.86
CA ASN A 1122 -18.20 -15.44 6.75
C ASN A 1122 -18.20 -14.47 7.95
N ASN A 1123 -18.85 -13.31 7.82
CA ASN A 1123 -19.00 -12.33 8.91
C ASN A 1123 -20.10 -12.70 9.93
N GLU A 1124 -20.92 -13.71 9.65
CA GLU A 1124 -21.93 -14.22 10.59
C GLU A 1124 -21.37 -15.36 11.46
N LEU A 1125 -20.24 -15.96 11.07
CA LEU A 1125 -19.54 -16.98 11.84
C LEU A 1125 -18.76 -16.35 13.01
N LEU A 1126 -18.85 -16.96 14.18
CA LEU A 1126 -18.27 -16.49 15.43
C LEU A 1126 -17.33 -17.56 16.01
N GLU A 1127 -16.18 -17.15 16.53
CA GLU A 1127 -15.23 -18.05 17.22
C GLU A 1127 -15.83 -18.62 18.53
N ASN A 1128 -16.70 -17.87 19.21
CA ASN A 1128 -17.39 -18.26 20.45
C ASN A 1128 -18.91 -18.48 20.27
N GLY A 1129 -19.34 -18.90 19.08
CA GLY A 1129 -20.77 -19.13 18.81
C GLY A 1129 -21.31 -20.38 19.53
N GLN A 1130 -22.60 -20.38 19.87
CA GLN A 1130 -23.21 -21.50 20.60
C GLN A 1130 -23.82 -22.59 19.70
N ILE A 1131 -24.15 -22.27 18.45
CA ILE A 1131 -24.84 -23.20 17.53
C ILE A 1131 -23.87 -23.62 16.42
N PRO A 1132 -23.58 -24.92 16.26
CA PRO A 1132 -22.70 -25.41 15.20
C PRO A 1132 -23.36 -25.29 13.82
N VAL A 1133 -22.61 -24.76 12.85
CA VAL A 1133 -22.99 -24.64 11.44
C VAL A 1133 -22.47 -25.84 10.66
N TYR A 1134 -23.32 -26.47 9.86
CA TYR A 1134 -22.98 -27.57 8.96
C TYR A 1134 -23.21 -27.15 7.51
N SER A 1135 -22.23 -27.41 6.64
CA SER A 1135 -22.25 -27.01 5.23
C SER A 1135 -22.16 -28.24 4.33
N ALA A 1136 -21.40 -28.19 3.24
CA ALA A 1136 -21.22 -29.32 2.34
C ALA A 1136 -20.56 -30.55 3.01
N ASN A 1137 -19.68 -30.35 4.00
CA ASN A 1137 -19.24 -31.41 4.91
C ASN A 1137 -20.18 -31.43 6.12
N VAL A 1138 -21.04 -32.44 6.19
CA VAL A 1138 -22.05 -32.57 7.25
C VAL A 1138 -21.57 -33.32 8.50
N LEU A 1139 -20.34 -33.85 8.46
CA LEU A 1139 -19.73 -34.53 9.60
C LEU A 1139 -18.86 -33.60 10.46
N GLU A 1140 -18.44 -32.47 9.90
CA GLU A 1140 -17.61 -31.47 10.57
C GLU A 1140 -18.34 -30.14 10.71
N VAL A 1141 -18.06 -29.43 11.81
CA VAL A 1141 -18.61 -28.11 12.05
C VAL A 1141 -17.85 -27.08 11.19
N PHE A 1142 -18.57 -26.37 10.34
CA PHE A 1142 -18.04 -25.32 9.45
C PHE A 1142 -17.70 -24.03 10.20
N GLY A 1143 -18.37 -23.79 11.34
CA GLY A 1143 -18.18 -22.65 12.23
C GLY A 1143 -19.35 -22.57 13.21
N PHE A 1144 -19.44 -21.51 13.99
CA PHE A 1144 -20.52 -21.34 14.96
C PHE A 1144 -21.28 -20.03 14.75
N VAL A 1145 -22.57 -20.02 15.10
CA VAL A 1145 -23.43 -18.84 15.06
C VAL A 1145 -24.23 -18.72 16.36
N ASN A 1146 -24.71 -17.52 16.66
CA ASN A 1146 -25.62 -17.28 17.79
C ASN A 1146 -27.09 -17.10 17.35
N LYS A 1147 -27.34 -17.12 16.04
CA LYS A 1147 -28.66 -16.93 15.47
C LYS A 1147 -29.42 -18.26 15.37
N GLU A 1148 -30.53 -18.35 16.08
CA GLU A 1148 -31.47 -19.47 15.93
C GLU A 1148 -32.32 -19.28 14.67
N ILE A 1149 -32.45 -20.34 13.87
CA ILE A 1149 -33.25 -20.33 12.63
C ILE A 1149 -34.27 -21.46 12.56
N LEU A 1150 -33.94 -22.64 13.11
CA LEU A 1150 -34.93 -23.69 13.30
C LEU A 1150 -35.66 -23.41 14.63
N GLN A 1151 -36.98 -23.36 14.57
CA GLN A 1151 -37.84 -23.16 15.75
C GLN A 1151 -38.19 -24.49 16.45
N ASP A 1152 -37.81 -25.62 15.85
CA ASP A 1152 -38.12 -26.97 16.31
C ASP A 1152 -36.87 -27.84 16.19
N TYR A 1153 -36.37 -28.30 17.34
CA TYR A 1153 -35.29 -29.29 17.47
C TYR A 1153 -35.80 -30.58 18.13
N ASP A 1154 -37.10 -30.75 18.30
CA ASP A 1154 -37.70 -31.84 19.08
C ASP A 1154 -37.66 -33.17 18.32
N ASN A 1155 -37.25 -33.13 17.05
CA ASN A 1155 -37.14 -34.26 16.14
C ASN A 1155 -35.68 -34.53 15.72
N ASP A 1156 -35.34 -35.79 15.58
CA ASP A 1156 -34.08 -36.22 14.97
C ASP A 1156 -33.97 -35.70 13.52
N SER A 1157 -32.76 -35.34 13.11
CA SER A 1157 -32.49 -34.75 11.79
C SER A 1157 -31.35 -35.48 11.09
N VAL A 1158 -31.55 -35.82 9.82
CA VAL A 1158 -30.53 -36.39 8.94
C VAL A 1158 -30.06 -35.29 7.99
N LEU A 1159 -28.74 -35.07 7.91
CA LEU A 1159 -28.13 -34.06 7.07
C LEU A 1159 -27.48 -34.69 5.84
N TRP A 1160 -27.47 -34.00 4.70
CA TRP A 1160 -26.66 -34.41 3.54
C TRP A 1160 -25.96 -33.22 2.89
N GLY A 1161 -24.75 -33.45 2.35
CA GLY A 1161 -23.99 -32.45 1.61
C GLY A 1161 -24.47 -32.32 0.16
N ILE A 1162 -24.63 -31.10 -0.34
CA ILE A 1162 -25.11 -30.84 -1.72
C ILE A 1162 -23.94 -30.64 -2.70
N ASP A 1163 -22.96 -29.81 -2.33
CA ASP A 1163 -21.87 -29.34 -3.19
C ASP A 1163 -20.48 -29.89 -2.79
N GLY A 1164 -20.45 -30.91 -1.94
CA GLY A 1164 -19.24 -31.55 -1.40
C GLY A 1164 -19.07 -33.00 -1.86
N ASP A 1165 -18.14 -33.70 -1.20
CA ASP A 1165 -18.13 -35.17 -1.28
C ASP A 1165 -19.43 -35.71 -0.66
N TRP A 1166 -19.96 -36.82 -1.19
CA TRP A 1166 -21.23 -37.36 -0.70
C TRP A 1166 -21.07 -37.89 0.72
N MET A 1167 -21.77 -37.25 1.66
CA MET A 1167 -21.73 -37.54 3.07
C MET A 1167 -23.13 -37.32 3.65
N VAL A 1168 -23.50 -38.18 4.60
CA VAL A 1168 -24.75 -38.08 5.35
C VAL A 1168 -24.44 -38.06 6.84
N GLY A 1169 -25.00 -37.09 7.55
CA GLY A 1169 -24.83 -36.90 8.98
C GLY A 1169 -26.13 -37.15 9.74
N PHE A 1170 -26.03 -37.45 11.04
CA PHE A 1170 -27.18 -37.59 11.93
C PHE A 1170 -27.04 -36.61 13.10
N ILE A 1171 -28.11 -35.88 13.39
CA ILE A 1171 -28.24 -34.96 14.51
C ILE A 1171 -29.41 -35.42 15.39
N PRO A 1172 -29.18 -35.80 16.64
CA PRO A 1172 -30.26 -36.20 17.54
C PRO A 1172 -31.15 -35.01 17.91
N LYS A 1173 -32.39 -35.31 18.29
CA LYS A 1173 -33.32 -34.33 18.85
C LYS A 1173 -32.71 -33.59 20.06
N ASN A 1174 -33.18 -32.37 20.28
CA ASN A 1174 -32.72 -31.41 21.27
C ASN A 1174 -31.29 -30.87 21.06
N LYS A 1175 -30.61 -31.23 19.96
CA LYS A 1175 -29.31 -30.67 19.60
C LYS A 1175 -29.48 -29.54 18.59
N LYS A 1176 -29.11 -28.31 18.99
CA LYS A 1176 -29.14 -27.14 18.10
C LYS A 1176 -28.08 -27.26 17.00
N PHE A 1177 -28.45 -26.91 15.77
CA PHE A 1177 -27.54 -26.85 14.62
C PHE A 1177 -28.08 -25.88 13.56
N TYR A 1178 -27.20 -25.45 12.65
CA TYR A 1178 -27.55 -24.58 11.54
C TYR A 1178 -27.07 -25.16 10.20
N PRO A 1179 -27.96 -25.57 9.28
CA PRO A 1179 -27.58 -26.00 7.93
C PRO A 1179 -27.39 -24.81 6.98
N THR A 1180 -26.31 -24.79 6.19
CA THR A 1180 -26.14 -23.80 5.12
C THR A 1180 -26.96 -24.13 3.87
N ASP A 1181 -26.97 -23.25 2.88
CA ASP A 1181 -27.55 -23.50 1.54
C ASP A 1181 -26.87 -24.65 0.76
N HIS A 1182 -25.72 -25.13 1.24
CA HIS A 1182 -25.03 -26.30 0.71
C HIS A 1182 -25.31 -27.60 1.52
N CYS A 1183 -26.19 -27.53 2.52
CA CYS A 1183 -26.59 -28.64 3.39
C CYS A 1183 -28.10 -28.86 3.30
N GLY A 1184 -28.51 -30.11 3.08
CA GLY A 1184 -29.90 -30.53 3.19
C GLY A 1184 -30.24 -31.11 4.55
N VAL A 1185 -31.52 -31.07 4.93
CA VAL A 1185 -32.07 -31.66 6.16
C VAL A 1185 -33.27 -32.52 5.82
N LEU A 1186 -33.26 -33.77 6.28
CA LEU A 1186 -34.35 -34.74 6.21
C LEU A 1186 -34.83 -35.02 7.64
N ARG A 1187 -36.13 -34.89 7.86
CA ARG A 1187 -36.83 -35.31 9.08
C ARG A 1187 -37.90 -36.34 8.73
N VAL A 1188 -38.26 -37.18 9.69
CA VAL A 1188 -39.19 -38.30 9.50
C VAL A 1188 -40.32 -38.25 10.51
N ASP A 1189 -41.41 -38.98 10.22
CA ASP A 1189 -42.44 -39.34 11.20
C ASP A 1189 -41.88 -40.43 12.13
N ASP A 1190 -41.44 -40.03 13.33
CA ASP A 1190 -40.76 -40.87 14.33
C ASP A 1190 -41.65 -42.00 14.88
N THR A 1191 -42.97 -41.89 14.72
CA THR A 1191 -43.92 -42.97 15.05
C THR A 1191 -43.85 -44.16 14.07
N LYS A 1192 -43.15 -43.99 12.94
CA LYS A 1192 -43.07 -44.99 11.85
C LYS A 1192 -41.65 -45.26 11.37
N ILE A 1193 -40.71 -44.33 11.58
CA ILE A 1193 -39.40 -44.36 10.97
C ILE A 1193 -38.33 -43.96 11.98
N ASN A 1194 -37.29 -44.78 12.12
CA ASN A 1194 -36.09 -44.43 12.88
C ASN A 1194 -35.18 -43.54 12.00
N ALA A 1195 -34.95 -42.30 12.42
CA ALA A 1195 -34.15 -41.33 11.67
C ALA A 1195 -32.68 -41.75 11.52
N LYS A 1196 -32.12 -42.44 12.51
CA LYS A 1196 -30.75 -42.95 12.49
C LYS A 1196 -30.59 -44.08 11.46
N TYR A 1197 -31.54 -45.00 11.41
CA TYR A 1197 -31.65 -45.99 10.33
C TYR A 1197 -31.71 -45.31 8.95
N ILE A 1198 -32.53 -44.27 8.80
CA ILE A 1198 -32.62 -43.52 7.54
C ILE A 1198 -31.31 -42.85 7.14
N SER A 1199 -30.54 -42.31 8.10
CA SER A 1199 -29.23 -41.70 7.80
C SER A 1199 -28.29 -42.68 7.11
N PHE A 1200 -28.32 -43.93 7.57
CA PHE A 1200 -27.51 -45.00 7.00
C PHE A 1200 -28.00 -45.36 5.58
N ILE A 1201 -29.31 -45.57 5.40
CA ILE A 1201 -29.88 -45.95 4.10
C ILE A 1201 -29.75 -44.85 3.05
N LEU A 1202 -29.90 -43.59 3.47
CA LEU A 1202 -29.70 -42.44 2.59
C LEU A 1202 -28.25 -42.40 2.09
N ASN A 1203 -27.28 -42.65 2.96
CA ASN A 1203 -25.86 -42.68 2.60
C ASN A 1203 -25.60 -43.71 1.49
N GLU A 1204 -26.10 -44.94 1.64
CA GLU A 1204 -25.92 -46.00 0.65
C GLU A 1204 -26.69 -45.72 -0.65
N ALA A 1205 -27.92 -45.21 -0.57
CA ALA A 1205 -28.69 -44.84 -1.75
C ALA A 1205 -27.99 -43.75 -2.59
N GLY A 1206 -27.40 -42.74 -1.94
CA GLY A 1206 -26.65 -41.70 -2.63
C GLY A 1206 -25.31 -42.17 -3.22
N LYS A 1207 -24.61 -43.09 -2.55
CA LYS A 1207 -23.42 -43.76 -3.12
C LYS A 1207 -23.77 -44.55 -4.37
N LYS A 1208 -24.88 -45.29 -4.37
CA LYS A 1208 -25.36 -46.06 -5.53
C LYS A 1208 -25.70 -45.16 -6.71
N GLN A 1209 -26.23 -43.95 -6.47
CA GLN A 1209 -26.44 -42.95 -7.51
C GLN A 1209 -25.15 -42.24 -7.97
N GLY A 1210 -24.03 -42.44 -7.27
CA GLY A 1210 -22.76 -41.80 -7.59
C GLY A 1210 -22.68 -40.33 -7.21
N PHE A 1211 -23.44 -39.88 -6.20
CA PHE A 1211 -23.36 -38.50 -5.74
C PHE A 1211 -21.93 -38.15 -5.31
N SER A 1212 -21.49 -36.96 -5.73
CA SER A 1212 -20.13 -36.46 -5.53
C SER A 1212 -20.09 -34.96 -5.84
N ARG A 1213 -18.93 -34.32 -5.69
CA ARG A 1213 -18.71 -32.93 -6.14
C ARG A 1213 -19.10 -32.70 -7.61
N LYS A 1214 -18.96 -33.74 -8.44
CA LYS A 1214 -19.35 -33.69 -9.87
C LYS A 1214 -20.83 -33.96 -10.07
N LEU A 1215 -21.41 -34.91 -9.32
CA LEU A 1215 -22.83 -35.23 -9.38
C LEU A 1215 -23.54 -34.78 -8.08
N ARG A 1216 -23.95 -33.52 -8.06
CA ARG A 1216 -24.54 -32.87 -6.88
C ARG A 1216 -25.85 -33.53 -6.43
N ALA A 1217 -26.04 -33.61 -5.12
CA ALA A 1217 -27.23 -34.16 -4.48
C ALA A 1217 -28.28 -33.06 -4.20
N SER A 1218 -28.83 -32.47 -5.27
CA SER A 1218 -29.91 -31.48 -5.13
C SER A 1218 -31.15 -32.08 -4.47
N ILE A 1219 -31.97 -31.23 -3.84
CA ILE A 1219 -33.19 -31.68 -3.15
C ILE A 1219 -34.12 -32.49 -4.07
N ASP A 1220 -34.22 -32.15 -5.35
CA ASP A 1220 -35.05 -32.89 -6.31
C ASP A 1220 -34.49 -34.29 -6.61
N ARG A 1221 -33.15 -34.42 -6.67
CA ARG A 1221 -32.48 -35.71 -6.84
C ARG A 1221 -32.61 -36.58 -5.60
N ILE A 1222 -32.57 -35.98 -4.41
CA ILE A 1222 -32.84 -36.69 -3.15
C ILE A 1222 -34.30 -37.15 -3.08
N LYS A 1223 -35.27 -36.29 -3.44
CA LYS A 1223 -36.70 -36.66 -3.50
C LYS A 1223 -36.98 -37.84 -4.45
N ALA A 1224 -36.19 -37.97 -5.51
CA ALA A 1224 -36.30 -39.05 -6.48
C ALA A 1224 -35.76 -40.41 -5.97
N LEU A 1225 -34.97 -40.41 -4.88
CA LEU A 1225 -34.49 -41.66 -4.28
C LEU A 1225 -35.65 -42.46 -3.68
N ARG A 1226 -35.49 -43.79 -3.71
CA ARG A 1226 -36.38 -44.73 -3.05
C ARG A 1226 -35.62 -45.48 -1.97
N VAL A 1227 -36.28 -45.67 -0.84
CA VAL A 1227 -35.74 -46.36 0.32
C VAL A 1227 -36.69 -47.46 0.77
N LYS A 1228 -36.11 -48.56 1.23
CA LYS A 1228 -36.84 -49.73 1.73
C LYS A 1228 -36.95 -49.63 3.25
N LEU A 1229 -38.19 -49.60 3.76
CA LEU A 1229 -38.49 -49.47 5.19
C LEU A 1229 -39.12 -50.77 5.73
N PRO A 1230 -38.44 -51.48 6.66
CA PRO A 1230 -39.04 -52.55 7.46
C PRO A 1230 -39.90 -51.96 8.61
N SER A 1231 -40.45 -52.79 9.51
CA SER A 1231 -41.18 -52.29 10.69
C SER A 1231 -40.25 -51.45 11.59
N LEU A 1232 -40.82 -50.51 12.35
CA LEU A 1232 -40.06 -49.60 13.21
C LEU A 1232 -39.17 -50.36 14.21
N GLU A 1233 -39.69 -51.42 14.84
CA GLU A 1233 -38.93 -52.29 15.75
C GLU A 1233 -37.65 -52.86 15.09
N PHE A 1234 -37.73 -53.28 13.82
CA PHE A 1234 -36.55 -53.75 13.09
C PHE A 1234 -35.62 -52.60 12.69
N GLN A 1235 -36.15 -51.42 12.36
CA GLN A 1235 -35.33 -50.25 12.09
C GLN A 1235 -34.50 -49.86 13.33
N ASP A 1236 -35.11 -49.91 14.52
CA ASP A 1236 -34.44 -49.62 15.81
C ASP A 1236 -33.32 -50.63 16.10
N GLN A 1237 -33.58 -51.92 15.88
CA GLN A 1237 -32.57 -52.98 16.06
C GLN A 1237 -31.39 -52.83 15.10
N ILE A 1238 -31.64 -52.51 13.83
CA ILE A 1238 -30.57 -52.28 12.84
C ILE A 1238 -29.75 -51.04 13.22
N ALA A 1239 -30.41 -49.96 13.66
CA ALA A 1239 -29.75 -48.74 14.09
C ALA A 1239 -28.82 -48.99 15.29
N ASP A 1240 -29.28 -49.70 16.32
CA ASP A 1240 -28.48 -50.00 17.54
C ASP A 1240 -27.23 -50.84 17.22
N ILE A 1241 -27.36 -51.87 16.38
CA ILE A 1241 -26.20 -52.71 16.00
C ILE A 1241 -25.21 -51.93 15.15
N THR A 1242 -25.71 -51.18 14.17
CA THR A 1242 -24.86 -50.35 13.30
C THR A 1242 -24.09 -49.31 14.12
N ASP A 1243 -24.73 -48.69 15.12
CA ASP A 1243 -24.08 -47.74 16.02
C ASP A 1243 -22.97 -48.38 16.88
N LYS A 1244 -23.19 -49.59 17.40
CA LYS A 1244 -22.15 -50.35 18.12
C LYS A 1244 -20.94 -50.63 17.23
N ILE A 1245 -21.17 -50.99 15.97
CA ILE A 1245 -20.11 -51.26 14.99
C ILE A 1245 -19.38 -49.96 14.60
N GLU A 1246 -20.10 -48.88 14.30
CA GLU A 1246 -19.51 -47.57 13.96
C GLU A 1246 -18.67 -47.00 15.11
N LYS A 1247 -19.11 -47.17 16.36
CA LYS A 1247 -18.32 -46.78 17.54
C LYS A 1247 -16.99 -47.54 17.61
N LYS A 1248 -17.00 -48.85 17.35
CA LYS A 1248 -15.77 -49.66 17.31
C LYS A 1248 -14.84 -49.27 16.17
N ILE A 1249 -15.38 -48.97 15.00
CA ILE A 1249 -14.60 -48.43 13.87
C ILE A 1249 -13.90 -47.13 14.28
N ASN A 1250 -14.59 -46.21 14.97
CA ASN A 1250 -14.01 -44.95 15.40
C ASN A 1250 -12.93 -45.14 16.49
N GLU A 1251 -13.14 -46.05 17.45
CA GLU A 1251 -12.10 -46.42 18.43
C GLU A 1251 -10.82 -46.92 17.73
N TYR A 1252 -10.96 -47.78 16.71
CA TYR A 1252 -9.82 -48.29 15.96
C TYR A 1252 -9.13 -47.22 15.11
N LYS A 1253 -9.87 -46.27 14.53
CA LYS A 1253 -9.26 -45.14 13.82
C LYS A 1253 -8.39 -44.27 14.74
N ILE A 1254 -8.87 -43.99 15.96
CA ILE A 1254 -8.09 -43.26 16.95
C ILE A 1254 -6.80 -44.01 17.31
N GLU A 1255 -6.88 -45.34 17.45
CA GLU A 1255 -5.69 -46.15 17.75
C GLU A 1255 -4.73 -46.23 16.55
N LEU A 1256 -5.23 -46.27 15.30
CA LEU A 1256 -4.39 -46.16 14.10
C LEU A 1256 -3.59 -44.84 14.09
N ASP A 1257 -4.24 -43.70 14.37
CA ASP A 1257 -3.57 -42.38 14.46
C ASP A 1257 -2.48 -42.36 15.56
N ARG A 1258 -2.67 -43.13 16.64
CA ARG A 1258 -1.69 -43.29 17.70
C ARG A 1258 -0.50 -44.15 17.25
N LEU A 1259 -0.75 -45.28 16.59
CA LEU A 1259 0.28 -46.19 16.09
C LEU A 1259 1.20 -45.53 15.05
N GLU A 1260 0.65 -44.65 14.20
CA GLU A 1260 1.46 -43.86 13.25
C GLU A 1260 2.53 -43.01 13.97
N LYS A 1261 2.18 -42.40 15.11
CA LYS A 1261 3.12 -41.62 15.95
C LYS A 1261 4.10 -42.50 16.75
N GLU A 1262 3.81 -43.78 16.90
CA GLU A 1262 4.62 -44.70 17.70
C GLU A 1262 5.94 -45.07 16.99
N LYS A 1263 5.92 -45.21 15.65
CA LYS A 1263 7.14 -45.41 14.84
C LYS A 1263 8.15 -44.27 15.01
N GLU A 1264 7.68 -43.02 15.05
CA GLU A 1264 8.55 -41.85 15.29
C GLU A 1264 9.18 -41.90 16.69
N LYS A 1265 8.41 -42.32 17.71
CA LYS A 1265 8.92 -42.48 19.09
C LYS A 1265 9.97 -43.58 19.20
N ILE A 1266 9.79 -44.70 18.49
CA ILE A 1266 10.78 -45.79 18.45
C ILE A 1266 12.11 -45.24 17.92
N LEU A 1267 12.08 -44.47 16.83
CA LEU A 1267 13.29 -43.86 16.28
C LEU A 1267 13.89 -42.81 17.22
N GLN A 1268 13.07 -42.00 17.90
CA GLN A 1268 13.55 -41.08 18.94
C GLN A 1268 14.31 -41.81 20.04
N LYS A 1269 13.71 -42.86 20.61
CA LYS A 1269 14.31 -43.73 21.64
C LYS A 1269 15.65 -44.32 21.20
N TYR A 1270 15.71 -44.88 19.99
CA TYR A 1270 16.89 -45.61 19.55
C TYR A 1270 17.97 -44.73 18.96
N LEU A 1271 17.65 -43.67 18.23
CA LEU A 1271 18.62 -42.88 17.47
C LEU A 1271 19.08 -41.61 18.18
N PHE A 1272 18.33 -41.12 19.17
CA PHE A 1272 18.61 -39.85 19.83
C PHE A 1272 18.91 -40.06 21.33
N SER A 1273 19.37 -38.99 21.99
CA SER A 1273 19.78 -38.97 23.40
C SER A 1273 18.65 -38.49 24.29
#